data_AF-A0AAP0N0M0-F1
#
_entry.id   AF-A0AAP0N0M0-F1
#
_cell.length_a   1.000
_cell.length_b   1.000
_cell.length_c   1.000
_cell.angle_alpha   90.00
_cell.angle_beta   90.00
_cell.angle_gamma   90.00
#
_symmetry.space_group_name_H-M   'P 1'
#
loop_
_entity.id
_entity.type
_entity.pdbx_description
1 polymer ?
#
loop_
_entity_poly.entity_id
_entity_poly.type
_entity_poly.pdbx_seq_one_letter_code
_entity_poly.pdbx_strand_id
1 'polypeptide(L)'
;MRFLLQHNPIAGSFSHSRLHKLSYLFMDSSTLRTAAAASTRLFTINSSPCFASSPRRLITTSLAFKRINNNNYKNDDDNNNNHHPLTLRTKDLSSVSHRNHPTPTSETEEKMLDSRSWEILKIKLKQLGLDIGRCAPGVENRMLCPKVFSLLSSFYYHISNYSFHQCNGGDSEELSLSLFLDEDGFSAVWMCFRAKCGWKGSTSALVDNNRSQSSLKKFSKMKTIREITEDSLELEPLGNELRAYFAERLISAETLRRNRVMQKRHGHEVVIAFPYWRNGKLVNCKYRDFNKKFWQEKDTEKVFYGLDDIEGESDIIIVEGEMDKLSMEEAGFLNCVSVPDGAPSSVSKKDVPSEEQDTKYQYLWNCKMYLKQASRIVLATDGDPPGQALAEELARRVGRERCWRVRWPKKNDVDHFKDANEVLMYLGPGALKEVVENAELYPIKGLFNFRDYFDEIDAYYHRTSGDEFGISTGWRALNELYNVLPGELTIVTGVPNSGKSEWIDALICNINEHAGWKFVLCSMENKVEFVREHARKLLEKHIKKPFFEANYGGSAERMTVEEFEQGKAWLSNTFSLIRCENDSLPSIKWVLDLAKAAVLRHGVRGLVIDPYNELDHQRPVSQTETEYVSQMLTMVKRFAQHHACHVWFVAHPRQLHNWVGEPPNLYDISGSAHFINKCDNGIVIHRNRDPEAGPIDRVQVCVRKVRNKVVGTIGEAFLSYNRYVKLAQLLVNTWTLFNYRERVGNLFWNRFHVQAKVFCADLVMIVLNEHKNMGLTMTVEVVKVEEETQKVDGVAATKEEPKSVTKCSSYKEESNFLSDLKEFERKALNEFKAKLEEAILGNSLLNKEEETIKKNEKAAAGGVVENEKEAEKPVDEEAEQEEDKNPKEQIAQEVEKEAEKEEEKNEAEGEEKCVEVDKDIALWGVPLLPSKGAEGIDVILLKFLRAREFKVNDALEMLKNTLQWRKGNKIDSILDEDLEVDLSSAAYMNGVDREGHPVCYNIYGVFESDELYQKTFGTEEKRGQFLRWRLRLMEQGIQKLDFKPGGISSLLQINDLKNAPVLAKKELRVATKQAVDLLQNNYPEFVARNIIINAPFWYYALNALISPFLTQRTKSKFVVARPAKVTETLLKYIPAEELPVQYGGFKRENDFEFSKEGGAVSEITLKAGSTETIEIQAPEIGTTITWDLTVLGWEVSYKEEFVPTDEGSYTIIVQKGKKMGPHEGPIRNTFKNNEAGKLVLTIDNASSKKKRVLYRYKTKNFSS
;
A
#
# COMPACT_ATOMS: atom_id res chain seq x y z
N MET A 1 -32.00 27.11 36.41
CA MET A 1 -33.03 28.19 36.38
C MET A 1 -33.63 28.19 34.98
N ARG A 2 -34.92 27.82 34.82
CA ARG A 2 -36.11 28.73 34.77
C ARG A 2 -36.22 29.46 33.41
N PHE A 3 -37.33 29.51 32.70
CA PHE A 3 -38.67 28.85 32.79
C PHE A 3 -38.74 27.67 31.77
N LEU A 4 -39.82 26.90 31.53
CA LEU A 4 -41.22 26.86 32.03
C LEU A 4 -41.67 25.38 32.13
N LEU A 5 -42.98 25.12 32.24
CA LEU A 5 -43.71 23.84 32.38
C LEU A 5 -45.17 24.06 31.94
N GLN A 6 -45.89 23.02 31.46
CA GLN A 6 -47.32 22.76 31.74
C GLN A 6 -47.59 21.25 31.52
N HIS A 7 -47.89 20.46 32.57
CA HIS A 7 -49.23 19.95 32.99
C HIS A 7 -49.71 18.70 32.20
N ASN A 8 -50.38 17.68 32.78
CA ASN A 8 -50.79 17.37 34.17
C ASN A 8 -51.06 15.83 34.39
N PRO A 9 -51.38 15.34 35.63
CA PRO A 9 -51.25 13.92 36.04
C PRO A 9 -52.54 13.25 36.62
N ILE A 10 -52.41 12.00 37.12
CA ILE A 10 -53.26 11.28 38.10
C ILE A 10 -52.30 10.39 38.96
N ALA A 11 -52.02 10.61 40.26
CA ALA A 11 -52.75 10.33 41.53
C ALA A 11 -52.76 8.82 41.99
N GLY A 12 -52.52 8.46 43.27
CA GLY A 12 -52.14 9.27 44.47
C GLY A 12 -52.07 8.53 45.83
N SER A 13 -51.95 9.30 46.93
CA SER A 13 -52.01 8.95 48.40
C SER A 13 -50.90 8.04 48.98
N PHE A 14 -50.32 8.28 50.17
CA PHE A 14 -50.93 8.61 51.49
C PHE A 14 -50.19 9.68 52.37
N SER A 15 -50.83 9.97 53.51
CA SER A 15 -50.71 11.03 54.55
C SER A 15 -49.44 11.06 55.45
N HIS A 16 -49.10 12.07 56.31
CA HIS A 16 -49.69 13.39 56.64
C HIS A 16 -48.75 14.32 57.49
N SER A 17 -48.78 15.64 57.23
CA SER A 17 -48.81 16.79 58.19
C SER A 17 -47.72 16.98 59.29
N ARG A 18 -47.33 18.16 59.81
CA ARG A 18 -47.59 19.63 59.66
C ARG A 18 -46.63 20.34 60.68
N LEU A 19 -46.25 21.62 60.66
CA LEU A 19 -46.23 22.75 59.70
C LEU A 19 -45.40 23.89 60.36
N HIS A 20 -44.48 24.61 59.68
CA HIS A 20 -44.29 26.09 59.74
C HIS A 20 -42.97 26.65 59.14
N LYS A 21 -43.12 27.71 58.32
CA LYS A 21 -42.28 28.93 58.13
C LYS A 21 -40.77 28.86 57.76
N LEU A 22 -40.53 29.27 56.50
CA LEU A 22 -39.79 30.48 56.06
C LEU A 22 -38.28 30.71 56.39
N SER A 23 -37.54 30.94 55.29
CA SER A 23 -36.60 32.07 55.02
C SER A 23 -35.10 32.03 55.39
N TYR A 24 -34.35 32.76 54.54
CA TYR A 24 -33.04 33.44 54.70
C TYR A 24 -31.70 32.76 54.35
N LEU A 25 -30.88 33.59 53.65
CA LEU A 25 -29.42 33.88 53.68
C LEU A 25 -28.40 32.69 53.67
N PHE A 26 -27.29 32.69 52.91
CA PHE A 26 -26.18 33.67 52.73
C PHE A 26 -25.35 33.94 53.99
N MET A 27 -24.05 34.23 53.79
CA MET A 27 -22.96 34.41 54.79
C MET A 27 -22.38 33.10 55.34
N ASP A 28 -21.08 32.97 55.62
CA ASP A 28 -19.91 33.80 55.24
C ASP A 28 -18.66 32.89 55.24
N SER A 29 -17.69 33.10 54.35
CA SER A 29 -16.52 33.97 54.51
C SER A 29 -15.55 33.59 55.65
N SER A 30 -14.37 33.12 55.23
CA SER A 30 -13.01 33.48 55.67
C SER A 30 -12.56 33.41 57.13
N THR A 31 -11.22 33.25 57.26
CA THR A 31 -10.36 33.48 58.46
C THR A 31 -10.21 32.32 59.47
N LEU A 32 -9.03 32.05 60.07
CA LEU A 32 -7.67 32.61 59.93
C LEU A 32 -6.63 31.69 60.63
N ARG A 33 -5.37 31.67 60.15
CA ARG A 33 -4.12 31.23 60.89
C ARG A 33 -4.10 29.73 61.29
N THR A 34 -3.02 29.05 61.66
CA THR A 34 -1.55 29.28 61.88
C THR A 34 -0.89 27.87 61.78
N ALA A 35 0.43 27.60 61.68
CA ALA A 35 1.69 28.33 61.82
C ALA A 35 2.75 27.65 60.89
N ALA A 36 3.82 28.33 60.42
CA ALA A 36 5.19 28.36 60.99
C ALA A 36 5.86 26.99 61.24
N ALA A 37 7.18 26.78 61.01
CA ALA A 37 8.22 27.49 60.24
C ALA A 37 9.52 26.65 60.23
N ALA A 38 10.49 26.99 59.36
CA ALA A 38 11.93 26.65 59.42
C ALA A 38 12.34 25.16 59.26
N SER A 39 13.48 24.76 58.70
CA SER A 39 14.57 25.32 57.88
C SER A 39 15.63 24.19 57.71
N THR A 40 16.54 24.34 56.75
CA THR A 40 17.91 23.74 56.74
C THR A 40 18.14 22.28 56.31
N ARG A 41 18.49 22.14 55.03
CA ARG A 41 19.66 21.43 54.43
C ARG A 41 20.46 20.36 55.23
N LEU A 42 20.75 19.27 54.49
CA LEU A 42 22.03 18.53 54.34
C LEU A 42 22.61 17.72 55.53
N PHE A 43 22.55 16.39 55.39
CA PHE A 43 23.65 15.43 55.58
C PHE A 43 23.23 14.11 54.87
N THR A 44 23.65 13.77 53.65
CA THR A 44 24.87 13.01 53.29
C THR A 44 25.38 12.00 54.34
N ILE A 45 24.93 10.74 54.21
CA ILE A 45 25.76 9.54 54.48
C ILE A 45 25.55 8.52 53.35
N ASN A 46 26.59 8.41 52.52
CA ASN A 46 27.20 7.20 51.95
C ASN A 46 26.44 5.85 52.00
N SER A 47 26.09 5.33 50.81
CA SER A 47 26.47 3.97 50.41
C SER A 47 26.43 3.78 48.88
N SER A 48 27.55 4.06 48.21
CA SER A 48 28.06 3.14 47.18
C SER A 48 29.02 2.19 47.90
N PRO A 49 29.01 0.88 47.59
CA PRO A 49 29.84 0.33 46.50
C PRO A 49 28.98 -0.50 45.51
N CYS A 50 29.30 -0.60 44.22
CA CYS A 50 30.43 -1.34 43.63
C CYS A 50 30.47 -2.84 44.00
N PHE A 51 29.86 -3.67 43.16
CA PHE A 51 30.50 -4.83 42.51
C PHE A 51 29.83 -4.93 41.13
N ALA A 52 30.48 -4.76 39.97
CA ALA A 52 31.84 -5.10 39.52
C ALA A 52 32.10 -6.62 39.48
N SER A 53 32.64 -7.09 38.35
CA SER A 53 32.72 -8.51 37.91
C SER A 53 31.32 -9.15 37.69
N SER A 54 30.97 -9.78 36.55
CA SER A 54 31.73 -10.63 35.62
C SER A 54 32.32 -11.89 36.29
N PRO A 55 32.71 -12.93 35.56
CA PRO A 55 32.43 -13.27 34.16
C PRO A 55 32.02 -14.76 34.01
N ARG A 56 32.05 -15.27 32.77
CA ARG A 56 32.24 -16.70 32.41
C ARG A 56 31.24 -17.73 32.96
N ARG A 57 30.72 -18.54 32.03
CA ARG A 57 30.94 -20.00 31.86
C ARG A 57 29.72 -20.55 31.09
N LEU A 58 29.85 -21.48 30.15
CA LEU A 58 31.00 -22.15 29.53
C LEU A 58 30.49 -22.81 28.22
N ILE A 59 31.41 -23.29 27.39
CA ILE A 59 31.24 -24.46 26.49
C ILE A 59 30.12 -24.28 25.42
N THR A 60 30.46 -23.89 24.19
CA THR A 60 31.09 -24.70 23.12
C THR A 60 30.30 -25.94 22.71
N THR A 61 30.57 -26.37 21.47
CA THR A 61 30.19 -27.65 20.85
C THR A 61 28.69 -27.90 20.68
N SER A 62 28.22 -28.55 19.62
CA SER A 62 28.74 -28.96 18.31
C SER A 62 27.62 -29.81 17.70
N LEU A 63 27.81 -30.29 16.47
CA LEU A 63 27.07 -31.41 15.89
C LEU A 63 25.56 -31.20 15.71
N ALA A 64 25.21 -30.84 14.47
CA ALA A 64 24.15 -31.60 13.83
C ALA A 64 24.48 -33.09 13.94
N PHE A 65 23.50 -33.94 14.25
CA PHE A 65 23.08 -34.93 13.26
C PHE A 65 21.81 -35.71 13.66
N LYS A 66 21.01 -36.00 12.63
CA LYS A 66 20.51 -37.34 12.27
C LYS A 66 19.79 -38.19 13.34
N ARG A 67 18.58 -38.55 12.87
CA ARG A 67 18.17 -39.94 12.58
C ARG A 67 17.58 -40.75 13.73
N ILE A 68 16.96 -41.81 13.23
CA ILE A 68 16.82 -43.13 13.84
C ILE A 68 15.76 -43.20 14.92
N ASN A 69 14.85 -44.15 14.84
CA ASN A 69 14.30 -44.90 13.70
C ASN A 69 13.25 -45.82 14.33
N ASN A 70 12.35 -46.35 13.51
CA ASN A 70 11.83 -47.70 13.71
C ASN A 70 10.92 -47.89 14.96
N ASN A 71 10.03 -48.87 15.00
CA ASN A 71 9.76 -49.90 14.00
C ASN A 71 8.26 -50.22 13.96
N ASN A 72 7.75 -50.21 12.73
CA ASN A 72 7.06 -51.33 12.10
C ASN A 72 5.75 -51.92 12.67
N TYR A 73 5.22 -52.72 11.75
CA TYR A 73 4.21 -53.76 11.85
C TYR A 73 2.78 -53.20 11.83
N LYS A 74 2.15 -53.19 10.65
CA LYS A 74 1.60 -54.35 9.89
C LYS A 74 0.23 -54.74 10.50
N ASN A 75 -0.78 -55.15 9.74
CA ASN A 75 -0.82 -55.56 8.33
C ASN A 75 -2.28 -55.64 7.84
N ASP A 76 -2.46 -55.98 6.55
CA ASP A 76 -3.50 -56.87 5.98
C ASP A 76 -4.99 -56.40 6.04
N ASP A 77 -5.82 -56.65 5.02
CA ASP A 77 -5.53 -57.16 3.67
C ASP A 77 -6.70 -56.88 2.68
N ASP A 78 -6.47 -57.29 1.43
CA ASP A 78 -7.47 -57.75 0.44
C ASP A 78 -8.46 -56.73 -0.18
N ASN A 79 -8.39 -56.42 -1.49
CA ASN A 79 -8.66 -57.23 -2.71
C ASN A 79 -10.11 -57.05 -3.23
N ASN A 80 -10.43 -56.99 -4.54
CA ASN A 80 -9.63 -56.91 -5.76
C ASN A 80 -10.52 -56.50 -6.97
N ASN A 81 -9.96 -55.83 -8.00
CA ASN A 81 -10.29 -55.97 -9.45
C ASN A 81 -11.74 -55.78 -10.00
N ASN A 82 -12.00 -55.47 -11.29
CA ASN A 82 -11.13 -55.35 -12.48
C ASN A 82 -11.68 -54.42 -13.61
N HIS A 83 -10.76 -53.84 -14.38
CA HIS A 83 -10.71 -53.60 -15.85
C HIS A 83 -11.99 -53.34 -16.72
N HIS A 84 -12.11 -52.26 -17.54
CA HIS A 84 -11.38 -51.77 -18.76
C HIS A 84 -12.17 -52.07 -20.09
N PRO A 85 -11.76 -51.61 -21.30
CA PRO A 85 -12.10 -50.32 -21.96
C PRO A 85 -12.94 -50.52 -23.27
N LEU A 86 -13.26 -49.59 -24.19
CA LEU A 86 -12.44 -48.86 -25.19
C LEU A 86 -13.38 -48.16 -26.24
N THR A 87 -13.05 -46.96 -26.75
CA THR A 87 -13.24 -46.38 -28.15
C THR A 87 -14.54 -46.60 -29.01
N LEU A 88 -14.91 -45.82 -30.06
CA LEU A 88 -14.32 -44.68 -30.82
C LEU A 88 -15.42 -43.85 -31.57
N ARG A 89 -15.00 -42.86 -32.38
CA ARG A 89 -15.74 -41.96 -33.31
C ARG A 89 -16.44 -42.74 -34.47
N THR A 90 -17.28 -42.18 -35.37
CA THR A 90 -17.29 -40.87 -36.09
C THR A 90 -18.70 -40.38 -36.54
N LYS A 91 -18.76 -39.12 -37.02
CA LYS A 91 -19.86 -38.50 -37.80
C LYS A 91 -20.12 -39.30 -39.11
N ASP A 92 -21.28 -39.22 -39.78
CA ASP A 92 -21.64 -38.06 -40.62
C ASP A 92 -23.07 -38.06 -41.21
N LEU A 93 -23.40 -36.94 -41.87
CA LEU A 93 -24.51 -36.65 -42.80
C LEU A 93 -25.96 -36.49 -42.29
N SER A 94 -26.72 -35.75 -43.10
CA SER A 94 -28.03 -35.14 -42.81
C SER A 94 -29.05 -35.36 -43.93
N SER A 95 -30.28 -35.78 -43.60
CA SER A 95 -31.49 -35.40 -44.35
C SER A 95 -32.83 -35.81 -43.67
N VAL A 96 -33.58 -34.78 -43.27
CA VAL A 96 -35.04 -34.54 -43.53
C VAL A 96 -35.67 -35.54 -44.54
N SER A 97 -36.85 -36.18 -44.39
CA SER A 97 -38.03 -35.94 -43.54
C SER A 97 -39.08 -37.09 -43.53
N HIS A 98 -40.04 -36.99 -42.58
CA HIS A 98 -41.49 -37.27 -42.69
C HIS A 98 -42.08 -38.68 -42.47
N ARG A 99 -42.99 -38.72 -41.46
CA ARG A 99 -44.25 -39.52 -41.33
C ARG A 99 -44.07 -41.03 -41.07
N ASN A 100 -44.93 -41.74 -40.31
CA ASN A 100 -46.26 -41.49 -39.70
C ASN A 100 -46.35 -42.07 -38.27
N HIS A 101 -47.43 -41.75 -37.52
CA HIS A 101 -47.90 -42.56 -36.38
C HIS A 101 -48.39 -43.95 -36.83
N PRO A 102 -48.32 -44.97 -35.96
CA PRO A 102 -49.52 -45.39 -35.22
C PRO A 102 -49.30 -45.67 -33.71
N THR A 103 -50.39 -45.97 -33.01
CA THR A 103 -50.52 -46.08 -31.53
C THR A 103 -50.57 -47.57 -31.07
N PRO A 104 -50.84 -47.95 -29.79
CA PRO A 104 -49.86 -48.63 -28.92
C PRO A 104 -50.25 -50.06 -28.46
N THR A 105 -49.32 -50.78 -27.79
CA THR A 105 -49.66 -51.86 -26.84
C THR A 105 -48.61 -52.08 -25.73
N SER A 106 -49.11 -52.40 -24.54
CA SER A 106 -48.50 -53.10 -23.38
C SER A 106 -47.26 -52.53 -22.66
N GLU A 107 -47.55 -51.84 -21.55
CA GLU A 107 -47.03 -52.13 -20.20
C GLU A 107 -45.51 -52.09 -19.94
N THR A 108 -45.07 -50.95 -19.41
CA THR A 108 -44.03 -50.89 -18.35
C THR A 108 -44.41 -49.75 -17.40
N GLU A 109 -44.11 -49.88 -16.11
CA GLU A 109 -44.75 -49.14 -15.01
C GLU A 109 -44.61 -47.60 -15.12
N GLU A 110 -45.74 -46.88 -15.19
CA GLU A 110 -45.77 -45.42 -15.06
C GLU A 110 -45.42 -45.01 -13.63
N LYS A 111 -44.21 -44.46 -13.41
CA LYS A 111 -43.94 -43.65 -12.22
C LYS A 111 -44.85 -42.43 -12.23
N MET A 112 -45.76 -42.34 -11.26
CA MET A 112 -46.60 -41.16 -11.08
C MET A 112 -45.75 -39.92 -10.74
N LEU A 113 -45.60 -39.03 -11.71
CA LEU A 113 -45.17 -37.64 -11.51
C LEU A 113 -46.06 -36.96 -10.45
N ASP A 114 -45.47 -36.14 -9.58
CA ASP A 114 -46.26 -35.29 -8.67
C ASP A 114 -47.07 -34.28 -9.49
N SER A 115 -48.34 -34.62 -9.69
CA SER A 115 -49.29 -33.88 -10.52
C SER A 115 -49.38 -32.41 -10.13
N ARG A 116 -49.13 -32.05 -8.85
CA ARG A 116 -49.22 -30.67 -8.38
C ARG A 116 -48.01 -29.83 -8.77
N SER A 117 -46.80 -30.37 -8.62
CA SER A 117 -45.57 -29.67 -8.99
C SER A 117 -45.46 -29.50 -10.51
N TRP A 118 -45.83 -30.52 -11.27
CA TRP A 118 -45.88 -30.46 -12.74
C TRP A 118 -46.81 -29.35 -13.26
N GLU A 119 -48.00 -29.18 -12.67
CA GLU A 119 -48.95 -28.15 -13.09
C GLU A 119 -48.48 -26.73 -12.72
N ILE A 120 -47.78 -26.55 -11.59
CA ILE A 120 -47.16 -25.27 -11.25
C ILE A 120 -46.02 -24.93 -12.23
N LEU A 121 -45.20 -25.93 -12.60
CA LEU A 121 -44.12 -25.75 -13.57
C LEU A 121 -44.66 -25.33 -14.95
N LYS A 122 -45.73 -25.97 -15.43
CA LYS A 122 -46.45 -25.55 -16.65
C LYS A 122 -46.92 -24.10 -16.58
N ILE A 123 -47.53 -23.68 -15.47
CA ILE A 123 -48.02 -22.30 -15.30
C ILE A 123 -46.85 -21.31 -15.36
N LYS A 124 -45.74 -21.57 -14.65
CA LYS A 124 -44.54 -20.70 -14.68
C LYS A 124 -43.92 -20.62 -16.09
N LEU A 125 -43.80 -21.75 -16.80
CA LEU A 125 -43.25 -21.77 -18.16
C LEU A 125 -44.17 -21.05 -19.17
N LYS A 126 -45.49 -21.22 -19.05
CA LYS A 126 -46.47 -20.52 -19.89
C LYS A 126 -46.46 -19.00 -19.67
N GLN A 127 -46.22 -18.53 -18.45
CA GLN A 127 -45.99 -17.10 -18.16
C GLN A 127 -44.73 -16.54 -18.83
N LEU A 128 -43.72 -17.38 -19.09
CA LEU A 128 -42.50 -17.04 -19.84
C LEU A 128 -42.67 -17.19 -21.37
N GLY A 129 -43.89 -17.50 -21.85
CA GLY A 129 -44.18 -17.72 -23.26
C GLY A 129 -43.78 -19.11 -23.79
N LEU A 130 -43.45 -20.06 -22.92
CA LEU A 130 -43.06 -21.43 -23.28
C LEU A 130 -44.24 -22.39 -23.07
N ASP A 131 -44.89 -22.79 -24.17
CA ASP A 131 -45.95 -23.80 -24.12
C ASP A 131 -45.36 -25.21 -24.23
N ILE A 132 -45.35 -25.92 -23.10
CA ILE A 132 -44.78 -27.27 -22.99
C ILE A 132 -45.79 -28.39 -23.22
N GLY A 133 -46.99 -28.10 -23.75
CA GLY A 133 -48.04 -29.10 -23.97
C GLY A 133 -47.70 -30.25 -24.95
N ARG A 134 -46.52 -30.24 -25.57
CA ARG A 134 -45.98 -31.31 -26.44
C ARG A 134 -44.59 -31.80 -26.03
N CYS A 135 -44.08 -31.38 -24.88
CA CYS A 135 -42.72 -31.67 -24.44
C CYS A 135 -42.69 -32.83 -23.43
N ALA A 136 -41.79 -33.78 -23.64
CA ALA A 136 -41.58 -34.90 -22.72
C ALA A 136 -40.55 -34.53 -21.62
N PRO A 137 -40.78 -34.89 -20.34
CA PRO A 137 -39.75 -34.94 -19.30
C PRO A 137 -38.57 -35.84 -19.70
N GLY A 138 -37.38 -35.57 -19.16
CA GLY A 138 -36.15 -36.32 -19.43
C GLY A 138 -35.53 -36.08 -20.82
N VAL A 139 -36.17 -35.31 -21.70
CA VAL A 139 -35.75 -35.12 -23.10
C VAL A 139 -35.46 -33.65 -23.40
N GLU A 140 -34.45 -33.39 -24.23
CA GLU A 140 -34.13 -32.05 -24.74
C GLU A 140 -35.11 -31.66 -25.88
N ASN A 141 -35.99 -30.70 -25.62
CA ASN A 141 -37.03 -30.26 -26.55
C ASN A 141 -36.58 -28.98 -27.29
N ARG A 142 -36.65 -28.96 -28.63
CA ARG A 142 -36.32 -27.76 -29.44
C ARG A 142 -37.55 -26.98 -29.84
N MET A 143 -37.54 -25.67 -29.59
CA MET A 143 -38.69 -24.77 -29.72
C MET A 143 -38.30 -23.42 -30.35
N LEU A 144 -39.30 -22.65 -30.76
CA LEU A 144 -39.14 -21.23 -31.08
C LEU A 144 -38.87 -20.44 -29.78
N CYS A 145 -37.95 -19.47 -29.85
CA CYS A 145 -37.72 -18.54 -28.74
C CYS A 145 -38.89 -17.54 -28.66
N PRO A 146 -39.61 -17.39 -27.53
CA PRO A 146 -40.82 -16.57 -27.45
C PRO A 146 -40.55 -15.06 -27.63
N LYS A 147 -41.62 -14.34 -27.98
CA LYS A 147 -41.66 -12.89 -28.24
C LYS A 147 -42.65 -12.27 -27.24
N VAL A 148 -42.16 -11.49 -26.27
CA VAL A 148 -42.96 -11.01 -25.13
C VAL A 148 -43.08 -9.49 -25.17
N PHE A 149 -44.27 -9.00 -25.56
CA PHE A 149 -44.64 -7.59 -25.41
C PHE A 149 -45.00 -7.30 -23.94
N SER A 150 -44.35 -6.31 -23.32
CA SER A 150 -44.66 -5.90 -21.94
C SER A 150 -45.84 -4.92 -21.91
N LEU A 151 -47.04 -5.43 -21.60
CA LEU A 151 -48.11 -4.60 -21.05
C LEU A 151 -47.81 -4.34 -19.56
N LEU A 152 -47.20 -3.19 -19.26
CA LEU A 152 -47.43 -2.36 -18.06
C LEU A 152 -46.40 -1.21 -18.01
N SER A 153 -46.79 -0.05 -18.55
CA SER A 153 -46.06 1.21 -18.43
C SER A 153 -46.69 2.08 -17.35
N SER A 154 -46.09 2.18 -16.17
CA SER A 154 -46.27 3.33 -15.27
C SER A 154 -45.31 3.37 -14.07
N PHE A 155 -44.77 4.57 -13.84
CA PHE A 155 -43.95 5.05 -12.70
C PHE A 155 -42.45 4.66 -12.58
N TYR A 156 -41.64 5.71 -12.74
CA TYR A 156 -40.23 5.94 -12.36
C TYR A 156 -39.09 5.18 -13.07
N TYR A 157 -38.30 5.98 -13.81
CA TYR A 157 -37.06 5.63 -14.50
C TYR A 157 -35.90 6.47 -13.93
N HIS A 158 -34.80 5.85 -13.51
CA HIS A 158 -33.47 6.06 -14.13
C HIS A 158 -32.36 5.26 -13.42
N ILE A 159 -32.22 3.99 -13.79
CA ILE A 159 -30.91 3.31 -13.86
C ILE A 159 -30.88 2.62 -15.22
N SER A 160 -29.98 3.05 -16.11
CA SER A 160 -29.92 2.56 -17.48
C SER A 160 -28.56 1.91 -17.76
N ASN A 161 -28.59 0.58 -17.99
CA ASN A 161 -27.94 -0.09 -19.12
C ASN A 161 -28.05 -1.62 -18.99
N TYR A 162 -29.18 -2.17 -19.43
CA TYR A 162 -29.30 -3.57 -19.85
C TYR A 162 -30.14 -3.62 -21.14
N SER A 163 -29.63 -4.29 -22.17
CA SER A 163 -30.28 -4.41 -23.47
C SER A 163 -31.42 -5.44 -23.44
N PHE A 164 -32.44 -5.22 -24.26
CA PHE A 164 -33.52 -6.19 -24.49
C PHE A 164 -33.01 -7.40 -25.30
N HIS A 165 -33.39 -8.62 -24.90
CA HIS A 165 -33.04 -9.89 -25.57
C HIS A 165 -34.30 -10.68 -25.94
N GLN A 166 -34.74 -10.64 -27.19
CA GLN A 166 -35.81 -11.50 -27.75
C GLN A 166 -35.55 -11.72 -29.24
N CYS A 167 -35.52 -12.97 -29.73
CA CYS A 167 -35.17 -13.23 -31.14
C CYS A 167 -36.27 -13.84 -32.03
N ASN A 168 -37.26 -14.57 -31.50
CA ASN A 168 -38.28 -15.26 -32.30
C ASN A 168 -37.73 -16.21 -33.38
N GLY A 169 -36.60 -16.88 -33.13
CA GLY A 169 -35.88 -17.65 -34.16
C GLY A 169 -35.12 -16.78 -35.17
N GLY A 170 -35.36 -15.47 -35.16
CA GLY A 170 -34.87 -14.48 -36.11
C GLY A 170 -35.64 -14.48 -37.42
N ASP A 171 -35.05 -13.89 -38.44
CA ASP A 171 -35.63 -13.73 -39.79
C ASP A 171 -35.92 -15.07 -40.50
N SER A 172 -35.35 -16.15 -39.96
CA SER A 172 -35.47 -17.54 -40.42
C SER A 172 -36.41 -18.41 -39.58
N GLU A 173 -37.00 -17.87 -38.50
CA GLU A 173 -37.92 -18.57 -37.57
C GLU A 173 -37.41 -19.95 -37.08
N GLU A 174 -36.10 -20.07 -36.88
CA GLU A 174 -35.47 -21.34 -36.47
C GLU A 174 -35.83 -21.75 -35.03
N LEU A 175 -36.01 -23.07 -34.81
CA LEU A 175 -36.14 -23.74 -33.50
C LEU A 175 -34.83 -23.68 -32.70
N SER A 176 -34.42 -22.47 -32.39
CA SER A 176 -33.13 -22.08 -31.81
C SER A 176 -33.12 -22.11 -30.28
N LEU A 177 -34.26 -22.35 -29.64
CA LEU A 177 -34.38 -22.55 -28.20
C LEU A 177 -34.35 -24.05 -27.89
N SER A 178 -33.46 -24.48 -27.00
CA SER A 178 -33.56 -25.77 -26.31
C SER A 178 -34.21 -25.57 -24.94
N LEU A 179 -35.07 -26.51 -24.55
CA LEU A 179 -35.72 -26.62 -23.26
C LEU A 179 -35.61 -28.07 -22.78
N PHE A 180 -34.93 -28.28 -21.65
CA PHE A 180 -34.91 -29.55 -20.93
C PHE A 180 -35.91 -29.47 -19.76
N LEU A 181 -36.72 -30.53 -19.62
CA LEU A 181 -37.66 -30.72 -18.53
C LEU A 181 -37.16 -31.90 -17.70
N ASP A 182 -37.01 -31.70 -16.40
CA ASP A 182 -36.49 -32.69 -15.46
C ASP A 182 -37.43 -33.90 -15.34
N GLU A 183 -36.90 -35.11 -15.14
CA GLU A 183 -37.69 -36.36 -15.13
C GLU A 183 -38.75 -36.34 -14.02
N ASP A 184 -38.41 -35.80 -12.86
CA ASP A 184 -39.32 -35.68 -11.71
C ASP A 184 -40.32 -34.51 -11.84
N GLY A 185 -40.30 -33.75 -12.94
CA GLY A 185 -41.25 -32.66 -13.21
C GLY A 185 -41.12 -31.42 -12.30
N PHE A 186 -40.09 -31.34 -11.47
CA PHE A 186 -39.86 -30.23 -10.53
C PHE A 186 -39.11 -29.03 -11.13
N SER A 187 -38.33 -29.23 -12.20
CA SER A 187 -37.46 -28.19 -12.74
C SER A 187 -37.41 -28.18 -14.28
N ALA A 188 -37.05 -27.02 -14.84
CA ALA A 188 -36.88 -26.82 -16.26
C ALA A 188 -35.72 -25.86 -16.54
N VAL A 189 -34.95 -26.10 -17.61
CA VAL A 189 -33.80 -25.28 -18.01
C VAL A 189 -33.85 -25.03 -19.51
N TRP A 190 -33.63 -23.79 -19.97
CA TRP A 190 -33.63 -23.45 -21.38
C TRP A 190 -32.44 -22.60 -21.80
N MET A 191 -32.06 -22.69 -23.08
CA MET A 191 -31.03 -21.88 -23.71
C MET A 191 -31.27 -21.69 -25.21
N CYS A 192 -31.20 -20.45 -25.68
CA CYS A 192 -31.27 -20.09 -27.09
C CYS A 192 -29.86 -20.08 -27.68
N PHE A 193 -29.63 -20.97 -28.65
CA PHE A 193 -28.35 -21.15 -29.34
C PHE A 193 -28.06 -20.08 -30.41
N ARG A 194 -29.00 -19.16 -30.70
CA ARG A 194 -28.76 -18.07 -31.65
C ARG A 194 -27.79 -17.07 -31.01
N ALA A 195 -26.58 -16.93 -31.58
CA ALA A 195 -25.47 -16.17 -30.99
C ALA A 195 -25.79 -14.70 -30.63
N LYS A 196 -26.74 -14.06 -31.34
CA LYS A 196 -27.22 -12.69 -31.05
C LYS A 196 -28.32 -12.62 -29.98
N CYS A 197 -28.90 -13.75 -29.58
CA CYS A 197 -29.97 -13.82 -28.59
C CYS A 197 -29.41 -14.10 -27.19
N GLY A 198 -28.81 -15.29 -27.00
CA GLY A 198 -28.24 -15.73 -25.72
C GLY A 198 -29.25 -15.94 -24.57
N TRP A 199 -30.56 -15.86 -24.83
CA TRP A 199 -31.59 -16.01 -23.80
C TRP A 199 -31.55 -17.41 -23.19
N LYS A 200 -31.38 -17.48 -21.86
CA LYS A 200 -31.30 -18.74 -21.10
C LYS A 200 -31.82 -18.53 -19.70
N GLY A 201 -32.29 -19.60 -19.07
CA GLY A 201 -32.83 -19.54 -17.71
C GLY A 201 -33.20 -20.92 -17.18
N SER A 202 -33.70 -20.92 -15.95
CA SER A 202 -34.23 -22.10 -15.29
C SER A 202 -35.39 -21.71 -14.39
N THR A 203 -36.32 -22.62 -14.15
CA THR A 203 -37.43 -22.43 -13.19
C THR A 203 -37.74 -23.74 -12.48
N SER A 204 -38.39 -23.66 -11.32
CA SER A 204 -38.86 -24.81 -10.55
C SER A 204 -40.29 -24.60 -10.06
N ALA A 205 -41.01 -25.69 -9.82
CA ALA A 205 -42.37 -25.72 -9.28
C ALA A 205 -42.48 -25.10 -7.86
N LEU A 206 -41.41 -25.11 -7.08
CA LEU A 206 -41.41 -24.57 -5.71
C LEU A 206 -41.41 -23.03 -5.71
N VAL A 207 -41.97 -22.42 -4.65
CA VAL A 207 -42.19 -20.97 -4.57
C VAL A 207 -40.89 -20.22 -4.29
N ASP A 208 -40.64 -19.16 -5.05
CA ASP A 208 -39.40 -18.41 -5.05
C ASP A 208 -39.19 -17.56 -3.78
N ASN A 209 -38.09 -17.84 -3.06
CA ASN A 209 -37.50 -16.90 -2.09
C ASN A 209 -36.23 -16.31 -2.72
N ASN A 210 -36.27 -15.02 -3.05
CA ASN A 210 -35.23 -14.36 -3.85
C ASN A 210 -33.89 -14.17 -3.12
N ARG A 211 -32.99 -15.16 -3.22
CA ARG A 211 -31.56 -14.96 -3.53
C ARG A 211 -30.89 -16.28 -3.91
N SER A 212 -30.40 -16.33 -5.14
CA SER A 212 -29.91 -17.54 -5.80
C SER A 212 -28.64 -18.11 -5.18
N GLN A 213 -28.71 -19.39 -4.76
CA GLN A 213 -27.61 -20.34 -4.88
C GLN A 213 -27.12 -20.28 -6.35
N SER A 214 -25.87 -20.03 -6.71
CA SER A 214 -24.59 -20.60 -6.27
C SER A 214 -24.49 -22.11 -6.48
N SER A 215 -23.27 -22.55 -6.84
CA SER A 215 -22.73 -23.87 -6.49
C SER A 215 -23.53 -25.15 -6.85
N LEU A 216 -23.52 -25.54 -8.12
CA LEU A 216 -23.62 -26.96 -8.53
C LEU A 216 -22.37 -27.52 -9.25
N LYS A 217 -21.29 -26.73 -9.37
CA LYS A 217 -19.95 -27.21 -9.75
C LYS A 217 -18.89 -26.84 -8.71
N LYS A 218 -19.18 -27.26 -7.48
CA LYS A 218 -18.16 -27.53 -6.45
C LYS A 218 -18.64 -28.63 -5.51
N PHE A 219 -18.91 -29.81 -6.07
CA PHE A 219 -18.65 -31.05 -5.34
C PHE A 219 -17.13 -31.16 -5.14
N SER A 220 -16.61 -30.38 -4.19
CA SER A 220 -15.56 -30.91 -3.33
C SER A 220 -16.04 -32.28 -2.84
N LYS A 221 -15.12 -33.24 -2.66
CA LYS A 221 -15.41 -34.42 -1.83
C LYS A 221 -16.15 -33.92 -0.59
N MET A 222 -17.43 -34.26 -0.43
CA MET A 222 -18.02 -34.21 0.90
C MET A 222 -17.13 -35.14 1.70
N LYS A 223 -16.44 -34.62 2.72
CA LYS A 223 -15.98 -35.50 3.77
C LYS A 223 -17.24 -36.11 4.34
N THR A 224 -17.45 -37.40 4.08
CA THR A 224 -18.55 -38.15 4.67
C THR A 224 -18.44 -37.94 6.17
N ILE A 225 -19.38 -37.20 6.76
CA ILE A 225 -19.36 -36.94 8.19
C ILE A 225 -19.50 -38.32 8.85
N ARG A 226 -18.51 -38.71 9.64
CA ARG A 226 -18.49 -40.02 10.28
C ARG A 226 -19.62 -40.08 11.29
N GLU A 227 -20.59 -40.97 11.08
CA GLU A 227 -21.55 -41.32 12.13
C GLU A 227 -20.79 -42.02 13.27
N ILE A 228 -21.06 -41.58 14.50
CA ILE A 228 -20.40 -42.07 15.71
C ILE A 228 -21.46 -42.38 16.78
N THR A 229 -21.12 -43.31 17.65
CA THR A 229 -21.94 -43.77 18.78
C THR A 229 -21.05 -43.92 20.00
N GLU A 230 -21.62 -43.97 21.20
CA GLU A 230 -20.84 -44.18 22.43
C GLU A 230 -20.05 -45.50 22.37
N ASP A 231 -20.67 -46.57 21.87
CA ASP A 231 -20.05 -47.88 21.63
C ASP A 231 -18.89 -47.80 20.63
N SER A 232 -19.08 -47.13 19.48
CA SER A 232 -18.02 -47.03 18.44
C SER A 232 -16.86 -46.11 18.82
N LEU A 233 -16.99 -45.41 19.94
CA LEU A 233 -15.94 -44.62 20.58
C LEU A 233 -15.41 -45.26 21.87
N GLU A 234 -15.89 -46.44 22.29
CA GLU A 234 -15.47 -47.12 23.53
C GLU A 234 -15.57 -46.20 24.77
N LEU A 235 -16.68 -45.45 24.88
CA LEU A 235 -16.90 -44.56 26.02
C LEU A 235 -17.39 -45.34 27.24
N GLU A 236 -16.69 -45.19 28.37
CA GLU A 236 -17.05 -45.76 29.66
C GLU A 236 -17.72 -44.70 30.56
N PRO A 237 -18.60 -45.09 31.50
CA PRO A 237 -19.05 -44.20 32.58
C PRO A 237 -17.89 -43.73 33.46
N LEU A 238 -17.97 -42.49 33.97
CA LEU A 238 -16.94 -41.92 34.85
C LEU A 238 -16.69 -42.76 36.11
N GLY A 239 -15.46 -43.23 36.27
CA GLY A 239 -14.95 -43.89 37.46
C GLY A 239 -14.69 -42.93 38.64
N ASN A 240 -14.41 -43.51 39.81
CA ASN A 240 -14.30 -42.76 41.07
C ASN A 240 -13.20 -41.69 41.07
N GLU A 241 -12.07 -41.93 40.39
CA GLU A 241 -10.95 -40.99 40.28
C GLU A 241 -11.35 -39.71 39.54
N LEU A 242 -11.98 -39.82 38.36
CA LEU A 242 -12.46 -38.65 37.63
C LEU A 242 -13.60 -37.94 38.35
N ARG A 243 -14.50 -38.67 39.03
CA ARG A 243 -15.52 -38.05 39.89
C ARG A 243 -14.90 -37.21 41.01
N ALA A 244 -13.81 -37.68 41.63
CA ALA A 244 -13.07 -36.91 42.63
C ALA A 244 -12.41 -35.65 42.00
N TYR A 245 -11.76 -35.78 40.84
CA TYR A 245 -11.17 -34.66 40.09
C TYR A 245 -12.21 -33.56 39.77
N PHE A 246 -13.44 -33.91 39.43
CA PHE A 246 -14.51 -32.91 39.23
C PHE A 246 -15.06 -32.34 40.54
N ALA A 247 -15.18 -33.15 41.60
CA ALA A 247 -15.60 -32.68 42.92
C ALA A 247 -14.62 -31.66 43.54
N GLU A 248 -13.31 -31.82 43.34
CA GLU A 248 -12.29 -30.81 43.70
C GLU A 248 -12.52 -29.44 43.03
N ARG A 249 -13.23 -29.42 41.89
CA ARG A 249 -13.54 -28.22 41.09
C ARG A 249 -14.96 -27.72 41.34
N LEU A 250 -15.62 -28.23 42.39
CA LEU A 250 -17.01 -27.97 42.76
C LEU A 250 -18.02 -28.32 41.66
N ILE A 251 -17.69 -29.27 40.77
CA ILE A 251 -18.60 -29.79 39.74
C ILE A 251 -19.23 -31.08 40.25
N SER A 252 -20.56 -31.07 40.38
CA SER A 252 -21.34 -32.16 40.95
C SER A 252 -21.51 -33.34 39.99
N ALA A 253 -21.78 -34.52 40.55
CA ALA A 253 -22.10 -35.71 39.77
C ALA A 253 -23.41 -35.58 38.97
N GLU A 254 -24.30 -34.65 39.35
CA GLU A 254 -25.53 -34.36 38.60
C GLU A 254 -25.23 -33.57 37.33
N THR A 255 -24.45 -32.50 37.43
CA THR A 255 -23.97 -31.70 36.29
C THR A 255 -23.21 -32.58 35.29
N LEU A 256 -22.29 -33.44 35.76
CA LEU A 256 -21.58 -34.38 34.88
C LEU A 256 -22.53 -35.34 34.15
N ARG A 257 -23.57 -35.84 34.83
CA ARG A 257 -24.58 -36.74 34.25
C ARG A 257 -25.44 -36.02 33.22
N ARG A 258 -25.90 -34.79 33.49
CA ARG A 258 -26.72 -33.99 32.55
C ARG A 258 -25.93 -33.68 31.27
N ASN A 259 -24.65 -33.34 31.44
CA ASN A 259 -23.70 -33.05 30.36
C ASN A 259 -23.11 -34.29 29.66
N ARG A 260 -23.50 -35.49 30.11
CA ARG A 260 -23.01 -36.78 29.59
C ARG A 260 -21.49 -36.83 29.52
N VAL A 261 -20.80 -36.31 30.54
CA VAL A 261 -19.33 -36.41 30.64
C VAL A 261 -18.98 -37.88 30.91
N MET A 262 -18.07 -38.42 30.11
CA MET A 262 -17.68 -39.84 30.12
C MET A 262 -16.16 -39.96 30.27
N GLN A 263 -15.66 -41.19 30.31
CA GLN A 263 -14.23 -41.47 30.22
C GLN A 263 -13.93 -42.39 29.02
N LYS A 264 -12.65 -42.43 28.61
CA LYS A 264 -12.14 -43.43 27.67
C LYS A 264 -10.79 -43.94 28.18
N ARG A 265 -10.44 -45.20 27.87
CA ARG A 265 -9.08 -45.71 28.07
C ARG A 265 -8.22 -45.38 26.85
N HIS A 266 -7.03 -44.83 27.08
CA HIS A 266 -6.06 -44.56 26.03
C HIS A 266 -4.71 -45.16 26.45
N GLY A 267 -4.45 -46.39 25.99
CA GLY A 267 -3.34 -47.19 26.51
C GLY A 267 -3.58 -47.57 27.97
N HIS A 268 -2.67 -47.17 28.86
CA HIS A 268 -2.78 -47.41 30.31
C HIS A 268 -3.46 -46.27 31.09
N GLU A 269 -3.75 -45.14 30.44
CA GLU A 269 -4.31 -43.95 31.09
C GLU A 269 -5.82 -43.81 30.83
N VAL A 270 -6.54 -43.25 31.81
CA VAL A 270 -7.96 -42.87 31.68
C VAL A 270 -8.02 -41.39 31.31
N VAL A 271 -8.79 -41.06 30.28
CA VAL A 271 -8.94 -39.70 29.76
C VAL A 271 -10.39 -39.25 29.83
N ILE A 272 -10.62 -37.96 30.06
CA ILE A 272 -11.96 -37.37 30.12
C ILE A 272 -12.49 -37.25 28.70
N ALA A 273 -13.75 -37.65 28.48
CA ALA A 273 -14.46 -37.49 27.22
C ALA A 273 -15.64 -36.52 27.41
N PHE A 274 -15.71 -35.50 26.56
CA PHE A 274 -16.79 -34.52 26.44
C PHE A 274 -17.53 -34.79 25.11
N PRO A 275 -18.66 -35.51 25.12
CA PRO A 275 -19.37 -35.88 23.89
C PRO A 275 -20.31 -34.75 23.46
N TYR A 276 -20.29 -34.39 22.18
CA TYR A 276 -21.05 -33.28 21.61
C TYR A 276 -22.32 -33.81 20.96
N TRP A 277 -23.46 -33.24 21.33
CA TRP A 277 -24.77 -33.71 20.91
C TRP A 277 -25.47 -32.68 20.01
N ARG A 278 -26.27 -33.17 19.06
CA ARG A 278 -27.31 -32.41 18.37
C ARG A 278 -28.57 -33.25 18.27
N ASN A 279 -29.70 -32.72 18.72
CA ASN A 279 -31.02 -33.36 18.68
C ASN A 279 -30.96 -34.77 19.30
N GLY A 280 -30.21 -34.92 20.40
CA GLY A 280 -30.00 -36.20 21.07
C GLY A 280 -29.11 -37.22 20.35
N LYS A 281 -28.51 -36.89 19.19
CA LYS A 281 -27.49 -37.71 18.49
C LYS A 281 -26.07 -37.24 18.79
N LEU A 282 -25.14 -38.19 18.94
CA LEU A 282 -23.71 -37.90 19.13
C LEU A 282 -23.10 -37.48 17.78
N VAL A 283 -22.53 -36.27 17.71
CA VAL A 283 -21.99 -35.71 16.45
C VAL A 283 -20.49 -35.41 16.50
N ASN A 284 -19.91 -35.27 17.69
CA ASN A 284 -18.46 -35.16 17.90
C ASN A 284 -18.08 -35.64 19.31
N CYS A 285 -16.79 -35.82 19.60
CA CYS A 285 -16.28 -36.03 20.95
C CYS A 285 -14.92 -35.36 21.11
N LYS A 286 -14.72 -34.64 22.22
CA LYS A 286 -13.45 -34.01 22.61
C LYS A 286 -12.91 -34.70 23.84
N TYR A 287 -11.61 -35.00 23.83
CA TYR A 287 -10.93 -35.67 24.92
C TYR A 287 -9.92 -34.75 25.58
N ARG A 288 -9.66 -35.01 26.86
CA ARG A 288 -8.69 -34.30 27.69
C ARG A 288 -7.98 -35.27 28.63
N ASP A 289 -6.65 -35.22 28.67
CA ASP A 289 -5.85 -35.89 29.71
C ASP A 289 -5.65 -35.00 30.95
N PHE A 290 -5.11 -35.58 32.03
CA PHE A 290 -4.76 -34.85 33.25
C PHE A 290 -3.68 -33.78 33.02
N ASN A 291 -2.85 -33.93 31.99
CA ASN A 291 -1.81 -32.98 31.58
C ASN A 291 -2.34 -31.78 30.76
N LYS A 292 -3.67 -31.65 30.62
CA LYS A 292 -4.37 -30.62 29.83
C LYS A 292 -4.07 -30.65 28.33
N LYS A 293 -3.74 -31.82 27.78
CA LYS A 293 -3.68 -32.05 26.32
C LYS A 293 -5.08 -32.36 25.82
N PHE A 294 -5.48 -31.72 24.71
CA PHE A 294 -6.81 -31.88 24.12
C PHE A 294 -6.71 -32.43 22.69
N TRP A 295 -7.68 -33.27 22.30
CA TRP A 295 -7.92 -33.67 20.91
C TRP A 295 -9.40 -33.94 20.67
N GLN A 296 -9.80 -34.09 19.40
CA GLN A 296 -11.18 -34.36 18.99
C GLN A 296 -11.20 -35.51 17.98
N GLU A 297 -12.35 -36.16 17.85
CA GLU A 297 -12.62 -37.04 16.71
C GLU A 297 -12.40 -36.32 15.38
N LYS A 298 -11.94 -37.07 14.38
CA LYS A 298 -11.70 -36.55 13.02
C LYS A 298 -12.92 -36.79 12.15
N ASP A 299 -13.12 -35.89 11.19
CA ASP A 299 -14.14 -35.98 10.14
C ASP A 299 -15.60 -36.06 10.70
N THR A 300 -15.78 -35.49 11.89
CA THR A 300 -17.03 -35.26 12.61
C THR A 300 -17.53 -33.82 12.41
N GLU A 301 -18.79 -33.54 12.78
CA GLU A 301 -19.32 -32.18 12.69
C GLU A 301 -18.80 -31.30 13.83
N LYS A 302 -18.43 -30.04 13.51
CA LYS A 302 -18.14 -29.04 14.54
C LYS A 302 -19.41 -28.31 14.94
N VAL A 303 -19.76 -28.44 16.23
CA VAL A 303 -20.90 -27.77 16.88
C VAL A 303 -20.46 -27.25 18.25
N PHE A 304 -21.32 -26.51 18.94
CA PHE A 304 -21.09 -26.15 20.34
C PHE A 304 -21.23 -27.34 21.29
N TYR A 305 -20.45 -27.39 22.37
CA TYR A 305 -20.73 -28.30 23.48
C TYR A 305 -21.97 -27.80 24.24
N GLY A 306 -22.92 -28.69 24.50
CA GLY A 306 -24.22 -28.33 25.06
C GLY A 306 -25.20 -27.67 24.08
N LEU A 307 -25.06 -27.86 22.76
CA LEU A 307 -25.93 -27.23 21.75
C LEU A 307 -27.44 -27.44 22.03
N ASP A 308 -27.82 -28.64 22.47
CA ASP A 308 -29.22 -29.00 22.78
C ASP A 308 -29.77 -28.19 23.99
N ASP A 309 -28.92 -27.57 24.82
CA ASP A 309 -29.35 -26.73 25.97
C ASP A 309 -29.79 -25.30 25.57
N ILE A 310 -29.56 -24.88 24.33
CA ILE A 310 -29.91 -23.53 23.83
C ILE A 310 -30.97 -23.54 22.72
N GLU A 311 -31.66 -24.67 22.51
CA GLU A 311 -32.76 -24.73 21.55
C GLU A 311 -33.99 -23.97 22.07
N GLY A 312 -34.42 -22.94 21.34
CA GLY A 312 -35.55 -22.07 21.73
C GLY A 312 -35.19 -20.92 22.68
N GLU A 313 -33.95 -20.85 23.17
CA GLU A 313 -33.55 -19.88 24.19
C GLU A 313 -33.34 -18.46 23.65
N SER A 314 -33.76 -17.48 24.44
CA SER A 314 -33.73 -16.03 24.07
C SER A 314 -32.54 -15.27 24.68
N ASP A 315 -31.90 -15.85 25.69
CA ASP A 315 -30.66 -15.41 26.31
C ASP A 315 -29.72 -16.63 26.35
N ILE A 316 -28.48 -16.49 25.89
CA ILE A 316 -27.51 -17.60 25.83
C ILE A 316 -26.13 -17.15 26.32
N ILE A 317 -25.41 -18.04 26.98
CA ILE A 317 -24.04 -17.80 27.46
C ILE A 317 -23.07 -18.62 26.61
N ILE A 318 -22.00 -17.99 26.13
CA ILE A 318 -20.91 -18.65 25.39
C ILE A 318 -19.61 -18.52 26.19
N VAL A 319 -19.06 -19.66 26.60
CA VAL A 319 -17.77 -19.78 27.29
C VAL A 319 -16.69 -20.40 26.40
N GLU A 320 -15.43 -20.35 26.84
CA GLU A 320 -14.32 -20.94 26.07
C GLU A 320 -14.19 -22.46 26.24
N GLY A 321 -14.12 -22.97 27.47
CA GLY A 321 -13.90 -24.39 27.75
C GLY A 321 -15.13 -25.18 28.18
N GLU A 322 -15.09 -26.50 28.01
CA GLU A 322 -16.13 -27.42 28.50
C GLU A 322 -16.25 -27.34 30.04
N MET A 323 -15.12 -27.18 30.74
CA MET A 323 -15.07 -27.00 32.19
C MET A 323 -15.84 -25.76 32.66
N ASP A 324 -15.78 -24.68 31.87
CA ASP A 324 -16.48 -23.43 32.16
C ASP A 324 -17.98 -23.60 31.97
N LYS A 325 -18.41 -24.40 30.98
CA LYS A 325 -19.83 -24.73 30.77
C LYS A 325 -20.39 -25.48 31.97
N LEU A 326 -19.64 -26.49 32.46
CA LEU A 326 -20.00 -27.21 33.69
C LEU A 326 -20.04 -26.26 34.90
N SER A 327 -19.14 -25.26 34.96
CA SER A 327 -19.09 -24.29 36.06
C SER A 327 -20.24 -23.29 36.04
N MET A 328 -20.68 -22.85 34.85
CA MET A 328 -21.89 -22.04 34.67
C MET A 328 -23.15 -22.78 35.10
N GLU A 329 -23.20 -24.10 34.88
CA GLU A 329 -24.32 -24.95 35.29
C GLU A 329 -24.44 -25.06 36.82
N GLU A 330 -23.32 -25.17 37.54
CA GLU A 330 -23.28 -25.10 39.01
C GLU A 330 -23.70 -23.72 39.57
N ALA A 331 -23.53 -22.65 38.78
CA ALA A 331 -24.08 -21.31 39.07
C ALA A 331 -25.58 -21.16 38.69
N GLY A 332 -26.20 -22.20 38.11
CA GLY A 332 -27.61 -22.25 37.75
C GLY A 332 -27.93 -21.84 36.31
N PHE A 333 -26.94 -21.67 35.43
CA PHE A 333 -27.15 -21.34 34.01
C PHE A 333 -27.15 -22.61 33.15
N LEU A 334 -28.35 -23.07 32.78
CA LEU A 334 -28.50 -24.21 31.88
C LEU A 334 -28.27 -23.82 30.40
N ASN A 335 -28.63 -22.59 30.04
CA ASN A 335 -28.53 -21.96 28.71
C ASN A 335 -27.09 -21.58 28.30
N CYS A 336 -26.11 -22.42 28.61
CA CYS A 336 -24.68 -22.17 28.40
C CYS A 336 -24.06 -23.17 27.43
N VAL A 337 -23.20 -22.70 26.53
CA VAL A 337 -22.45 -23.51 25.57
C VAL A 337 -20.95 -23.18 25.56
N SER A 338 -20.09 -24.15 25.26
CA SER A 338 -18.65 -23.89 25.01
C SER A 338 -18.26 -24.07 23.55
N VAL A 339 -17.30 -23.28 23.08
CA VAL A 339 -16.76 -23.39 21.72
C VAL A 339 -15.98 -24.70 21.54
N PRO A 340 -16.02 -25.35 20.35
CA PRO A 340 -15.26 -26.57 20.11
C PRO A 340 -13.76 -26.31 19.96
N ASP A 341 -13.40 -25.22 19.29
CA ASP A 341 -12.02 -24.79 19.05
C ASP A 341 -11.68 -23.62 19.98
N GLY A 342 -10.58 -23.73 20.73
CA GLY A 342 -10.14 -22.67 21.66
C GLY A 342 -9.66 -21.37 20.98
N ALA A 343 -9.31 -20.39 21.80
CA ALA A 343 -9.06 -19.02 21.37
C ALA A 343 -8.00 -18.87 20.25
N PRO A 344 -8.17 -17.87 19.36
CA PRO A 344 -7.12 -17.43 18.44
C PRO A 344 -6.03 -16.65 19.20
N SER A 345 -4.79 -16.70 18.71
CA SER A 345 -3.69 -15.90 19.27
C SER A 345 -3.82 -14.38 19.02
N SER A 346 -4.69 -13.96 18.09
CA SER A 346 -5.01 -12.56 17.82
C SER A 346 -6.27 -12.43 16.94
N VAL A 347 -6.89 -11.25 16.98
CA VAL A 347 -8.05 -10.88 16.14
C VAL A 347 -7.63 -10.73 14.68
N SER A 348 -8.46 -11.20 13.74
CA SER A 348 -8.20 -11.05 12.31
C SER A 348 -8.19 -9.58 11.89
N LYS A 349 -7.12 -9.17 11.19
CA LYS A 349 -7.06 -7.85 10.51
C LYS A 349 -7.80 -7.82 9.16
N LYS A 350 -8.37 -8.95 8.73
CA LYS A 350 -9.21 -9.09 7.53
C LYS A 350 -10.69 -9.06 7.92
N ASP A 351 -11.53 -8.61 7.00
CA ASP A 351 -12.99 -8.64 7.13
C ASP A 351 -13.53 -10.05 7.41
N VAL A 352 -14.80 -10.15 7.84
CA VAL A 352 -15.47 -11.45 8.05
C VAL A 352 -15.58 -12.16 6.69
N PRO A 353 -15.01 -13.37 6.51
CA PRO A 353 -15.18 -14.15 5.28
C PRO A 353 -16.64 -14.65 5.13
N SER A 354 -17.02 -15.14 3.95
CA SER A 354 -18.36 -15.72 3.76
C SER A 354 -18.50 -17.05 4.52
N GLU A 355 -19.75 -17.47 4.72
CA GLU A 355 -20.12 -18.68 5.48
C GLU A 355 -19.41 -19.96 4.98
N GLU A 356 -19.18 -20.06 3.67
CA GLU A 356 -18.50 -21.19 3.03
C GLU A 356 -16.95 -21.10 3.09
N GLN A 357 -16.41 -19.96 3.55
CA GLN A 357 -14.98 -19.67 3.60
C GLN A 357 -14.44 -19.59 5.03
N ASP A 358 -15.31 -19.48 6.04
CA ASP A 358 -14.96 -19.26 7.44
C ASP A 358 -14.69 -20.56 8.22
N THR A 359 -13.88 -21.44 7.63
CA THR A 359 -13.70 -22.84 8.08
C THR A 359 -13.24 -22.99 9.54
N LYS A 360 -12.57 -21.98 10.12
CA LYS A 360 -12.19 -21.98 11.55
C LYS A 360 -13.39 -21.80 12.49
N TYR A 361 -14.40 -21.04 12.09
CA TYR A 361 -15.59 -20.75 12.91
C TYR A 361 -16.84 -21.43 12.35
N GLN A 362 -16.66 -22.51 11.58
CA GLN A 362 -17.74 -23.28 10.95
C GLN A 362 -18.85 -23.68 11.93
N TYR A 363 -18.52 -23.92 13.21
CA TYR A 363 -19.49 -24.23 14.25
C TYR A 363 -20.53 -23.13 14.48
N LEU A 364 -20.19 -21.85 14.31
CA LEU A 364 -21.15 -20.74 14.42
C LEU A 364 -22.20 -20.81 13.30
N TRP A 365 -21.76 -21.17 12.10
CA TRP A 365 -22.62 -21.30 10.92
C TRP A 365 -23.48 -22.56 10.99
N ASN A 366 -22.88 -23.69 11.40
CA ASN A 366 -23.60 -24.93 11.67
C ASN A 366 -24.68 -24.77 12.77
N CYS A 367 -24.46 -23.87 13.74
CA CYS A 367 -25.40 -23.58 14.83
C CYS A 367 -26.20 -22.28 14.63
N LYS A 368 -26.19 -21.70 13.43
CA LYS A 368 -26.75 -20.36 13.12
C LYS A 368 -28.24 -20.22 13.45
N MET A 369 -29.02 -21.29 13.32
CA MET A 369 -30.45 -21.27 13.64
C MET A 369 -30.74 -21.12 15.14
N TYR A 370 -29.86 -21.64 16.00
CA TYR A 370 -29.93 -21.48 17.45
C TYR A 370 -29.53 -20.04 17.82
N LEU A 371 -28.37 -19.58 17.36
CA LEU A 371 -27.84 -18.22 17.61
C LEU A 371 -28.71 -17.07 17.05
N LYS A 372 -29.62 -17.36 16.12
CA LYS A 372 -30.57 -16.38 15.56
C LYS A 372 -31.78 -16.14 16.47
N GLN A 373 -32.13 -17.11 17.31
CA GLN A 373 -33.25 -17.01 18.26
C GLN A 373 -32.87 -16.19 19.50
N ALA A 374 -31.61 -16.29 19.92
CA ALA A 374 -31.06 -15.49 21.00
C ALA A 374 -31.14 -13.98 20.72
N SER A 375 -31.84 -13.25 21.59
CA SER A 375 -31.87 -11.79 21.61
C SER A 375 -30.68 -11.20 22.38
N ARG A 376 -30.19 -11.94 23.38
CA ARG A 376 -29.04 -11.63 24.23
C ARG A 376 -28.02 -12.78 24.16
N ILE A 377 -26.75 -12.43 23.97
CA ILE A 377 -25.63 -13.35 23.91
C ILE A 377 -24.57 -12.85 24.89
N VAL A 378 -24.37 -13.55 26.01
CA VAL A 378 -23.35 -13.24 27.00
C VAL A 378 -22.05 -13.95 26.64
N LEU A 379 -21.00 -13.19 26.33
CA LEU A 379 -19.67 -13.70 26.04
C LEU A 379 -18.85 -13.75 27.34
N ALA A 380 -18.59 -14.97 27.80
CA ALA A 380 -17.88 -15.30 29.03
C ALA A 380 -16.62 -16.14 28.70
N THR A 381 -15.80 -15.62 27.79
CA THR A 381 -14.49 -16.18 27.41
C THR A 381 -13.43 -15.90 28.46
N ASP A 382 -12.26 -16.52 28.34
CA ASP A 382 -11.12 -16.28 29.22
C ASP A 382 -10.74 -14.79 29.30
N GLY A 383 -10.30 -14.35 30.48
CA GLY A 383 -9.88 -12.97 30.76
C GLY A 383 -8.53 -12.59 30.14
N ASP A 384 -7.83 -13.53 29.53
CA ASP A 384 -6.51 -13.36 28.94
C ASP A 384 -6.56 -12.82 27.48
N PRO A 385 -5.41 -12.43 26.87
CA PRO A 385 -5.41 -11.84 25.54
C PRO A 385 -5.98 -12.76 24.43
N PRO A 386 -5.73 -14.09 24.42
CA PRO A 386 -6.45 -15.03 23.56
C PRO A 386 -7.98 -15.01 23.77
N GLY A 387 -8.47 -15.14 24.99
CA GLY A 387 -9.91 -15.14 25.27
C GLY A 387 -10.59 -13.83 24.85
N GLN A 388 -9.94 -12.69 25.07
CA GLN A 388 -10.39 -11.39 24.55
C GLN A 388 -10.45 -11.35 23.01
N ALA A 389 -9.50 -12.01 22.33
CA ALA A 389 -9.52 -12.13 20.88
C ALA A 389 -10.64 -13.08 20.39
N LEU A 390 -10.94 -14.15 21.13
CA LEU A 390 -12.09 -15.01 20.88
C LEU A 390 -13.40 -14.23 21.00
N ALA A 391 -13.59 -13.45 22.07
CA ALA A 391 -14.79 -12.63 22.26
C ALA A 391 -15.05 -11.65 21.11
N GLU A 392 -14.01 -10.96 20.61
CA GLU A 392 -14.12 -10.03 19.47
C GLU A 392 -14.41 -10.78 18.15
N GLU A 393 -13.86 -11.98 17.97
CA GLU A 393 -14.12 -12.84 16.81
C GLU A 393 -15.53 -13.47 16.81
N LEU A 394 -16.08 -13.77 17.99
CA LEU A 394 -17.48 -14.18 18.17
C LEU A 394 -18.41 -12.98 17.93
N ALA A 395 -18.21 -11.87 18.64
CA ALA A 395 -19.07 -10.69 18.58
C ALA A 395 -19.19 -10.11 17.16
N ARG A 396 -18.11 -10.11 16.37
CA ARG A 396 -18.14 -9.64 14.97
C ARG A 396 -18.88 -10.56 13.99
N ARG A 397 -19.26 -11.77 14.40
CA ARG A 397 -20.00 -12.75 13.59
C ARG A 397 -21.45 -12.93 14.04
N VAL A 398 -21.69 -12.97 15.35
CA VAL A 398 -23.04 -13.11 15.90
C VAL A 398 -23.78 -11.76 15.97
N GLY A 399 -23.06 -10.64 15.94
CA GLY A 399 -23.62 -9.28 15.99
C GLY A 399 -23.37 -8.62 17.35
N ARG A 400 -22.57 -7.54 17.36
CA ARG A 400 -22.14 -6.85 18.59
C ARG A 400 -23.32 -6.25 19.35
N GLU A 401 -24.35 -5.84 18.63
CA GLU A 401 -25.59 -5.25 19.16
C GLU A 401 -26.43 -6.21 20.00
N ARG A 402 -26.18 -7.52 19.89
CA ARG A 402 -26.77 -8.58 20.74
C ARG A 402 -25.78 -9.16 21.75
N CYS A 403 -24.57 -8.60 21.84
CA CYS A 403 -23.52 -9.13 22.71
C CYS A 403 -23.41 -8.36 24.03
N TRP A 404 -23.19 -9.12 25.09
CA TRP A 404 -22.73 -8.67 26.39
C TRP A 404 -21.38 -9.34 26.68
N ARG A 405 -20.56 -8.78 27.56
CA ARG A 405 -19.26 -9.32 27.95
C ARG A 405 -19.15 -9.37 29.47
N VAL A 406 -18.81 -10.54 29.98
CA VAL A 406 -18.45 -10.72 31.39
C VAL A 406 -17.09 -10.07 31.65
N ARG A 407 -16.97 -9.36 32.79
CA ARG A 407 -15.67 -9.01 33.37
C ARG A 407 -15.44 -9.88 34.59
N TRP A 408 -14.44 -10.75 34.53
CA TRP A 408 -14.07 -11.58 35.66
C TRP A 408 -13.62 -10.71 36.85
N PRO A 409 -13.96 -11.07 38.10
CA PRO A 409 -13.63 -10.26 39.27
C PRO A 409 -12.12 -10.18 39.50
N LYS A 410 -11.69 -9.19 40.30
CA LYS A 410 -10.30 -9.07 40.75
C LYS A 410 -9.95 -10.20 41.71
N LYS A 411 -8.78 -10.81 41.50
CA LYS A 411 -8.15 -11.79 42.39
C LYS A 411 -7.19 -11.11 43.38
N ASN A 412 -6.55 -10.02 42.94
CA ASN A 412 -5.77 -9.09 43.76
C ASN A 412 -5.76 -7.70 43.06
N ASP A 413 -4.91 -6.77 43.48
CA ASP A 413 -4.85 -5.41 42.89
C ASP A 413 -4.48 -5.39 41.38
N VAL A 414 -3.74 -6.41 40.92
CA VAL A 414 -3.13 -6.53 39.60
C VAL A 414 -3.86 -7.56 38.71
N ASP A 415 -4.19 -8.72 39.28
CA ASP A 415 -4.75 -9.87 38.57
C ASP A 415 -6.26 -9.99 38.71
N HIS A 416 -6.91 -10.49 37.66
CA HIS A 416 -8.32 -10.91 37.68
C HIS A 416 -8.39 -12.44 37.59
N PHE A 417 -9.52 -13.03 37.98
CA PHE A 417 -9.76 -14.46 37.74
C PHE A 417 -9.76 -14.76 36.24
N LYS A 418 -9.24 -15.93 35.87
CA LYS A 418 -9.02 -16.26 34.46
C LYS A 418 -10.31 -16.63 33.72
N ASP A 419 -11.14 -17.47 34.33
CA ASP A 419 -12.25 -18.17 33.68
C ASP A 419 -13.37 -18.51 34.70
N ALA A 420 -14.46 -19.11 34.22
CA ALA A 420 -15.63 -19.40 35.05
C ALA A 420 -15.31 -20.45 36.13
N ASN A 421 -14.48 -21.44 35.80
CA ASN A 421 -14.09 -22.48 36.75
C ASN A 421 -13.25 -21.92 37.90
N GLU A 422 -12.33 -20.98 37.65
CA GLU A 422 -11.64 -20.30 38.75
C GLU A 422 -12.61 -19.53 39.66
N VAL A 423 -13.55 -18.75 39.10
CA VAL A 423 -14.52 -17.99 39.92
C VAL A 423 -15.38 -18.93 40.76
N LEU A 424 -15.85 -20.05 40.20
CA LEU A 424 -16.57 -21.08 40.95
C LEU A 424 -15.73 -21.64 42.11
N MET A 425 -14.48 -22.06 41.84
CA MET A 425 -13.62 -22.68 42.84
C MET A 425 -13.22 -21.75 44.00
N TYR A 426 -12.99 -20.46 43.73
CA TYR A 426 -12.48 -19.52 44.72
C TYR A 426 -13.56 -18.66 45.39
N LEU A 427 -14.65 -18.32 44.69
CA LEU A 427 -15.71 -17.43 45.18
C LEU A 427 -17.09 -18.11 45.29
N GLY A 428 -17.25 -19.32 44.73
CA GLY A 428 -18.49 -20.09 44.79
C GLY A 428 -19.53 -19.71 43.73
N PRO A 429 -20.60 -20.52 43.60
CA PRO A 429 -21.58 -20.38 42.51
C PRO A 429 -22.38 -19.08 42.56
N GLY A 430 -22.64 -18.53 43.76
CA GLY A 430 -23.35 -17.26 43.92
C GLY A 430 -22.60 -16.06 43.34
N ALA A 431 -21.27 -16.00 43.53
CA ALA A 431 -20.43 -14.95 42.97
C ALA A 431 -20.27 -15.10 41.45
N LEU A 432 -20.14 -16.33 40.94
CA LEU A 432 -20.15 -16.59 39.49
C LEU A 432 -21.48 -16.13 38.86
N LYS A 433 -22.60 -16.41 39.51
CA LYS A 433 -23.93 -15.94 39.08
C LYS A 433 -24.02 -14.41 38.99
N GLU A 434 -23.64 -13.71 40.05
CA GLU A 434 -23.66 -12.24 40.10
C GLU A 434 -22.79 -11.61 38.99
N VAL A 435 -21.60 -12.18 38.74
CA VAL A 435 -20.67 -11.72 37.70
C VAL A 435 -21.25 -11.86 36.28
N VAL A 436 -22.00 -12.94 36.02
CA VAL A 436 -22.63 -13.20 34.72
C VAL A 436 -23.90 -12.37 34.52
N GLU A 437 -24.72 -12.21 35.57
CA GLU A 437 -25.93 -11.37 35.52
C GLU A 437 -25.57 -9.89 35.26
N ASN A 438 -24.47 -9.41 35.86
CA ASN A 438 -23.93 -8.06 35.67
C ASN A 438 -23.01 -7.89 34.44
N ALA A 439 -23.06 -8.80 33.46
CA ALA A 439 -22.31 -8.64 32.21
C ALA A 439 -22.61 -7.28 31.53
N GLU A 440 -21.57 -6.61 31.06
CA GLU A 440 -21.69 -5.28 30.42
C GLU A 440 -22.06 -5.39 28.94
N LEU A 441 -22.67 -4.36 28.37
CA LEU A 441 -22.89 -4.27 26.92
C LEU A 441 -21.55 -4.35 26.16
N TYR A 442 -21.50 -5.14 25.08
CA TYR A 442 -20.27 -5.23 24.28
C TYR A 442 -19.97 -3.88 23.60
N PRO A 443 -18.74 -3.34 23.67
CA PRO A 443 -18.44 -2.01 23.16
C PRO A 443 -18.66 -1.88 21.66
N ILE A 444 -19.57 -0.99 21.26
CA ILE A 444 -19.89 -0.67 19.86
C ILE A 444 -19.06 0.53 19.43
N LYS A 445 -18.13 0.32 18.49
CA LYS A 445 -17.23 1.36 17.99
C LYS A 445 -18.01 2.56 17.41
N GLY A 446 -17.86 3.72 18.04
CA GLY A 446 -18.50 4.97 17.63
C GLY A 446 -19.79 5.32 18.39
N LEU A 447 -20.22 4.47 19.32
CA LEU A 447 -21.26 4.76 20.30
C LEU A 447 -20.63 4.83 21.69
N PHE A 448 -20.79 5.94 22.39
CA PHE A 448 -20.21 6.21 23.70
C PHE A 448 -21.29 6.74 24.65
N ASN A 449 -21.14 6.51 25.95
CA ASN A 449 -21.99 7.10 26.97
C ASN A 449 -21.39 8.44 27.45
N PHE A 450 -22.22 9.41 27.85
CA PHE A 450 -21.70 10.63 28.48
C PHE A 450 -20.94 10.35 29.77
N ARG A 451 -21.29 9.27 30.50
CA ARG A 451 -20.56 8.81 31.69
C ARG A 451 -19.08 8.52 31.41
N ASP A 452 -18.75 8.07 30.20
CA ASP A 452 -17.38 7.76 29.78
C ASP A 452 -16.51 9.03 29.68
N TYR A 453 -17.13 10.22 29.67
CA TYR A 453 -16.50 11.53 29.56
C TYR A 453 -16.72 12.42 30.80
N PHE A 454 -17.30 11.91 31.90
CA PHE A 454 -17.58 12.75 33.07
C PHE A 454 -16.30 13.37 33.66
N ASP A 455 -15.21 12.61 33.76
CA ASP A 455 -13.91 13.14 34.22
C ASP A 455 -13.37 14.25 33.28
N GLU A 456 -13.56 14.11 31.96
CA GLU A 456 -13.17 15.15 30.97
C GLU A 456 -14.05 16.41 31.07
N ILE A 457 -15.36 16.23 31.29
CA ILE A 457 -16.33 17.32 31.46
C ILE A 457 -16.07 18.08 32.77
N ASP A 458 -15.79 17.36 33.85
CA ASP A 458 -15.45 17.94 35.14
C ASP A 458 -14.10 18.67 35.08
N ALA A 459 -13.10 18.09 34.41
CA ALA A 459 -11.82 18.77 34.14
C ALA A 459 -12.02 20.07 33.34
N TYR A 460 -12.85 20.04 32.28
CA TYR A 460 -13.19 21.20 31.46
C TYR A 460 -13.96 22.28 32.25
N TYR A 461 -14.86 21.88 33.15
CA TYR A 461 -15.63 22.79 34.00
C TYR A 461 -14.76 23.43 35.09
N HIS A 462 -13.93 22.63 35.77
CA HIS A 462 -13.03 23.06 36.84
C HIS A 462 -11.73 23.72 36.34
N ARG A 463 -11.46 23.68 35.03
CA ARG A 463 -10.31 24.29 34.36
C ARG A 463 -8.96 23.72 34.80
N THR A 464 -8.92 22.41 35.01
CA THR A 464 -7.71 21.74 35.49
C THR A 464 -6.70 21.42 34.39
N SER A 465 -7.06 21.60 33.11
CA SER A 465 -6.26 21.16 31.96
C SER A 465 -5.53 22.29 31.23
N GLY A 466 -5.90 23.55 31.47
CA GLY A 466 -5.17 24.76 31.02
C GLY A 466 -5.33 25.13 29.54
N ASP A 467 -5.55 24.15 28.65
CA ASP A 467 -5.75 24.35 27.20
C ASP A 467 -7.18 24.85 26.85
N GLU A 468 -8.14 24.93 27.79
CA GLU A 468 -9.58 25.06 27.50
C GLU A 468 -9.99 26.39 26.80
N PHE A 469 -9.23 27.47 27.02
CA PHE A 469 -9.44 28.77 26.38
C PHE A 469 -8.60 28.97 25.10
N GLY A 470 -7.84 27.95 24.70
CA GLY A 470 -6.84 28.03 23.63
C GLY A 470 -5.56 28.74 24.07
N ILE A 471 -4.47 28.49 23.34
CA ILE A 471 -3.16 29.07 23.63
C ILE A 471 -3.09 30.52 23.15
N SER A 472 -2.52 31.38 23.99
CA SER A 472 -2.24 32.78 23.66
C SER A 472 -1.42 32.94 22.38
N THR A 473 -1.78 33.92 21.56
CA THR A 473 -1.04 34.28 20.33
C THR A 473 0.24 35.08 20.60
N GLY A 474 0.49 35.46 21.85
CA GLY A 474 1.53 36.42 22.25
C GLY A 474 1.11 37.90 22.05
N TRP A 475 0.07 38.19 21.27
CA TRP A 475 -0.43 39.56 21.05
C TRP A 475 -1.70 39.82 21.85
N ARG A 476 -1.64 40.71 22.85
CA ARG A 476 -2.79 41.07 23.68
C ARG A 476 -3.98 41.57 22.87
N ALA A 477 -3.74 42.36 21.82
CA ALA A 477 -4.79 42.87 20.93
C ALA A 477 -5.46 41.78 20.07
N LEU A 478 -4.88 40.57 19.97
CA LEU A 478 -5.46 39.46 19.22
C LEU A 478 -6.12 38.41 20.14
N ASN A 479 -5.64 38.23 21.38
CA ASN A 479 -6.15 37.19 22.30
C ASN A 479 -7.64 37.36 22.70
N GLU A 480 -8.25 38.54 22.55
CA GLU A 480 -9.71 38.72 22.73
C GLU A 480 -10.52 38.24 21.50
N LEU A 481 -9.86 38.14 20.34
CA LEU A 481 -10.46 37.78 19.07
C LEU A 481 -10.13 36.34 18.66
N TYR A 482 -8.94 35.83 18.98
CA TYR A 482 -8.48 34.51 18.56
C TYR A 482 -7.37 34.00 19.50
N ASN A 483 -7.61 32.84 20.11
CA ASN A 483 -6.59 31.98 20.72
C ASN A 483 -6.55 30.63 19.99
N VAL A 484 -5.45 29.90 20.13
CA VAL A 484 -5.14 28.73 19.33
C VAL A 484 -5.53 27.45 20.06
N LEU A 485 -6.67 26.86 19.69
CA LEU A 485 -7.13 25.61 20.30
C LEU A 485 -6.60 24.36 19.57
N PRO A 486 -6.03 23.36 20.26
CA PRO A 486 -5.67 22.07 19.66
C PRO A 486 -6.81 21.44 18.85
N GLY A 487 -6.49 20.94 17.65
CA GLY A 487 -7.44 20.19 16.81
C GLY A 487 -8.43 21.02 15.99
N GLU A 488 -8.33 22.34 16.00
CA GLU A 488 -9.07 23.23 15.09
C GLU A 488 -8.32 23.48 13.75
N LEU A 489 -9.09 23.84 12.71
CA LEU A 489 -8.58 24.28 11.41
C LEU A 489 -8.77 25.79 11.24
N THR A 490 -7.65 26.52 11.15
CA THR A 490 -7.61 27.96 10.85
C THR A 490 -7.20 28.20 9.39
N ILE A 491 -8.06 28.87 8.63
CA ILE A 491 -7.71 29.35 7.28
C ILE A 491 -7.11 30.75 7.41
N VAL A 492 -5.96 30.97 6.78
CA VAL A 492 -5.31 32.28 6.68
C VAL A 492 -5.32 32.73 5.22
N THR A 493 -5.85 33.92 4.96
CA THR A 493 -5.87 34.52 3.61
C THR A 493 -5.48 35.99 3.63
N GLY A 494 -5.46 36.63 2.47
CA GLY A 494 -4.95 37.98 2.26
C GLY A 494 -4.25 38.12 0.90
N VAL A 495 -4.23 39.36 0.39
CA VAL A 495 -3.62 39.74 -0.90
C VAL A 495 -2.18 39.21 -1.02
N PRO A 496 -1.69 38.78 -2.20
CA PRO A 496 -0.29 38.40 -2.39
C PRO A 496 0.65 39.50 -1.86
N ASN A 497 1.73 39.15 -1.16
CA ASN A 497 2.63 40.08 -0.45
C ASN A 497 1.97 40.93 0.66
N SER A 498 0.96 40.42 1.37
CA SER A 498 0.42 41.04 2.59
C SER A 498 1.16 40.68 3.89
N GLY A 499 2.05 39.68 3.86
CA GLY A 499 2.82 39.22 5.04
C GLY A 499 2.24 38.01 5.78
N LYS A 500 1.29 37.25 5.20
CA LYS A 500 0.70 36.02 5.78
C LYS A 500 1.73 35.10 6.45
N SER A 501 2.73 34.66 5.71
CA SER A 501 3.75 33.72 6.20
C SER A 501 4.62 34.31 7.31
N GLU A 502 4.93 35.62 7.25
CA GLU A 502 5.68 36.30 8.33
C GLU A 502 4.84 36.44 9.62
N TRP A 503 3.51 36.58 9.49
CA TRP A 503 2.59 36.58 10.63
C TRP A 503 2.44 35.18 11.24
N ILE A 504 2.34 34.13 10.41
CA ILE A 504 2.31 32.73 10.89
C ILE A 504 3.62 32.36 11.57
N ASP A 505 4.77 32.70 10.98
CA ASP A 505 6.10 32.47 11.58
C ASP A 505 6.21 33.14 12.98
N ALA A 506 5.70 34.36 13.13
CA ALA A 506 5.72 35.05 14.42
C ALA A 506 4.76 34.40 15.42
N LEU A 507 3.57 34.00 14.97
CA LEU A 507 2.59 33.29 15.80
C LEU A 507 3.16 31.98 16.36
N ILE A 508 3.76 31.13 15.51
CA ILE A 508 4.33 29.84 15.96
C ILE A 508 5.55 30.01 16.87
N CYS A 509 6.35 31.07 16.68
CA CYS A 509 7.41 31.44 17.62
C CYS A 509 6.83 31.81 18.99
N ASN A 510 5.81 32.68 19.05
CA ASN A 510 5.16 33.08 20.30
C ASN A 510 4.53 31.87 21.04
N ILE A 511 3.85 30.98 20.31
CA ILE A 511 3.24 29.77 20.89
C ILE A 511 4.31 28.80 21.40
N ASN A 512 5.47 28.69 20.73
CA ASN A 512 6.59 27.93 21.27
C ASN A 512 7.17 28.57 22.55
N GLU A 513 7.37 29.89 22.57
CA GLU A 513 7.89 30.63 23.73
C GLU A 513 6.95 30.54 24.95
N HIS A 514 5.63 30.53 24.74
CA HIS A 514 4.64 30.47 25.83
C HIS A 514 4.19 29.06 26.24
N ALA A 515 4.07 28.11 25.30
CA ALA A 515 3.46 26.79 25.54
C ALA A 515 4.33 25.60 25.11
N GLY A 516 5.56 25.85 24.62
CA GLY A 516 6.51 24.78 24.25
C GLY A 516 6.07 23.93 23.04
N TRP A 517 5.08 24.37 22.26
CA TRP A 517 4.57 23.60 21.14
C TRP A 517 5.64 23.34 20.08
N LYS A 518 5.55 22.15 19.47
CA LYS A 518 6.36 21.74 18.33
C LYS A 518 5.51 21.72 17.07
N PHE A 519 6.14 22.05 15.94
CA PHE A 519 5.46 22.37 14.69
C PHE A 519 5.98 21.56 13.51
N VAL A 520 5.08 21.26 12.57
CA VAL A 520 5.43 20.78 11.23
C VAL A 520 5.13 21.86 10.22
N LEU A 521 6.11 22.18 9.38
CA LEU A 521 6.00 23.19 8.32
C LEU A 521 6.02 22.49 6.96
N CYS A 522 4.91 22.58 6.24
CA CYS A 522 4.76 22.15 4.86
C CYS A 522 4.79 23.40 3.96
N SER A 523 6.00 23.85 3.65
CA SER A 523 6.24 24.93 2.68
C SER A 523 6.84 24.37 1.39
N MET A 524 6.19 24.67 0.27
CA MET A 524 6.48 24.07 -1.04
C MET A 524 6.97 25.08 -2.09
N GLU A 525 7.06 26.37 -1.76
CA GLU A 525 7.61 27.40 -2.65
C GLU A 525 9.15 27.27 -2.83
N ASN A 526 9.54 26.44 -3.82
CA ASN A 526 10.86 26.37 -4.46
C ASN A 526 12.11 25.92 -3.66
N LYS A 527 13.15 25.61 -4.44
CA LYS A 527 14.16 24.58 -4.13
C LYS A 527 15.29 25.04 -3.21
N VAL A 528 15.54 24.24 -2.17
CA VAL A 528 16.73 24.25 -1.26
C VAL A 528 16.98 25.55 -0.48
N GLU A 529 17.18 26.67 -1.17
CA GLU A 529 17.46 27.99 -0.62
C GLU A 529 16.40 28.46 0.38
N PHE A 530 15.14 28.06 0.19
CA PHE A 530 14.03 28.35 1.10
C PHE A 530 14.27 27.90 2.55
N VAL A 531 14.96 26.76 2.86
CA VAL A 531 15.18 26.45 4.30
C VAL A 531 16.18 27.39 4.94
N ARG A 532 17.14 27.91 4.18
CA ARG A 532 18.13 28.87 4.70
C ARG A 532 17.42 30.16 5.05
N GLU A 533 16.57 30.63 4.13
CA GLU A 533 15.77 31.84 4.33
C GLU A 533 14.69 31.66 5.41
N HIS A 534 14.00 30.52 5.48
CA HIS A 534 12.98 30.27 6.51
C HIS A 534 13.60 30.06 7.89
N ALA A 535 14.71 29.31 7.99
CA ALA A 535 15.47 29.19 9.23
C ALA A 535 15.97 30.56 9.70
N ARG A 536 16.53 31.39 8.80
CA ARG A 536 16.91 32.78 9.10
C ARG A 536 15.73 33.57 9.68
N LYS A 537 14.57 33.53 9.02
CA LYS A 537 13.34 34.22 9.46
C LYS A 537 12.81 33.77 10.81
N LEU A 538 13.01 32.51 11.20
CA LEU A 538 12.62 31.97 12.51
C LEU A 538 13.65 32.31 13.60
N LEU A 539 14.95 32.24 13.27
CA LEU A 539 16.05 32.64 14.16
C LEU A 539 15.98 34.13 14.52
N GLU A 540 15.74 35.00 13.55
CA GLU A 540 15.59 36.45 13.79
C GLU A 540 14.41 36.76 14.73
N LYS A 541 13.31 36.00 14.62
CA LYS A 541 12.13 36.15 15.50
C LYS A 541 12.39 35.61 16.91
N HIS A 542 13.13 34.52 17.04
CA HIS A 542 13.44 33.88 18.33
C HIS A 542 14.53 34.64 19.11
N ILE A 543 15.66 34.92 18.46
CA ILE A 543 16.82 35.63 19.05
C ILE A 543 16.56 37.15 19.13
N LYS A 544 15.61 37.68 18.35
CA LYS A 544 15.20 39.10 18.33
C LYS A 544 16.33 40.05 17.86
N LYS A 545 17.32 39.50 17.14
CA LYS A 545 18.46 40.19 16.48
C LYS A 545 18.56 39.83 14.99
N PRO A 546 19.05 40.72 14.12
CA PRO A 546 19.28 40.43 12.70
C PRO A 546 20.35 39.34 12.48
N PHE A 547 20.19 38.56 11.41
CA PHE A 547 21.13 37.48 11.04
C PHE A 547 22.37 37.99 10.27
N PHE A 548 22.23 39.12 9.58
CA PHE A 548 23.29 39.77 8.79
C PHE A 548 23.49 41.21 9.25
N GLU A 549 24.71 41.76 9.13
CA GLU A 549 25.07 43.16 9.41
C GLU A 549 24.47 44.19 8.42
N ALA A 550 23.55 43.78 7.55
CA ALA A 550 23.07 44.62 6.46
C ALA A 550 22.05 45.69 6.89
N ASN A 551 21.93 46.74 6.08
CA ASN A 551 21.13 47.96 6.29
C ASN A 551 19.66 47.78 6.73
N TYR A 552 19.07 46.57 6.69
CA TYR A 552 17.73 46.30 7.22
C TYR A 552 17.68 46.17 8.76
N GLY A 553 18.81 45.90 9.41
CA GLY A 553 18.93 45.86 10.88
C GLY A 553 18.95 47.23 11.55
N GLY A 554 19.19 48.31 10.79
CA GLY A 554 19.33 49.65 11.34
C GLY A 554 20.53 49.74 12.29
N SER A 555 20.27 50.08 13.56
CA SER A 555 21.28 50.11 14.63
C SER A 555 21.32 48.85 15.50
N ALA A 556 20.61 47.77 15.13
CA ALA A 556 20.59 46.54 15.91
C ALA A 556 21.82 45.66 15.62
N GLU A 557 22.51 45.22 16.67
CA GLU A 557 23.64 44.30 16.57
C GLU A 557 23.21 42.93 16.01
N ARG A 558 24.07 42.35 15.17
CA ARG A 558 23.90 40.99 14.63
C ARG A 558 23.96 39.95 15.76
N MET A 559 23.20 38.86 15.60
CA MET A 559 23.30 37.71 16.51
C MET A 559 24.73 37.15 16.58
N THR A 560 25.20 36.79 17.77
CA THR A 560 26.54 36.21 17.96
C THR A 560 26.59 34.77 17.43
N VAL A 561 27.80 34.20 17.35
CA VAL A 561 27.97 32.79 16.94
C VAL A 561 27.31 31.85 17.95
N GLU A 562 27.41 32.15 19.24
CA GLU A 562 26.81 31.39 20.34
C GLU A 562 25.28 31.44 20.28
N GLU A 563 24.71 32.63 20.05
CA GLU A 563 23.26 32.80 19.86
C GLU A 563 22.76 32.06 18.61
N PHE A 564 23.55 32.03 17.54
CA PHE A 564 23.24 31.27 16.33
C PHE A 564 23.28 29.75 16.54
N GLU A 565 24.28 29.23 17.27
CA GLU A 565 24.35 27.80 17.61
C GLU A 565 23.18 27.38 18.53
N GLN A 566 22.86 28.19 19.55
CA GLN A 566 21.68 27.97 20.41
C GLN A 566 20.38 27.99 19.59
N GLY A 567 20.23 28.97 18.70
CA GLY A 567 19.09 29.07 17.79
C GLY A 567 18.94 27.87 16.85
N LYS A 568 20.05 27.29 16.34
CA LYS A 568 20.00 26.06 15.55
C LYS A 568 19.53 24.85 16.38
N ALA A 569 19.96 24.72 17.63
CA ALA A 569 19.48 23.67 18.53
C ALA A 569 17.97 23.83 18.80
N TRP A 570 17.50 25.06 19.04
CA TRP A 570 16.09 25.38 19.17
C TRP A 570 15.29 25.02 17.90
N LEU A 571 15.76 25.41 16.71
CA LEU A 571 15.13 25.04 15.43
C LEU A 571 14.95 23.52 15.31
N SER A 572 16.02 22.76 15.58
CA SER A 572 16.02 21.30 15.46
C SER A 572 15.12 20.59 16.47
N ASN A 573 14.85 21.20 17.63
CA ASN A 573 13.94 20.64 18.64
C ASN A 573 12.46 21.00 18.37
N THR A 574 12.22 22.17 17.75
CA THR A 574 10.90 22.79 17.64
C THR A 574 10.21 22.52 16.29
N PHE A 575 10.94 22.53 15.18
CA PHE A 575 10.36 22.46 13.83
C PHE A 575 10.76 21.20 13.06
N SER A 576 9.77 20.53 12.48
CA SER A 576 9.93 19.50 11.46
C SER A 576 9.49 20.03 10.10
N LEU A 577 10.20 19.69 9.03
CA LEU A 577 9.90 20.17 7.67
C LEU A 577 9.34 19.02 6.81
N ILE A 578 8.16 19.22 6.20
CA ILE A 578 7.68 18.37 5.11
C ILE A 578 8.10 19.03 3.80
N ARG A 579 8.87 18.32 2.97
CA ARG A 579 9.36 18.80 1.68
C ARG A 579 9.25 17.70 0.63
N CYS A 580 8.85 18.04 -0.59
CA CYS A 580 8.93 17.12 -1.71
C CYS A 580 10.34 17.20 -2.33
N GLU A 581 11.06 16.08 -2.37
CA GLU A 581 12.40 16.01 -2.99
C GLU A 581 12.34 15.89 -4.52
N ASN A 582 11.14 15.63 -5.08
CA ASN A 582 10.89 15.42 -6.50
C ASN A 582 10.08 16.58 -7.11
N ASP A 583 10.13 16.76 -8.44
CA ASP A 583 9.34 17.76 -9.20
C ASP A 583 7.81 17.44 -9.28
N SER A 584 7.25 16.78 -8.28
CA SER A 584 5.83 16.40 -8.19
C SER A 584 5.15 17.14 -7.05
N LEU A 585 4.01 17.78 -7.33
CA LEU A 585 3.20 18.41 -6.28
C LEU A 585 2.74 17.36 -5.25
N PRO A 586 2.84 17.63 -3.94
CA PRO A 586 2.40 16.71 -2.90
C PRO A 586 0.87 16.68 -2.79
N SER A 587 0.29 15.47 -2.73
CA SER A 587 -1.13 15.33 -2.39
C SER A 587 -1.37 15.64 -0.91
N ILE A 588 -2.55 16.18 -0.58
CA ILE A 588 -2.90 16.46 0.82
C ILE A 588 -2.77 15.23 1.73
N LYS A 589 -3.13 14.05 1.22
CA LYS A 589 -3.05 12.79 1.97
C LYS A 589 -1.63 12.51 2.43
N TRP A 590 -0.66 12.64 1.52
CA TRP A 590 0.75 12.44 1.82
C TRP A 590 1.29 13.43 2.86
N VAL A 591 0.88 14.70 2.79
CA VAL A 591 1.21 15.72 3.81
C VAL A 591 0.67 15.32 5.18
N LEU A 592 -0.60 14.91 5.26
CA LEU A 592 -1.25 14.51 6.51
C LEU A 592 -0.67 13.20 7.08
N ASP A 593 -0.30 12.23 6.23
CA ASP A 593 0.34 10.98 6.66
C ASP A 593 1.75 11.23 7.26
N LEU A 594 2.52 12.17 6.70
CA LEU A 594 3.80 12.61 7.29
C LEU A 594 3.60 13.43 8.56
N ALA A 595 2.64 14.36 8.57
CA ALA A 595 2.30 15.13 9.77
C ALA A 595 1.87 14.21 10.92
N LYS A 596 1.10 13.14 10.63
CA LYS A 596 0.72 12.10 11.60
C LYS A 596 1.95 11.40 12.19
N ALA A 597 2.92 11.04 11.35
CA ALA A 597 4.17 10.44 11.83
C ALA A 597 4.94 11.40 12.75
N ALA A 598 4.95 12.70 12.44
CA ALA A 598 5.61 13.72 13.26
C ALA A 598 4.88 14.00 14.59
N VAL A 599 3.53 14.00 14.62
CA VAL A 599 2.75 14.05 15.88
C VAL A 599 3.15 12.88 16.78
N LEU A 600 3.12 11.64 16.25
CA LEU A 600 3.39 10.42 17.02
C LEU A 600 4.85 10.27 17.47
N ARG A 601 5.83 10.79 16.72
CA ARG A 601 7.26 10.65 17.03
C ARG A 601 7.88 11.84 17.76
N HIS A 602 7.38 13.04 17.53
CA HIS A 602 8.02 14.28 17.99
C HIS A 602 7.10 15.14 18.88
N GLY A 603 5.86 14.71 19.16
CA GLY A 603 4.94 15.45 20.03
C GLY A 603 4.44 16.76 19.39
N VAL A 604 4.35 16.81 18.07
CA VAL A 604 3.90 17.99 17.31
C VAL A 604 2.44 18.33 17.67
N ARG A 605 2.17 19.60 17.95
CA ARG A 605 0.83 20.14 18.26
C ARG A 605 0.32 21.14 17.22
N GLY A 606 1.17 21.54 16.25
CA GLY A 606 0.81 22.45 15.17
C GLY A 606 1.30 22.02 13.79
N LEU A 607 0.48 22.21 12.76
CA LEU A 607 0.81 21.97 11.35
C LEU A 607 0.53 23.24 10.54
N VAL A 608 1.52 23.72 9.79
CA VAL A 608 1.38 24.84 8.84
C VAL A 608 1.47 24.29 7.41
N ILE A 609 0.49 24.62 6.57
CA ILE A 609 0.48 24.34 5.13
C ILE A 609 0.41 25.67 4.39
N ASP A 610 1.49 26.05 3.73
CA ASP A 610 1.65 27.36 3.06
C ASP A 610 2.41 27.23 1.72
N PRO A 611 1.84 27.59 0.55
CA PRO A 611 0.43 27.87 0.28
C PRO A 611 -0.34 26.63 -0.24
N TYR A 612 -1.67 26.67 -0.12
CA TYR A 612 -2.62 25.72 -0.75
C TYR A 612 -2.30 25.43 -2.23
N ASN A 613 -1.93 26.47 -2.98
CA ASN A 613 -1.73 26.41 -4.44
C ASN A 613 -0.61 25.43 -4.86
N GLU A 614 0.33 25.12 -3.98
CA GLU A 614 1.46 24.20 -4.23
C GLU A 614 1.15 22.74 -3.85
N LEU A 615 -0.09 22.42 -3.46
CA LEU A 615 -0.55 21.03 -3.35
C LEU A 615 -0.94 20.47 -4.73
N ASP A 616 -1.02 19.15 -4.86
CA ASP A 616 -1.61 18.54 -6.06
C ASP A 616 -3.11 18.87 -6.13
N HIS A 617 -3.57 19.28 -7.31
CA HIS A 617 -4.97 19.61 -7.62
C HIS A 617 -5.58 18.65 -8.66
N GLN A 618 -4.87 17.57 -9.00
CA GLN A 618 -5.40 16.53 -9.88
C GLN A 618 -6.67 15.91 -9.28
N ARG A 619 -7.74 15.96 -10.09
CA ARG A 619 -9.06 15.43 -9.78
C ARG A 619 -9.57 14.57 -10.94
N PRO A 620 -10.38 13.53 -10.69
CA PRO A 620 -11.08 12.81 -11.74
C PRO A 620 -11.92 13.75 -12.61
N VAL A 621 -12.12 13.41 -13.88
CA VAL A 621 -12.88 14.25 -14.85
C VAL A 621 -14.32 14.53 -14.37
N SER A 622 -14.89 13.62 -13.59
CA SER A 622 -16.23 13.76 -12.99
C SER A 622 -16.28 14.61 -11.71
N GLN A 623 -15.15 15.07 -11.18
CA GLN A 623 -15.09 15.83 -9.92
C GLN A 623 -14.85 17.33 -10.16
N THR A 624 -15.69 18.16 -9.57
CA THR A 624 -15.52 19.62 -9.58
C THR A 624 -14.43 20.08 -8.61
N GLU A 625 -13.89 21.28 -8.84
CA GLU A 625 -12.92 21.89 -7.92
C GLU A 625 -13.48 22.10 -6.52
N THR A 626 -14.75 22.48 -6.43
CA THR A 626 -15.43 22.69 -5.16
C THR A 626 -15.61 21.39 -4.39
N GLU A 627 -15.95 20.27 -5.04
CA GLU A 627 -15.98 18.95 -4.39
C GLU A 627 -14.60 18.50 -3.94
N TYR A 628 -13.55 18.72 -4.76
CA TYR A 628 -12.17 18.40 -4.40
C TYR A 628 -11.74 19.16 -3.13
N VAL A 629 -11.89 20.49 -3.11
CA VAL A 629 -11.61 21.33 -1.93
C VAL A 629 -12.45 20.90 -0.72
N SER A 630 -13.72 20.53 -0.95
CA SER A 630 -14.61 20.02 0.10
C SER A 630 -14.05 18.76 0.76
N GLN A 631 -13.60 17.78 -0.04
CA GLN A 631 -13.02 16.53 0.44
C GLN A 631 -11.67 16.77 1.13
N MET A 632 -10.77 17.53 0.50
CA MET A 632 -9.46 17.91 1.04
C MET A 632 -9.60 18.55 2.44
N LEU A 633 -10.40 19.62 2.58
CA LEU A 633 -10.60 20.29 3.86
C LEU A 633 -11.27 19.38 4.91
N THR A 634 -12.07 18.40 4.48
CA THR A 634 -12.63 17.38 5.40
C THR A 634 -11.53 16.46 5.95
N MET A 635 -10.56 16.06 5.11
CA MET A 635 -9.40 15.28 5.56
C MET A 635 -8.52 16.08 6.53
N VAL A 636 -8.22 17.35 6.20
CA VAL A 636 -7.43 18.24 7.06
C VAL A 636 -8.10 18.45 8.42
N LYS A 637 -9.41 18.74 8.44
CA LYS A 637 -10.17 18.91 9.67
C LYS A 637 -10.21 17.64 10.53
N ARG A 638 -10.46 16.48 9.90
CA ARG A 638 -10.43 15.18 10.61
C ARG A 638 -9.04 14.89 11.19
N PHE A 639 -7.96 15.19 10.46
CA PHE A 639 -6.60 15.07 10.96
C PHE A 639 -6.39 15.93 12.20
N ALA A 640 -6.78 17.21 12.16
CA ALA A 640 -6.63 18.12 13.29
C ALA A 640 -7.31 17.54 14.54
N GLN A 641 -8.59 17.17 14.41
CA GLN A 641 -9.41 16.61 15.48
C GLN A 641 -8.87 15.29 16.05
N HIS A 642 -8.50 14.33 15.19
CA HIS A 642 -8.00 13.02 15.63
C HIS A 642 -6.62 13.05 16.29
N HIS A 643 -5.85 14.11 16.08
CA HIS A 643 -4.47 14.22 16.56
C HIS A 643 -4.24 15.37 17.55
N ALA A 644 -5.30 16.05 18.00
CA ALA A 644 -5.23 17.23 18.86
C ALA A 644 -4.16 18.24 18.39
N CYS A 645 -4.09 18.43 17.07
CA CYS A 645 -3.06 19.20 16.38
C CYS A 645 -3.73 20.34 15.62
N HIS A 646 -3.37 21.59 15.92
CA HIS A 646 -3.94 22.75 15.24
C HIS A 646 -3.38 22.85 13.82
N VAL A 647 -4.24 23.14 12.83
CA VAL A 647 -3.79 23.29 11.43
C VAL A 647 -4.03 24.71 10.94
N TRP A 648 -2.94 25.39 10.55
CA TRP A 648 -2.99 26.61 9.76
C TRP A 648 -2.86 26.28 8.28
N PHE A 649 -3.82 26.74 7.48
CA PHE A 649 -3.88 26.45 6.05
C PHE A 649 -4.00 27.75 5.27
N VAL A 650 -2.97 28.08 4.50
CA VAL A 650 -2.89 29.36 3.79
C VAL A 650 -3.50 29.24 2.39
N ALA A 651 -4.52 30.04 2.11
CA ALA A 651 -5.20 30.05 0.81
C ALA A 651 -5.25 31.46 0.23
N HIS A 652 -5.07 31.61 -1.08
CA HIS A 652 -5.02 32.91 -1.74
C HIS A 652 -6.41 33.31 -2.28
N PRO A 653 -6.74 34.62 -2.27
CA PRO A 653 -7.93 35.12 -2.96
C PRO A 653 -7.83 34.92 -4.48
N ARG A 654 -8.99 34.90 -5.14
CA ARG A 654 -9.11 35.04 -6.61
C ARG A 654 -8.50 36.37 -7.05
N GLN A 655 -8.22 36.50 -8.36
CA GLN A 655 -7.77 37.79 -8.91
C GLN A 655 -8.86 38.86 -8.70
N LEU A 656 -8.60 39.77 -7.75
CA LEU A 656 -9.50 40.86 -7.39
C LEU A 656 -9.44 41.95 -8.47
N HIS A 657 -10.37 41.88 -9.43
CA HIS A 657 -10.53 42.90 -10.46
C HIS A 657 -11.09 44.18 -9.82
N ASN A 658 -10.56 45.35 -10.18
CA ASN A 658 -10.92 46.66 -9.62
C ASN A 658 -10.81 46.75 -8.08
N TRP A 659 -9.78 46.14 -7.49
CA TRP A 659 -9.53 46.19 -6.05
C TRP A 659 -9.14 47.60 -5.57
N VAL A 660 -9.89 48.13 -4.60
CA VAL A 660 -9.78 49.53 -4.11
C VAL A 660 -8.87 49.68 -2.88
N GLY A 661 -8.18 48.60 -2.46
CA GLY A 661 -7.27 48.62 -1.30
C GLY A 661 -7.79 47.91 -0.04
N GLU A 662 -9.06 47.49 0.00
CA GLU A 662 -9.70 46.92 1.20
C GLU A 662 -9.30 45.46 1.54
N PRO A 663 -9.39 45.00 2.80
CA PRO A 663 -9.17 43.58 3.15
C PRO A 663 -10.14 42.64 2.39
N PRO A 664 -9.65 41.56 1.75
CA PRO A 664 -10.53 40.62 1.04
C PRO A 664 -11.47 39.86 1.99
N ASN A 665 -12.62 39.45 1.48
CA ASN A 665 -13.53 38.56 2.18
C ASN A 665 -13.00 37.12 2.14
N LEU A 666 -13.33 36.30 3.14
CA LEU A 666 -13.03 34.86 3.10
C LEU A 666 -13.78 34.14 1.96
N TYR A 667 -14.88 34.71 1.43
CA TYR A 667 -15.58 34.16 0.25
C TYR A 667 -14.81 34.40 -1.05
N ASP A 668 -13.84 35.31 -1.05
CA ASP A 668 -13.03 35.64 -2.23
C ASP A 668 -11.91 34.61 -2.47
N ILE A 669 -11.75 33.59 -1.61
CA ILE A 669 -10.75 32.53 -1.75
C ILE A 669 -10.96 31.75 -3.06
N SER A 670 -9.86 31.42 -3.74
CA SER A 670 -9.93 30.69 -5.01
C SER A 670 -10.49 29.27 -4.86
N GLY A 671 -11.10 28.75 -5.92
CA GLY A 671 -11.63 27.39 -6.02
C GLY A 671 -12.95 27.09 -5.31
N SER A 672 -13.19 27.53 -4.06
CA SER A 672 -14.43 27.15 -3.35
C SER A 672 -14.81 28.00 -2.14
N ALA A 673 -16.13 28.18 -1.91
CA ALA A 673 -16.66 28.69 -0.63
C ALA A 673 -16.46 27.71 0.55
N HIS A 674 -16.06 26.46 0.29
CA HIS A 674 -15.84 25.47 1.36
C HIS A 674 -14.71 25.82 2.34
N PHE A 675 -13.78 26.71 1.97
CA PHE A 675 -12.78 27.25 2.89
C PHE A 675 -13.42 27.86 4.14
N ILE A 676 -14.46 28.70 3.97
CA ILE A 676 -15.25 29.20 5.11
C ILE A 676 -16.08 28.09 5.73
N ASN A 677 -16.81 27.31 4.92
CA ASN A 677 -17.83 26.42 5.45
C ASN A 677 -17.25 25.33 6.36
N LYS A 678 -16.01 24.90 6.11
CA LYS A 678 -15.36 23.79 6.86
C LYS A 678 -14.38 24.22 7.94
N CYS A 679 -13.76 25.40 7.83
CA CYS A 679 -12.83 25.87 8.86
C CYS A 679 -13.54 26.14 10.20
N ASP A 680 -12.76 26.21 11.27
CA ASP A 680 -13.22 26.67 12.56
C ASP A 680 -12.97 28.17 12.69
N ASN A 681 -11.75 28.59 12.33
CA ASN A 681 -11.34 29.99 12.34
C ASN A 681 -10.95 30.47 10.94
N GLY A 682 -11.16 31.76 10.67
CA GLY A 682 -10.84 32.38 9.39
C GLY A 682 -10.26 33.77 9.58
N ILE A 683 -9.01 33.95 9.17
CA ILE A 683 -8.21 35.15 9.44
C ILE A 683 -7.74 35.75 8.10
N VAL A 684 -7.89 37.07 7.97
CA VAL A 684 -7.39 37.83 6.81
C VAL A 684 -6.26 38.73 7.27
N ILE A 685 -5.09 38.59 6.65
CA ILE A 685 -3.93 39.45 6.86
C ILE A 685 -3.91 40.49 5.75
N HIS A 686 -4.12 41.75 6.14
CA HIS A 686 -4.10 42.92 5.27
C HIS A 686 -2.98 43.88 5.70
N ARG A 687 -2.39 44.58 4.73
CA ARG A 687 -1.39 45.62 4.97
C ARG A 687 -1.57 46.72 3.94
N ASN A 688 -1.62 47.96 4.40
CA ASN A 688 -1.75 49.09 3.50
C ASN A 688 -0.50 49.23 2.61
N ARG A 689 -0.72 49.75 1.40
CA ARG A 689 0.30 49.96 0.36
C ARG A 689 0.38 51.39 -0.14
N ASP A 690 -0.69 52.15 0.05
CA ASP A 690 -0.76 53.54 -0.37
C ASP A 690 -0.36 54.44 0.81
N PRO A 691 0.77 55.16 0.75
CA PRO A 691 1.17 56.10 1.80
C PRO A 691 0.07 57.10 2.18
N GLU A 692 -0.73 57.53 1.20
CA GLU A 692 -1.79 58.53 1.37
C GLU A 692 -3.03 57.95 2.09
N ALA A 693 -3.26 56.64 1.96
CA ALA A 693 -4.34 55.95 2.66
C ALA A 693 -4.01 55.57 4.13
N GLY A 694 -2.74 55.67 4.55
CA GLY A 694 -2.32 55.46 5.94
C GLY A 694 -1.00 54.68 6.14
N PRO A 695 -0.67 54.28 7.37
CA PRO A 695 0.65 53.71 7.70
C PRO A 695 0.94 52.37 7.02
N ILE A 696 2.02 52.32 6.22
CA ILE A 696 2.46 51.15 5.43
C ILE A 696 3.07 50.04 6.30
N ASP A 697 3.55 50.40 7.49
CA ASP A 697 4.12 49.51 8.50
C ASP A 697 3.04 48.84 9.38
N ARG A 698 1.78 49.29 9.30
CA ARG A 698 0.68 48.73 10.10
C ARG A 698 0.06 47.52 9.39
N VAL A 699 0.05 46.38 10.08
CA VAL A 699 -0.62 45.14 9.65
C VAL A 699 -1.98 45.05 10.34
N GLN A 700 -3.03 44.86 9.56
CA GLN A 700 -4.39 44.63 10.03
C GLN A 700 -4.68 43.12 9.99
N VAL A 701 -5.08 42.57 11.12
CA VAL A 701 -5.44 41.16 11.30
C VAL A 701 -6.95 41.10 11.51
N CYS A 702 -7.70 40.78 10.47
CA CYS A 702 -9.15 40.66 10.54
C CYS A 702 -9.54 39.21 10.87
N VAL A 703 -10.01 38.98 12.09
CA VAL A 703 -10.62 37.70 12.48
C VAL A 703 -12.05 37.70 11.97
N ARG A 704 -12.29 37.07 10.80
CA ARG A 704 -13.58 37.08 10.09
C ARG A 704 -14.48 35.90 10.46
N LYS A 705 -13.95 34.86 11.10
CA LYS A 705 -14.71 33.73 11.64
C LYS A 705 -14.02 33.15 12.88
N VAL A 706 -14.81 32.85 13.90
CA VAL A 706 -14.46 31.98 15.04
C VAL A 706 -15.64 31.03 15.29
N ARG A 707 -15.40 29.72 15.35
CA ARG A 707 -16.47 28.72 15.60
C ARG A 707 -16.68 28.50 17.10
N ASN A 708 -15.59 28.35 17.85
CA ASN A 708 -15.64 28.15 19.29
C ASN A 708 -15.70 29.51 20.02
N LYS A 709 -16.85 29.84 20.60
CA LYS A 709 -17.08 31.12 21.29
C LYS A 709 -16.27 31.31 22.58
N VAL A 710 -15.64 30.24 23.08
CA VAL A 710 -14.80 30.30 24.30
C VAL A 710 -13.40 30.85 24.00
N VAL A 711 -12.90 30.63 22.78
CA VAL A 711 -11.49 30.94 22.42
C VAL A 711 -11.32 32.26 21.66
N GLY A 712 -12.42 32.93 21.25
CA GLY A 712 -12.33 34.18 20.51
C GLY A 712 -13.65 34.73 19.96
N THR A 713 -13.56 35.87 19.29
CA THR A 713 -14.67 36.63 18.70
C THR A 713 -14.27 37.26 17.35
N ILE A 714 -15.26 37.58 16.52
CA ILE A 714 -15.03 38.25 15.22
C ILE A 714 -14.68 39.72 15.47
N GLY A 715 -13.59 40.20 14.86
CA GLY A 715 -13.10 41.57 15.04
C GLY A 715 -11.83 41.85 14.24
N GLU A 716 -11.17 42.97 14.56
CA GLU A 716 -9.95 43.40 13.88
C GLU A 716 -8.89 43.86 14.88
N ALA A 717 -7.67 43.34 14.75
CA ALA A 717 -6.51 43.74 15.52
C ALA A 717 -5.47 44.43 14.62
N PHE A 718 -4.59 45.24 15.21
CA PHE A 718 -3.54 45.95 14.50
C PHE A 718 -2.17 45.72 15.15
N LEU A 719 -1.18 45.38 14.32
CA LEU A 719 0.21 45.12 14.69
C LEU A 719 1.12 46.07 13.89
N SER A 720 2.32 46.38 14.40
CA SER A 720 3.36 47.11 13.65
C SER A 720 4.43 46.16 13.13
N TYR A 721 4.87 46.39 11.89
CA TYR A 721 5.87 45.61 11.19
C TYR A 721 7.28 46.21 11.39
N ASN A 722 8.06 45.63 12.29
CA ASN A 722 9.47 45.97 12.50
C ASN A 722 10.34 45.23 11.45
N ARG A 723 11.38 45.84 10.84
CA ARG A 723 12.12 45.14 9.78
C ARG A 723 12.99 43.95 10.22
N TYR A 724 13.40 43.86 11.49
CA TYR A 724 14.22 42.75 12.02
C TYR A 724 13.49 41.91 13.08
N VAL A 725 12.69 42.50 13.98
CA VAL A 725 11.82 41.75 14.94
C VAL A 725 10.48 41.34 14.30
N LYS A 726 10.17 41.85 13.10
CA LYS A 726 9.05 41.50 12.22
C LYS A 726 7.63 41.82 12.68
N LEU A 727 7.23 41.60 13.92
CA LEU A 727 5.94 42.09 14.44
C LEU A 727 6.03 42.53 15.91
N ALA A 728 5.63 43.79 16.18
CA ALA A 728 5.52 44.36 17.53
C ALA A 728 4.11 44.89 17.79
N GLN A 729 3.67 44.86 19.06
CA GLN A 729 2.38 45.41 19.49
C GLN A 729 2.39 46.94 19.38
N LEU A 730 1.45 47.51 18.61
CA LEU A 730 1.13 48.93 18.73
C LEU A 730 0.41 49.17 20.06
N LEU A 731 1.02 49.94 20.95
CA LEU A 731 0.36 50.54 22.11
C LEU A 731 -0.18 51.92 21.68
N VAL A 732 -1.40 51.95 21.13
CA VAL A 732 -2.07 53.20 20.74
C VAL A 732 -3.42 53.30 21.46
N ASN A 733 -3.38 53.77 22.71
CA ASN A 733 -4.56 54.10 23.53
C ASN A 733 -5.17 55.47 23.16
N THR A 734 -5.36 55.76 21.86
CA THR A 734 -5.91 57.06 21.40
C THR A 734 -7.02 56.94 20.34
N TRP A 735 -7.66 55.77 20.22
CA TRP A 735 -8.75 55.54 19.24
C TRP A 735 -10.18 55.80 19.76
N THR A 736 -10.35 56.25 21.01
CA THR A 736 -11.66 56.54 21.63
C THR A 736 -12.11 58.00 21.51
N LEU A 737 -11.29 58.92 21.00
CA LEU A 737 -11.59 60.37 21.03
C LEU A 737 -12.05 61.00 19.70
N PHE A 738 -11.88 60.34 18.54
CA PHE A 738 -12.23 60.95 17.24
C PHE A 738 -13.63 60.58 16.74
N ASN A 739 -14.06 59.32 16.88
CA ASN A 739 -15.36 58.84 16.36
C ASN A 739 -16.55 59.02 17.31
N TYR A 740 -16.38 59.60 18.50
CA TYR A 740 -17.51 59.97 19.37
C TYR A 740 -18.10 61.35 19.01
N ARG A 741 -17.44 62.14 18.15
CA ARG A 741 -17.80 63.55 17.89
C ARG A 741 -18.84 63.76 16.79
N GLU A 742 -19.13 62.76 15.95
CA GLU A 742 -20.09 62.89 14.82
C GLU A 742 -21.39 62.08 14.97
N ARG A 743 -21.56 61.25 16.01
CA ARG A 743 -22.76 60.37 16.15
C ARG A 743 -23.60 60.54 17.40
N VAL A 744 -23.24 61.45 18.32
CA VAL A 744 -24.07 61.80 19.49
C VAL A 744 -24.23 63.32 19.64
N GLY A 745 -24.59 63.98 18.54
CA GLY A 745 -25.14 65.34 18.58
C GLY A 745 -26.65 65.30 18.78
N ASN A 746 -27.13 65.99 19.82
CA ASN A 746 -28.55 66.23 20.13
C ASN A 746 -29.43 65.01 20.48
N LEU A 747 -29.43 64.60 21.76
CA LEU A 747 -30.61 64.74 22.63
C LEU A 747 -30.31 64.34 24.09
N PHE A 748 -30.87 65.09 25.04
CA PHE A 748 -30.85 64.87 26.50
C PHE A 748 -29.51 64.93 27.25
N TRP A 749 -28.95 66.14 27.26
CA TRP A 749 -28.45 66.74 28.50
C TRP A 749 -29.57 66.78 29.57
N ASN A 750 -29.39 66.11 30.72
CA ASN A 750 -29.48 66.69 32.08
C ASN A 750 -29.53 65.63 33.22
N ARG A 751 -28.77 65.88 34.29
CA ARG A 751 -28.75 65.20 35.61
C ARG A 751 -28.43 63.68 35.59
N PHE A 752 -27.22 63.26 35.91
CA PHE A 752 -26.55 63.52 37.19
C PHE A 752 -25.04 63.74 37.05
N HIS A 753 -24.50 64.67 37.84
CA HIS A 753 -23.12 65.15 37.75
C HIS A 753 -22.53 65.23 39.17
N VAL A 754 -21.66 64.29 39.56
CA VAL A 754 -20.74 64.36 40.72
C VAL A 754 -19.55 63.41 40.47
N GLN A 755 -18.35 63.79 40.96
CA GLN A 755 -17.11 62.99 41.04
C GLN A 755 -16.39 62.60 39.73
N ALA A 756 -15.77 63.60 39.08
CA ALA A 756 -14.53 63.41 38.31
C ALA A 756 -13.73 64.72 38.21
N LYS A 757 -13.20 65.24 39.34
CA LYS A 757 -12.13 66.25 39.37
C LYS A 757 -11.54 66.40 40.78
N VAL A 758 -10.22 66.22 40.86
CA VAL A 758 -9.21 66.46 41.94
C VAL A 758 -8.34 65.19 42.06
N PHE A 759 -7.03 65.38 42.31
CA PHE A 759 -5.94 64.39 42.20
C PHE A 759 -5.53 63.97 40.78
N CYS A 760 -4.95 64.93 40.05
CA CYS A 760 -3.85 64.65 39.13
C CYS A 760 -2.81 65.78 39.27
N ALA A 761 -2.05 65.73 40.38
CA ALA A 761 -1.03 66.73 40.73
C ALA A 761 0.13 66.17 41.60
N ASP A 762 -0.11 65.16 42.45
CA ASP A 762 0.84 64.79 43.52
C ASP A 762 1.64 63.48 43.34
N LEU A 763 1.58 62.81 42.18
CA LEU A 763 2.33 61.55 41.95
C LEU A 763 3.41 61.63 40.86
N VAL A 764 4.04 62.80 40.70
CA VAL A 764 5.23 63.01 39.84
C VAL A 764 6.55 62.84 40.62
N MET A 765 6.49 62.52 41.93
CA MET A 765 7.66 62.50 42.84
C MET A 765 8.08 61.11 43.36
N ILE A 766 7.46 60.02 42.89
CA ILE A 766 7.82 58.62 43.21
C ILE A 766 7.46 57.81 41.94
N VAL A 767 8.36 57.51 40.99
CA VAL A 767 9.59 56.71 41.12
C VAL A 767 10.74 57.34 40.33
N LEU A 768 11.32 58.42 40.86
CA LEU A 768 12.65 58.93 40.47
C LEU A 768 13.57 58.94 41.70
N ASN A 769 13.82 57.76 42.29
CA ASN A 769 14.99 57.50 43.13
C ASN A 769 15.18 56.00 43.37
N GLU A 770 16.37 55.63 43.85
CA GLU A 770 16.90 54.25 43.96
C GLU A 770 17.25 53.68 42.57
N HIS A 771 18.51 53.68 42.09
CA HIS A 771 19.84 53.75 42.71
C HIS A 771 20.78 54.54 41.75
N LYS A 772 21.62 55.54 42.12
CA LYS A 772 22.78 55.55 43.04
C LYS A 772 23.69 54.31 42.89
N ASN A 773 24.95 54.39 42.47
CA ASN A 773 25.94 55.47 42.64
C ASN A 773 27.21 55.19 41.79
N MET A 774 28.02 56.24 41.53
CA MET A 774 29.50 56.25 41.39
C MET A 774 30.19 55.33 40.33
N GLY A 775 31.14 55.78 39.51
CA GLY A 775 31.67 57.14 39.28
C GLY A 775 32.87 57.14 38.31
N LEU A 776 33.07 58.27 37.62
CA LEU A 776 34.35 59.02 37.43
C LEU A 776 35.65 58.20 37.24
N THR A 777 36.51 58.42 36.22
CA THR A 777 36.50 59.39 35.09
C THR A 777 37.51 58.92 34.02
N MET A 778 37.28 59.22 32.74
CA MET A 778 38.37 59.19 31.73
C MET A 778 38.98 60.59 31.57
N THR A 779 40.30 60.66 31.53
CA THR A 779 41.02 61.80 30.92
C THR A 779 41.34 61.48 29.46
N VAL A 780 41.17 62.48 28.60
CA VAL A 780 41.37 62.40 27.15
C VAL A 780 42.85 62.59 26.82
N GLU A 781 43.36 61.82 25.86
CA GLU A 781 44.44 62.31 25.01
C GLU A 781 44.26 61.81 23.58
N VAL A 782 44.45 62.71 22.61
CA VAL A 782 44.32 62.45 21.17
C VAL A 782 45.70 62.53 20.56
N VAL A 783 46.18 61.44 19.95
CA VAL A 783 47.37 61.45 19.10
C VAL A 783 47.03 60.82 17.76
N LYS A 784 47.44 61.52 16.70
CA LYS A 784 47.19 61.21 15.29
C LYS A 784 48.54 61.19 14.59
N VAL A 785 49.02 60.03 14.11
CA VAL A 785 50.12 59.92 13.13
C VAL A 785 49.92 58.68 12.25
N GLU A 786 49.68 58.94 10.97
CA GLU A 786 50.24 58.40 9.72
C GLU A 786 50.62 56.92 9.49
N GLU A 787 50.74 56.62 8.19
CA GLU A 787 50.95 55.33 7.56
C GLU A 787 52.39 54.81 7.72
N GLU A 788 52.58 53.49 7.70
CA GLU A 788 53.80 52.92 7.12
C GLU A 788 53.54 51.58 6.42
N THR A 789 54.17 51.40 5.26
CA THR A 789 54.07 50.21 4.42
C THR A 789 55.27 49.30 4.64
N GLN A 790 55.04 47.99 4.80
CA GLN A 790 56.12 47.00 4.61
C GLN A 790 55.65 45.82 3.77
N LYS A 791 56.39 45.59 2.67
CA LYS A 791 56.41 44.33 1.94
C LYS A 791 57.42 43.40 2.58
N VAL A 792 57.13 42.10 2.61
CA VAL A 792 58.15 41.04 2.64
C VAL A 792 57.74 39.97 1.63
N ASP A 793 58.66 39.61 0.74
CA ASP A 793 58.41 38.67 -0.36
C ASP A 793 58.61 37.21 0.04
N GLY A 794 57.71 36.34 -0.45
CA GLY A 794 58.03 35.08 -1.11
C GLY A 794 58.66 33.91 -0.35
N VAL A 795 57.83 32.89 -0.08
CA VAL A 795 58.20 31.48 -0.38
C VAL A 795 56.99 30.81 -1.05
N ALA A 796 57.22 30.12 -2.17
CA ALA A 796 56.17 29.47 -2.95
C ALA A 796 55.96 28.01 -2.52
N ALA A 797 54.70 27.60 -2.39
CA ALA A 797 54.27 26.20 -2.39
C ALA A 797 52.99 26.06 -3.22
N THR A 798 52.93 24.99 -4.01
CA THR A 798 51.94 24.67 -5.04
C THR A 798 50.48 24.74 -4.59
N LYS A 799 49.63 25.40 -5.39
CA LYS A 799 48.16 25.26 -5.30
C LYS A 799 47.71 23.98 -5.99
N GLU A 800 47.00 23.11 -5.27
CA GLU A 800 46.05 22.17 -5.88
C GLU A 800 44.66 22.81 -5.92
N GLU A 801 43.92 22.63 -7.02
CA GLU A 801 42.54 23.09 -7.14
C GLU A 801 41.57 22.13 -6.43
N PRO A 802 40.56 22.64 -5.69
CA PRO A 802 39.50 21.80 -5.16
C PRO A 802 38.57 21.34 -6.30
N LYS A 803 38.72 20.08 -6.72
CA LYS A 803 37.86 19.44 -7.72
C LYS A 803 36.37 19.63 -7.39
N SER A 804 35.62 20.21 -8.32
CA SER A 804 34.18 20.43 -8.18
C SER A 804 33.44 19.09 -8.06
N VAL A 805 32.87 18.81 -6.88
CA VAL A 805 32.07 17.60 -6.65
C VAL A 805 30.70 17.74 -7.34
N THR A 806 30.60 17.23 -8.56
CA THR A 806 29.33 17.11 -9.30
C THR A 806 28.39 16.16 -8.56
N LYS A 807 27.43 16.72 -7.81
CA LYS A 807 26.56 15.97 -6.90
C LYS A 807 25.45 15.23 -7.65
N CYS A 808 25.82 14.15 -8.36
CA CYS A 808 24.87 13.21 -8.94
C CYS A 808 24.44 12.18 -7.89
N SER A 809 23.17 12.16 -7.50
CA SER A 809 22.61 11.12 -6.63
C SER A 809 22.26 9.86 -7.44
N SER A 810 23.26 9.21 -8.03
CA SER A 810 23.08 7.92 -8.69
C SER A 810 23.10 6.78 -7.65
N TYR A 811 22.11 5.89 -7.72
CA TYR A 811 22.27 4.53 -7.22
C TYR A 811 23.42 3.89 -8.01
N LYS A 812 24.53 3.56 -7.34
CA LYS A 812 25.64 2.81 -7.92
C LYS A 812 25.32 1.32 -7.80
N GLU A 813 25.57 0.55 -8.86
CA GLU A 813 25.42 -0.91 -8.78
C GLU A 813 26.36 -1.49 -7.70
N GLU A 814 25.92 -2.55 -7.03
CA GLU A 814 26.76 -3.24 -6.04
C GLU A 814 27.92 -3.93 -6.75
N SER A 815 29.14 -3.63 -6.31
CA SER A 815 30.37 -4.12 -6.93
C SER A 815 30.40 -5.64 -7.09
N ASN A 816 30.89 -6.10 -8.24
CA ASN A 816 31.13 -7.52 -8.51
C ASN A 816 32.56 -7.95 -8.12
N PHE A 817 33.37 -7.05 -7.52
CA PHE A 817 34.69 -7.37 -7.00
C PHE A 817 34.61 -7.98 -5.59
N LEU A 818 35.31 -9.09 -5.37
CA LEU A 818 35.37 -9.78 -4.07
C LEU A 818 36.03 -8.95 -2.96
N SER A 819 36.92 -8.02 -3.31
CA SER A 819 37.52 -7.04 -2.40
C SER A 819 36.47 -6.16 -1.72
N ASP A 820 35.40 -5.85 -2.43
CA ASP A 820 34.41 -4.83 -2.06
C ASP A 820 33.25 -5.43 -1.25
N LEU A 821 33.15 -6.77 -1.21
CA LEU A 821 32.15 -7.50 -0.43
C LEU A 821 32.40 -7.34 1.06
N LYS A 822 31.34 -7.01 1.79
CA LYS A 822 31.34 -7.00 3.25
C LYS A 822 31.59 -8.41 3.78
N GLU A 823 32.08 -8.51 5.02
CA GLU A 823 32.46 -9.78 5.63
C GLU A 823 31.32 -10.82 5.63
N PHE A 824 30.08 -10.40 5.92
CA PHE A 824 28.93 -11.30 5.89
C PHE A 824 28.54 -11.73 4.47
N GLU A 825 28.70 -10.86 3.46
CA GLU A 825 28.39 -11.13 2.05
C GLU A 825 29.37 -12.16 1.49
N ARG A 826 30.66 -12.00 1.83
CA ARG A 826 31.75 -12.93 1.54
C ARG A 826 31.57 -14.28 2.22
N LYS A 827 31.15 -14.28 3.49
CA LYS A 827 30.82 -15.52 4.22
C LYS A 827 29.66 -16.26 3.57
N ALA A 828 28.59 -15.56 3.20
CA ALA A 828 27.44 -16.15 2.50
C ALA A 828 27.82 -16.69 1.12
N LEU A 829 28.68 -15.99 0.36
CA LEU A 829 29.19 -16.48 -0.93
C LEU A 829 30.01 -17.77 -0.76
N ASN A 830 30.90 -17.83 0.22
CA ASN A 830 31.70 -19.04 0.48
C ASN A 830 30.84 -20.22 0.96
N GLU A 831 29.86 -19.97 1.83
CA GLU A 831 28.89 -20.99 2.25
C GLU A 831 28.04 -21.49 1.07
N PHE A 832 27.65 -20.60 0.16
CA PHE A 832 26.89 -20.96 -1.05
C PHE A 832 27.72 -21.79 -2.01
N LYS A 833 28.99 -21.44 -2.26
CA LYS A 833 29.92 -22.26 -3.05
C LYS A 833 30.04 -23.68 -2.49
N ALA A 834 30.30 -23.81 -1.18
CA ALA A 834 30.44 -25.12 -0.54
C ALA A 834 29.19 -25.99 -0.68
N LYS A 835 27.99 -25.42 -0.47
CA LYS A 835 26.72 -26.13 -0.65
C LYS A 835 26.38 -26.43 -2.11
N LEU A 836 26.79 -25.58 -3.05
CA LEU A 836 26.63 -25.83 -4.48
C LEU A 836 27.55 -26.98 -4.92
N GLU A 837 28.80 -26.99 -4.47
CA GLU A 837 29.77 -28.06 -4.73
C GLU A 837 29.30 -29.40 -4.16
N GLU A 838 28.85 -29.42 -2.90
CA GLU A 838 28.18 -30.59 -2.29
C GLU A 838 26.96 -31.04 -3.13
N ALA A 839 26.17 -30.09 -3.64
CA ALA A 839 25.00 -30.41 -4.45
C ALA A 839 25.34 -30.95 -5.85
N ILE A 840 26.45 -30.53 -6.47
CA ILE A 840 26.94 -31.08 -7.75
C ILE A 840 27.53 -32.46 -7.52
N LEU A 841 28.46 -32.60 -6.58
CA LEU A 841 29.16 -33.86 -6.30
C LEU A 841 28.21 -34.94 -5.77
N GLY A 842 27.19 -34.54 -4.99
CA GLY A 842 26.10 -35.42 -4.54
C GLY A 842 24.95 -35.60 -5.55
N ASN A 843 25.12 -35.14 -6.81
CA ASN A 843 24.14 -35.20 -7.91
C ASN A 843 22.73 -34.68 -7.57
N SER A 844 22.59 -33.77 -6.60
CA SER A 844 21.30 -33.33 -6.03
C SER A 844 20.75 -32.03 -6.63
N LEU A 845 21.43 -31.44 -7.62
CA LEU A 845 20.94 -30.25 -8.35
C LEU A 845 19.78 -30.58 -9.29
N LEU A 846 19.96 -31.62 -10.11
CA LEU A 846 19.02 -32.01 -11.17
C LEU A 846 18.19 -33.24 -10.79
N ASN A 847 18.65 -34.08 -9.86
CA ASN A 847 17.93 -35.25 -9.38
C ASN A 847 16.79 -34.91 -8.40
N LYS A 848 15.85 -34.07 -8.83
CA LYS A 848 14.43 -34.32 -8.48
C LYS A 848 13.84 -35.41 -9.37
N GLU A 849 14.46 -35.77 -10.50
CA GLU A 849 14.02 -36.94 -11.27
C GLU A 849 14.04 -38.21 -10.38
N GLU A 850 15.08 -38.52 -9.59
CA GLU A 850 15.04 -39.68 -8.69
C GLU A 850 14.14 -39.57 -7.44
N GLU A 851 13.94 -38.40 -6.83
CA GLU A 851 12.98 -38.28 -5.72
C GLU A 851 11.53 -38.26 -6.21
N THR A 852 11.30 -37.75 -7.41
CA THR A 852 9.99 -37.81 -8.07
C THR A 852 9.76 -39.20 -8.64
N ILE A 853 10.78 -39.91 -9.15
CA ILE A 853 10.71 -41.31 -9.55
C ILE A 853 10.53 -42.22 -8.34
N LYS A 854 11.23 -42.06 -7.21
CA LYS A 854 10.97 -42.90 -6.00
C LYS A 854 9.62 -42.59 -5.33
N LYS A 855 9.07 -41.38 -5.49
CA LYS A 855 7.67 -41.06 -5.15
C LYS A 855 6.69 -41.62 -6.18
N ASN A 856 7.05 -41.62 -7.46
CA ASN A 856 6.22 -42.13 -8.54
C ASN A 856 6.30 -43.65 -8.68
N GLU A 857 7.33 -44.35 -8.21
CA GLU A 857 7.47 -45.80 -8.17
C GLU A 857 6.70 -46.37 -6.98
N LYS A 858 6.73 -45.67 -5.83
CA LYS A 858 5.78 -45.91 -4.74
C LYS A 858 4.35 -45.46 -5.05
N ALA A 859 4.11 -44.76 -6.16
CA ALA A 859 2.77 -44.50 -6.70
C ALA A 859 2.41 -45.39 -7.90
N ALA A 860 3.39 -45.93 -8.64
CA ALA A 860 3.20 -46.74 -9.85
C ALA A 860 3.15 -48.24 -9.56
N ALA A 861 3.79 -48.71 -8.48
CA ALA A 861 3.43 -49.98 -7.84
C ALA A 861 2.10 -49.90 -7.05
N GLY A 862 1.22 -48.98 -7.45
CA GLY A 862 -0.13 -48.74 -6.94
C GLY A 862 -1.08 -48.19 -8.01
N GLY A 863 -0.77 -48.41 -9.30
CA GLY A 863 -1.66 -48.12 -10.43
C GLY A 863 -1.15 -47.05 -11.40
N VAL A 864 -0.35 -47.47 -12.38
CA VAL A 864 -0.16 -46.75 -13.66
C VAL A 864 -0.48 -47.69 -14.82
N VAL A 865 -1.57 -47.40 -15.52
CA VAL A 865 -1.68 -47.38 -17.00
C VAL A 865 -2.71 -46.25 -17.26
N GLU A 866 -2.36 -45.08 -17.78
CA GLU A 866 -1.92 -44.78 -19.16
C GLU A 866 -2.99 -45.09 -20.24
N ASN A 867 -3.08 -44.40 -21.39
CA ASN A 867 -2.32 -43.22 -21.82
C ASN A 867 -3.19 -42.26 -22.66
N GLU A 868 -2.59 -41.15 -23.07
CA GLU A 868 -3.14 -40.23 -24.07
C GLU A 868 -3.29 -40.86 -25.46
N LYS A 869 -4.20 -40.26 -26.25
CA LYS A 869 -4.19 -40.13 -27.74
C LYS A 869 -4.27 -41.40 -28.58
N GLU A 870 -5.02 -41.27 -29.67
CA GLU A 870 -4.40 -41.35 -31.01
C GLU A 870 -5.18 -40.47 -32.01
N ALA A 871 -4.45 -39.60 -32.70
CA ALA A 871 -4.68 -39.42 -34.14
C ALA A 871 -4.10 -40.68 -34.80
N GLU A 872 -4.61 -41.23 -35.89
CA GLU A 872 -5.03 -40.59 -37.12
C GLU A 872 -5.91 -41.57 -37.93
N LYS A 873 -6.26 -41.24 -39.19
CA LYS A 873 -6.29 -42.30 -40.21
C LYS A 873 -5.58 -41.84 -41.48
N PRO A 874 -4.83 -42.73 -42.15
CA PRO A 874 -4.04 -42.41 -43.34
C PRO A 874 -4.92 -42.60 -44.61
N VAL A 875 -4.44 -42.56 -45.85
CA VAL A 875 -3.60 -43.58 -46.52
C VAL A 875 -3.07 -42.96 -47.82
N ASP A 876 -1.80 -43.20 -48.12
CA ASP A 876 -1.35 -43.50 -49.49
C ASP A 876 -0.93 -44.99 -49.50
N GLU A 877 -1.34 -45.73 -50.53
CA GLU A 877 -0.90 -47.10 -50.83
C GLU A 877 0.48 -47.01 -51.56
N GLU A 878 1.38 -47.99 -51.51
CA GLU A 878 1.26 -49.31 -52.13
C GLU A 878 2.26 -50.34 -51.54
N ALA A 879 1.78 -51.58 -51.43
CA ALA A 879 2.38 -52.91 -51.76
C ALA A 879 3.92 -53.11 -51.90
N GLU A 880 4.50 -54.30 -51.71
CA GLU A 880 4.12 -55.62 -51.15
C GLU A 880 5.40 -56.50 -51.06
N GLN A 881 5.33 -57.64 -50.36
CA GLN A 881 5.90 -58.98 -50.70
C GLN A 881 6.62 -59.74 -49.56
N GLU A 882 5.81 -60.61 -48.95
CA GLU A 882 5.99 -62.05 -48.65
C GLU A 882 7.25 -62.65 -47.99
N GLU A 883 6.94 -63.67 -47.17
CA GLU A 883 7.84 -64.58 -46.45
C GLU A 883 8.39 -65.70 -47.37
N ASP A 884 9.43 -66.45 -46.96
CA ASP A 884 9.24 -67.73 -46.24
C ASP A 884 10.58 -68.34 -45.73
N LYS A 885 10.51 -69.52 -45.08
CA LYS A 885 11.40 -69.92 -43.97
C LYS A 885 12.35 -71.11 -44.25
N ASN A 886 13.32 -71.26 -43.33
CA ASN A 886 13.88 -72.54 -42.80
C ASN A 886 14.93 -73.32 -43.65
N PRO A 887 15.69 -74.28 -43.07
CA PRO A 887 16.61 -74.18 -41.92
C PRO A 887 18.03 -74.77 -42.18
N LYS A 888 18.96 -74.54 -41.23
CA LYS A 888 20.20 -75.30 -40.86
C LYS A 888 20.79 -76.32 -41.87
N GLU A 889 22.10 -76.38 -42.15
CA GLU A 889 23.22 -76.28 -41.20
C GLU A 889 24.59 -76.17 -41.95
N GLN A 890 25.39 -75.13 -41.69
CA GLN A 890 26.85 -75.05 -41.92
C GLN A 890 27.35 -73.77 -41.22
N ILE A 891 27.90 -73.87 -40.01
CA ILE A 891 29.32 -74.09 -39.68
C ILE A 891 30.19 -72.83 -39.90
N ALA A 892 30.77 -72.35 -38.79
CA ALA A 892 31.98 -71.54 -38.71
C ALA A 892 31.97 -70.11 -39.31
N GLN A 893 30.96 -69.32 -38.94
CA GLN A 893 31.28 -68.13 -38.12
C GLN A 893 30.61 -68.34 -36.76
N GLU A 894 31.39 -68.84 -35.81
CA GLU A 894 30.93 -69.22 -34.47
C GLU A 894 30.47 -67.96 -33.72
N VAL A 895 29.18 -67.80 -33.45
CA VAL A 895 28.46 -68.43 -32.33
C VAL A 895 28.94 -67.85 -30.99
N GLU A 896 28.78 -66.52 -30.91
CA GLU A 896 28.66 -65.67 -29.71
C GLU A 896 27.16 -65.24 -29.59
N LYS A 897 26.21 -66.18 -29.54
CA LYS A 897 25.64 -66.83 -28.34
C LYS A 897 24.72 -65.95 -27.47
N GLU A 898 23.48 -66.41 -27.33
CA GLU A 898 22.67 -66.26 -26.11
C GLU A 898 23.24 -67.12 -24.96
N ALA A 899 24.48 -66.83 -24.61
CA ALA A 899 25.33 -67.36 -23.54
C ALA A 899 26.65 -66.57 -23.67
N GLU A 900 26.74 -65.34 -23.16
CA GLU A 900 26.58 -65.01 -21.75
C GLU A 900 25.21 -64.38 -21.39
N LYS A 901 24.56 -64.86 -20.31
CA LYS A 901 23.85 -64.06 -19.27
C LYS A 901 23.52 -64.92 -18.04
N GLU A 902 23.23 -66.19 -18.25
CA GLU A 902 23.52 -67.30 -17.32
C GLU A 902 24.94 -67.78 -17.68
N GLU A 903 25.87 -68.14 -16.78
CA GLU A 903 25.94 -68.24 -15.31
C GLU A 903 27.17 -67.39 -14.88
N GLU A 904 27.28 -66.74 -13.72
CA GLU A 904 27.00 -67.21 -12.37
C GLU A 904 26.25 -66.20 -11.50
N LYS A 905 25.29 -66.72 -10.73
CA LYS A 905 25.02 -66.21 -9.39
C LYS A 905 26.21 -66.57 -8.49
N ASN A 906 26.61 -65.58 -7.69
CA ASN A 906 27.39 -65.66 -6.43
C ASN A 906 28.91 -65.48 -6.54
N GLU A 907 29.43 -64.72 -5.57
CA GLU A 907 30.84 -64.62 -5.15
C GLU A 907 31.80 -64.03 -6.21
N ALA A 908 32.06 -62.72 -6.24
CA ALA A 908 32.97 -62.12 -5.26
C ALA A 908 32.91 -60.58 -5.19
N GLU A 909 33.55 -60.09 -4.13
CA GLU A 909 33.66 -58.73 -3.63
C GLU A 909 34.29 -57.70 -4.61
N GLY A 910 33.64 -56.54 -4.74
CA GLY A 910 34.31 -55.23 -4.71
C GLY A 910 35.15 -54.76 -5.90
N GLU A 911 34.51 -54.15 -6.90
CA GLU A 911 35.10 -53.06 -7.68
C GLU A 911 34.14 -51.86 -7.81
N GLU A 912 34.62 -50.66 -7.50
CA GLU A 912 33.88 -49.41 -7.66
C GLU A 912 33.77 -49.01 -9.13
N LYS A 913 32.57 -49.05 -9.72
CA LYS A 913 32.29 -48.29 -10.95
C LYS A 913 31.69 -46.92 -10.61
N CYS A 914 32.51 -45.90 -10.86
CA CYS A 914 32.17 -44.50 -10.61
C CYS A 914 30.89 -44.09 -11.34
N VAL A 915 29.97 -43.45 -10.61
CA VAL A 915 28.91 -42.64 -11.23
C VAL A 915 29.58 -41.48 -11.96
N GLU A 916 29.34 -41.34 -13.26
CA GLU A 916 29.74 -40.14 -13.99
C GLU A 916 28.94 -38.95 -13.46
N VAL A 917 29.55 -38.18 -12.57
CA VAL A 917 29.08 -36.85 -12.21
C VAL A 917 29.16 -35.98 -13.45
N ASP A 918 28.03 -35.40 -13.86
CA ASP A 918 28.02 -34.32 -14.86
C ASP A 918 28.74 -33.10 -14.26
N LYS A 919 30.04 -33.03 -14.53
CA LYS A 919 30.96 -32.01 -14.04
C LYS A 919 30.89 -30.73 -14.88
N ASP A 920 30.06 -30.68 -15.93
CA ASP A 920 30.03 -29.62 -16.94
C ASP A 920 28.74 -28.79 -16.93
N ILE A 921 27.95 -28.88 -15.84
CA ILE A 921 26.83 -27.96 -15.58
C ILE A 921 27.33 -26.50 -15.61
N ALA A 922 26.89 -25.76 -16.62
CA ALA A 922 27.14 -24.34 -16.80
C ALA A 922 25.81 -23.55 -16.82
N LEU A 923 25.88 -22.27 -16.47
CA LEU A 923 24.76 -21.33 -16.55
C LEU A 923 25.23 -20.04 -17.24
N TRP A 924 24.58 -19.68 -18.34
CA TRP A 924 24.98 -18.57 -19.22
C TRP A 924 26.46 -18.63 -19.64
N GLY A 925 26.97 -19.83 -19.94
CA GLY A 925 28.36 -20.08 -20.33
C GLY A 925 29.38 -20.10 -19.18
N VAL A 926 28.96 -19.90 -17.93
CA VAL A 926 29.82 -19.96 -16.74
C VAL A 926 29.71 -21.35 -16.08
N PRO A 927 30.79 -22.15 -15.98
CA PRO A 927 30.79 -23.41 -15.25
C PRO A 927 30.42 -23.20 -13.77
N LEU A 928 29.46 -23.99 -13.25
CA LEU A 928 28.98 -23.86 -11.88
C LEU A 928 29.74 -24.70 -10.84
N LEU A 929 30.74 -25.49 -11.26
CA LEU A 929 31.57 -26.30 -10.36
C LEU A 929 32.68 -25.45 -9.73
N PRO A 930 32.66 -25.13 -8.41
CA PRO A 930 33.62 -24.19 -7.82
C PRO A 930 35.07 -24.65 -7.88
N SER A 931 35.34 -25.96 -7.76
CA SER A 931 36.67 -26.56 -7.90
C SER A 931 37.31 -26.42 -9.29
N LYS A 932 36.55 -26.07 -10.35
CA LYS A 932 37.11 -25.72 -11.66
C LYS A 932 37.64 -24.27 -11.74
N GLY A 933 37.47 -23.46 -10.69
CA GLY A 933 38.12 -22.15 -10.57
C GLY A 933 37.65 -21.07 -11.56
N ALA A 934 36.46 -21.23 -12.15
CA ALA A 934 35.94 -20.28 -13.14
C ALA A 934 35.67 -18.90 -12.53
N GLU A 935 36.42 -17.87 -12.94
CA GLU A 935 36.37 -16.51 -12.35
C GLU A 935 34.96 -15.89 -12.29
N GLY A 936 34.09 -16.25 -13.24
CA GLY A 936 32.73 -15.70 -13.33
C GLY A 936 31.68 -16.37 -12.42
N ILE A 937 31.98 -17.49 -11.78
CA ILE A 937 31.01 -18.20 -10.92
C ILE A 937 30.53 -17.30 -9.78
N ASP A 938 31.43 -16.51 -9.20
CA ASP A 938 31.13 -15.60 -8.09
C ASP A 938 30.12 -14.53 -8.48
N VAL A 939 30.22 -14.00 -9.71
CA VAL A 939 29.29 -12.99 -10.23
C VAL A 939 27.89 -13.59 -10.41
N ILE A 940 27.80 -14.84 -10.88
CA ILE A 940 26.52 -15.56 -10.97
C ILE A 940 25.94 -15.82 -9.58
N LEU A 941 26.71 -16.40 -8.65
CA LEU A 941 26.21 -16.73 -7.31
C LEU A 941 25.81 -15.49 -6.50
N LEU A 942 26.54 -14.37 -6.66
CA LEU A 942 26.16 -13.10 -6.05
C LEU A 942 24.79 -12.60 -6.53
N LYS A 943 24.40 -12.82 -7.81
CA LYS A 943 23.06 -12.45 -8.29
C LYS A 943 21.95 -13.20 -7.54
N PHE A 944 22.09 -14.51 -7.36
CA PHE A 944 21.13 -15.33 -6.60
C PHE A 944 21.08 -14.94 -5.12
N LEU A 945 22.25 -14.73 -4.48
CA LEU A 945 22.32 -14.26 -3.09
C LEU A 945 21.65 -12.89 -2.91
N ARG A 946 21.97 -11.92 -3.78
CA ARG A 946 21.36 -10.59 -3.78
C ARG A 946 19.85 -10.63 -3.94
N ALA A 947 19.33 -11.50 -4.82
CA ALA A 947 17.90 -11.71 -5.03
C ALA A 947 17.18 -12.40 -3.84
N ARG A 948 17.92 -12.93 -2.87
CA ARG A 948 17.42 -13.58 -1.64
C ARG A 948 18.01 -12.99 -0.36
N GLU A 949 18.45 -11.73 -0.39
CA GLU A 949 18.96 -11.00 0.79
C GLU A 949 20.11 -11.74 1.52
N PHE A 950 20.99 -12.39 0.75
CA PHE A 950 22.11 -13.23 1.19
C PHE A 950 21.71 -14.48 2.02
N LYS A 951 20.44 -14.92 1.96
CA LYS A 951 19.99 -16.21 2.52
C LYS A 951 20.44 -17.36 1.62
N VAL A 952 21.50 -18.05 2.04
CA VAL A 952 22.20 -19.07 1.23
C VAL A 952 21.29 -20.22 0.77
N ASN A 953 20.43 -20.75 1.67
CA ASN A 953 19.53 -21.85 1.32
C ASN A 953 18.47 -21.42 0.29
N ASP A 954 17.88 -20.24 0.46
CA ASP A 954 16.87 -19.68 -0.45
C ASP A 954 17.47 -19.36 -1.83
N ALA A 955 18.74 -18.91 -1.87
CA ALA A 955 19.50 -18.69 -3.09
C ALA A 955 19.83 -20.00 -3.82
N LEU A 956 20.21 -21.06 -3.08
CA LEU A 956 20.45 -22.39 -3.64
C LEU A 956 19.18 -23.02 -4.21
N GLU A 957 18.04 -22.92 -3.51
CA GLU A 957 16.76 -23.43 -4.02
C GLU A 957 16.30 -22.61 -5.24
N MET A 958 16.54 -21.30 -5.29
CA MET A 958 16.28 -20.49 -6.49
C MET A 958 17.16 -20.94 -7.68
N LEU A 959 18.45 -21.22 -7.45
CA LEU A 959 19.36 -21.72 -8.47
C LEU A 959 18.93 -23.11 -8.98
N LYS A 960 18.60 -24.06 -8.08
CA LYS A 960 18.06 -25.38 -8.45
C LYS A 960 16.81 -25.26 -9.32
N ASN A 961 15.83 -24.46 -8.90
CA ASN A 961 14.60 -24.26 -9.65
C ASN A 961 14.85 -23.57 -11.01
N THR A 962 15.81 -22.65 -11.09
CA THR A 962 16.22 -22.02 -12.37
C THR A 962 16.81 -23.04 -13.33
N LEU A 963 17.75 -23.89 -12.88
CA LEU A 963 18.36 -24.94 -13.71
C LEU A 963 17.33 -25.97 -14.21
N GLN A 964 16.43 -26.42 -13.33
CA GLN A 964 15.34 -27.32 -13.67
C GLN A 964 14.37 -26.68 -14.68
N TRP A 965 14.03 -25.40 -14.48
CA TRP A 965 13.18 -24.65 -15.42
C TRP A 965 13.85 -24.47 -16.79
N ARG A 966 15.15 -24.17 -16.85
CA ARG A 966 15.91 -24.05 -18.11
C ARG A 966 15.91 -25.35 -18.91
N LYS A 967 16.23 -26.49 -18.27
CA LYS A 967 16.17 -27.84 -18.86
C LYS A 967 14.77 -28.14 -19.38
N GLY A 968 13.75 -27.98 -18.53
CA GLY A 968 12.36 -28.32 -18.87
C GLY A 968 11.73 -27.44 -19.96
N ASN A 969 12.18 -26.20 -20.14
CA ASN A 969 11.65 -25.27 -21.15
C ASN A 969 12.54 -25.14 -22.40
N LYS A 970 13.66 -25.89 -22.47
CA LYS A 970 14.68 -25.82 -23.52
C LYS A 970 15.23 -24.40 -23.73
N ILE A 971 15.60 -23.74 -22.63
CA ILE A 971 16.02 -22.32 -22.67
C ILE A 971 17.43 -22.17 -23.26
N ASP A 972 18.32 -23.15 -23.05
CA ASP A 972 19.70 -23.06 -23.53
C ASP A 972 19.83 -23.13 -25.07
N SER A 973 18.83 -23.69 -25.76
CA SER A 973 18.71 -23.71 -27.23
C SER A 973 17.76 -22.65 -27.80
N ILE A 974 17.17 -21.78 -26.98
CA ILE A 974 16.10 -20.85 -27.41
C ILE A 974 16.56 -19.80 -28.44
N LEU A 975 17.88 -19.61 -28.55
CA LEU A 975 18.49 -18.67 -29.49
C LEU A 975 18.49 -19.21 -30.92
N ASP A 976 18.62 -20.53 -31.07
CA ASP A 976 18.67 -21.26 -32.34
C ASP A 976 17.26 -21.54 -32.90
N GLU A 977 16.22 -21.39 -32.08
CA GLU A 977 14.82 -21.53 -32.49
C GLU A 977 14.40 -20.39 -33.43
N ASP A 978 13.91 -20.74 -34.62
CA ASP A 978 13.18 -19.79 -35.45
C ASP A 978 11.78 -19.56 -34.89
N LEU A 979 11.36 -18.30 -34.79
CA LEU A 979 10.09 -17.91 -34.18
C LEU A 979 9.30 -17.09 -35.20
N GLU A 980 8.17 -17.62 -35.65
CA GLU A 980 7.31 -17.06 -36.72
C GLU A 980 6.77 -15.62 -36.47
N VAL A 981 7.00 -15.07 -35.28
CA VAL A 981 6.50 -13.75 -34.86
C VAL A 981 7.65 -12.78 -34.65
N ASP A 982 7.94 -11.97 -35.68
CA ASP A 982 8.79 -10.79 -35.50
C ASP A 982 8.07 -9.74 -34.65
N LEU A 983 8.62 -9.48 -33.47
CA LEU A 983 8.21 -8.44 -32.52
C LEU A 983 9.36 -7.47 -32.22
N SER A 984 10.33 -7.33 -33.12
CA SER A 984 11.42 -6.34 -33.06
C SER A 984 10.90 -4.92 -32.79
N SER A 985 9.74 -4.56 -33.34
CA SER A 985 9.04 -3.30 -33.07
C SER A 985 8.53 -3.14 -31.63
N ALA A 986 8.28 -4.25 -30.91
CA ALA A 986 7.80 -4.27 -29.53
C ALA A 986 8.93 -4.30 -28.51
N ALA A 987 10.08 -4.93 -28.79
CA ALA A 987 11.29 -4.80 -27.98
C ALA A 987 12.56 -5.20 -28.75
N TYR A 988 13.67 -4.51 -28.48
CA TYR A 988 14.96 -4.72 -29.15
C TYR A 988 16.16 -4.26 -28.29
N MET A 989 17.36 -4.74 -28.64
CA MET A 989 18.63 -4.33 -28.02
C MET A 989 19.36 -3.31 -28.90
N ASN A 990 19.61 -2.09 -28.42
CA ASN A 990 20.34 -1.07 -29.20
C ASN A 990 21.16 -0.12 -28.32
N GLY A 991 22.48 -0.13 -28.50
CA GLY A 991 23.39 0.80 -27.83
C GLY A 991 23.75 0.42 -26.40
N VAL A 992 24.56 1.28 -25.81
CA VAL A 992 25.25 1.06 -24.54
C VAL A 992 25.12 2.31 -23.68
N ASP A 993 24.92 2.14 -22.38
CA ASP A 993 24.86 3.25 -21.43
C ASP A 993 26.25 3.77 -21.02
N ARG A 994 26.30 4.84 -20.23
CA ARG A 994 27.55 5.49 -19.77
C ARG A 994 28.39 4.63 -18.82
N GLU A 995 27.81 3.58 -18.26
CA GLU A 995 28.46 2.64 -17.34
C GLU A 995 28.85 1.33 -18.07
N GLY A 996 28.45 1.15 -19.34
CA GLY A 996 28.79 0.00 -20.17
C GLY A 996 27.65 -1.00 -20.39
N HIS A 997 26.46 -0.78 -19.80
CA HIS A 997 25.34 -1.72 -19.87
C HIS A 997 24.69 -1.73 -21.27
N PRO A 998 24.49 -2.89 -21.91
CA PRO A 998 23.67 -3.00 -23.11
C PRO A 998 22.24 -2.55 -22.84
N VAL A 999 21.67 -1.74 -23.75
CA VAL A 999 20.35 -1.12 -23.57
C VAL A 999 19.25 -1.92 -24.28
N CYS A 1000 18.22 -2.31 -23.53
CA CYS A 1000 17.03 -3.01 -23.99
C CYS A 1000 15.83 -2.05 -24.03
N TYR A 1001 15.27 -1.79 -25.20
CA TYR A 1001 14.04 -1.00 -25.35
C TYR A 1001 12.82 -1.91 -25.41
N ASN A 1002 11.77 -1.57 -24.66
CA ASN A 1002 10.48 -2.27 -24.63
C ASN A 1002 9.40 -1.23 -24.95
N ILE A 1003 8.76 -1.31 -26.12
CA ILE A 1003 7.80 -0.34 -26.65
C ILE A 1003 6.40 -0.92 -26.56
N TYR A 1004 5.62 -0.49 -25.56
CA TYR A 1004 4.28 -1.03 -25.33
C TYR A 1004 3.19 -0.39 -26.21
N GLY A 1005 3.50 0.73 -26.87
CA GLY A 1005 2.58 1.45 -27.76
C GLY A 1005 2.18 0.67 -29.01
N VAL A 1006 3.02 -0.24 -29.52
CA VAL A 1006 2.72 -1.00 -30.74
C VAL A 1006 1.46 -1.86 -30.63
N PHE A 1007 1.12 -2.28 -29.41
CA PHE A 1007 -0.08 -3.07 -29.11
C PHE A 1007 -1.38 -2.23 -29.08
N GLU A 1008 -1.31 -0.92 -29.33
CA GLU A 1008 -2.47 -0.08 -29.65
C GLU A 1008 -3.21 -0.64 -30.88
N SER A 1009 -2.47 -1.07 -31.91
CA SER A 1009 -3.02 -1.79 -33.07
C SER A 1009 -3.75 -3.07 -32.64
N ASP A 1010 -5.03 -3.18 -32.98
CA ASP A 1010 -5.84 -4.37 -32.72
C ASP A 1010 -5.37 -5.57 -33.54
N GLU A 1011 -4.85 -5.36 -34.75
CA GLU A 1011 -4.28 -6.42 -35.58
C GLU A 1011 -3.05 -7.05 -34.91
N LEU A 1012 -2.06 -6.24 -34.52
CA LEU A 1012 -0.86 -6.74 -33.83
C LEU A 1012 -1.20 -7.34 -32.46
N TYR A 1013 -2.16 -6.74 -31.74
CA TYR A 1013 -2.63 -7.28 -30.46
C TYR A 1013 -3.29 -8.66 -30.61
N GLN A 1014 -4.17 -8.86 -31.60
CA GLN A 1014 -4.80 -10.17 -31.85
C GLN A 1014 -3.83 -11.19 -32.46
N LYS A 1015 -2.84 -10.74 -33.25
CA LYS A 1015 -1.73 -11.58 -33.71
C LYS A 1015 -0.87 -12.09 -32.54
N THR A 1016 -0.64 -11.25 -31.52
CA THR A 1016 0.29 -11.54 -30.41
C THR A 1016 -0.39 -12.18 -29.19
N PHE A 1017 -1.63 -11.83 -28.86
CA PHE A 1017 -2.29 -12.24 -27.60
C PHE A 1017 -3.69 -12.87 -27.78
N GLY A 1018 -4.18 -12.99 -29.02
CA GLY A 1018 -5.56 -13.41 -29.31
C GLY A 1018 -5.89 -14.86 -28.93
N THR A 1019 -4.90 -15.74 -28.79
CA THR A 1019 -5.05 -17.12 -28.30
C THR A 1019 -3.99 -17.46 -27.26
N GLU A 1020 -4.11 -18.60 -26.58
CA GLU A 1020 -3.16 -19.01 -25.54
C GLU A 1020 -1.79 -19.39 -26.10
N GLU A 1021 -1.78 -20.04 -27.26
CA GLU A 1021 -0.58 -20.41 -28.02
C GLU A 1021 0.21 -19.17 -28.41
N LYS A 1022 -0.48 -18.13 -28.92
CA LYS A 1022 0.13 -16.84 -29.28
C LYS A 1022 0.72 -16.12 -28.08
N ARG A 1023 0.03 -16.14 -26.92
CA ARG A 1023 0.62 -15.63 -25.65
C ARG A 1023 1.85 -16.43 -25.25
N GLY A 1024 1.85 -17.75 -25.43
CA GLY A 1024 3.01 -18.62 -25.22
C GLY A 1024 4.19 -18.26 -26.12
N GLN A 1025 3.94 -18.07 -27.43
CA GLN A 1025 4.93 -17.61 -28.41
C GLN A 1025 5.51 -16.23 -28.02
N PHE A 1026 4.68 -15.27 -27.60
CA PHE A 1026 5.16 -13.98 -27.08
C PHE A 1026 6.10 -14.14 -25.87
N LEU A 1027 5.74 -15.00 -24.91
CA LEU A 1027 6.59 -15.24 -23.73
C LEU A 1027 7.92 -15.90 -24.13
N ARG A 1028 7.89 -16.89 -25.04
CA ARG A 1028 9.09 -17.58 -25.55
C ARG A 1028 10.01 -16.62 -26.31
N TRP A 1029 9.45 -15.78 -27.19
CA TRP A 1029 10.17 -14.70 -27.85
C TRP A 1029 10.78 -13.69 -26.85
N ARG A 1030 10.04 -13.32 -25.80
CA ARG A 1030 10.53 -12.36 -24.80
C ARG A 1030 11.69 -12.93 -23.95
N LEU A 1031 11.73 -14.25 -23.77
CA LEU A 1031 12.87 -14.97 -23.17
C LEU A 1031 14.05 -15.04 -24.14
N ARG A 1032 13.83 -15.33 -25.43
CA ARG A 1032 14.88 -15.30 -26.48
C ARG A 1032 15.59 -13.94 -26.50
N LEU A 1033 14.83 -12.83 -26.48
CA LEU A 1033 15.39 -11.48 -26.39
C LEU A 1033 16.20 -11.24 -25.10
N MET A 1034 15.81 -11.87 -23.98
CA MET A 1034 16.55 -11.78 -22.73
C MET A 1034 17.89 -12.53 -22.81
N GLU A 1035 17.91 -13.76 -23.34
CA GLU A 1035 19.14 -14.52 -23.56
C GLU A 1035 20.08 -13.81 -24.57
N GLN A 1036 19.55 -13.22 -25.64
CA GLN A 1036 20.32 -12.36 -26.58
C GLN A 1036 20.94 -11.14 -25.89
N GLY A 1037 20.26 -10.58 -24.88
CA GLY A 1037 20.81 -9.55 -24.02
C GLY A 1037 21.94 -10.08 -23.14
N ILE A 1038 21.78 -11.29 -22.59
CA ILE A 1038 22.75 -11.94 -21.70
C ILE A 1038 24.03 -12.34 -22.42
N GLN A 1039 23.96 -12.77 -23.69
CA GLN A 1039 25.16 -13.03 -24.51
C GLN A 1039 26.07 -11.80 -24.71
N LYS A 1040 25.58 -10.58 -24.41
CA LYS A 1040 26.36 -9.32 -24.49
C LYS A 1040 26.99 -8.91 -23.16
N LEU A 1041 26.88 -9.75 -22.12
CA LEU A 1041 27.38 -9.48 -20.77
C LEU A 1041 28.73 -10.16 -20.55
N ASP A 1042 29.56 -9.55 -19.70
CA ASP A 1042 30.78 -10.15 -19.18
C ASP A 1042 30.58 -10.50 -17.70
N PHE A 1043 30.66 -11.79 -17.39
CA PHE A 1043 30.52 -12.31 -16.03
C PHE A 1043 31.84 -12.37 -15.26
N LYS A 1044 32.97 -11.92 -15.82
CA LYS A 1044 34.22 -11.79 -15.06
C LYS A 1044 34.08 -10.79 -13.90
N PRO A 1045 34.88 -10.90 -12.83
CA PRO A 1045 34.90 -9.91 -11.75
C PRO A 1045 35.21 -8.51 -12.29
N GLY A 1046 34.28 -7.56 -12.08
CA GLY A 1046 34.35 -6.21 -12.65
C GLY A 1046 33.76 -6.03 -14.05
N GLY A 1047 33.34 -7.13 -14.70
CA GLY A 1047 32.62 -7.12 -15.96
C GLY A 1047 31.17 -6.64 -15.85
N ILE A 1048 30.62 -6.21 -16.98
CA ILE A 1048 29.25 -5.73 -17.11
C ILE A 1048 28.31 -6.93 -17.13
N SER A 1049 27.66 -7.21 -16.00
CA SER A 1049 26.81 -8.40 -15.83
C SER A 1049 25.31 -8.09 -15.78
N SER A 1050 24.88 -6.90 -16.20
CA SER A 1050 23.49 -6.45 -16.12
C SER A 1050 23.09 -5.52 -17.29
N LEU A 1051 21.79 -5.37 -17.51
CA LEU A 1051 21.20 -4.62 -18.62
C LEU A 1051 20.52 -3.33 -18.15
N LEU A 1052 20.55 -2.30 -19.00
CA LEU A 1052 19.69 -1.12 -18.86
C LEU A 1052 18.36 -1.37 -19.59
N GLN A 1053 17.24 -1.38 -18.87
CA GLN A 1053 15.92 -1.57 -19.47
C GLN A 1053 15.19 -0.23 -19.62
N ILE A 1054 14.84 0.13 -20.85
CA ILE A 1054 13.99 1.25 -21.20
C ILE A 1054 12.60 0.71 -21.54
N ASN A 1055 11.56 1.29 -20.92
CA ASN A 1055 10.17 0.88 -21.09
C ASN A 1055 9.35 2.09 -21.54
N ASP A 1056 8.96 2.11 -22.82
CA ASP A 1056 8.19 3.18 -23.42
C ASP A 1056 6.68 2.89 -23.32
N LEU A 1057 6.00 3.74 -22.55
CA LEU A 1057 4.56 3.67 -22.32
C LEU A 1057 3.74 4.65 -23.19
N LYS A 1058 4.36 5.28 -24.20
CA LYS A 1058 3.66 6.12 -25.18
C LYS A 1058 2.55 5.31 -25.84
N ASN A 1059 1.31 5.82 -25.77
CA ASN A 1059 0.09 5.19 -26.27
C ASN A 1059 -0.20 3.75 -25.77
N ALA A 1060 0.49 3.28 -24.71
CA ALA A 1060 0.38 1.88 -24.31
C ALA A 1060 -1.03 1.53 -23.76
N PRO A 1061 -1.78 0.59 -24.36
CA PRO A 1061 -3.18 0.32 -24.03
C PRO A 1061 -3.37 -0.57 -22.78
N VAL A 1062 -2.43 -0.48 -21.83
CA VAL A 1062 -2.27 -1.40 -20.69
C VAL A 1062 -3.53 -1.48 -19.81
N LEU A 1063 -4.29 -0.39 -19.65
CA LEU A 1063 -5.52 -0.40 -18.88
C LEU A 1063 -6.70 -1.03 -19.63
N ALA A 1064 -6.77 -0.84 -20.96
CA ALA A 1064 -7.90 -1.29 -21.79
C ALA A 1064 -7.80 -2.77 -22.17
N LYS A 1065 -6.61 -3.24 -22.56
CA LYS A 1065 -6.43 -4.58 -23.12
C LYS A 1065 -6.01 -5.59 -22.05
N LYS A 1066 -6.89 -6.57 -21.77
CA LYS A 1066 -6.74 -7.55 -20.67
C LYS A 1066 -5.59 -8.53 -20.89
N GLU A 1067 -5.46 -9.10 -22.09
CA GLU A 1067 -4.48 -10.17 -22.34
C GLU A 1067 -3.04 -9.65 -22.32
N LEU A 1068 -2.81 -8.41 -22.75
CA LEU A 1068 -1.51 -7.72 -22.60
C LEU A 1068 -1.10 -7.63 -21.12
N ARG A 1069 -2.04 -7.38 -20.19
CA ARG A 1069 -1.75 -7.37 -18.74
C ARG A 1069 -1.41 -8.75 -18.20
N VAL A 1070 -2.10 -9.80 -18.68
CA VAL A 1070 -1.82 -11.19 -18.30
C VAL A 1070 -0.42 -11.61 -18.78
N ALA A 1071 -0.11 -11.40 -20.06
CA ALA A 1071 1.19 -11.71 -20.65
C ALA A 1071 2.33 -10.89 -20.02
N THR A 1072 2.12 -9.59 -19.76
CA THR A 1072 3.13 -8.75 -19.08
C THR A 1072 3.38 -9.24 -17.65
N LYS A 1073 2.34 -9.65 -16.91
CA LYS A 1073 2.51 -10.24 -15.58
C LYS A 1073 3.30 -11.55 -15.65
N GLN A 1074 2.93 -12.46 -16.54
CA GLN A 1074 3.63 -13.73 -16.74
C GLN A 1074 5.11 -13.52 -17.10
N ALA A 1075 5.43 -12.55 -17.96
CA ALA A 1075 6.81 -12.20 -18.28
C ALA A 1075 7.58 -11.67 -17.06
N VAL A 1076 6.97 -10.81 -16.24
CA VAL A 1076 7.59 -10.32 -14.99
C VAL A 1076 7.82 -11.47 -13.99
N ASP A 1077 6.83 -12.35 -13.80
CA ASP A 1077 6.93 -13.50 -12.90
C ASP A 1077 8.04 -14.47 -13.37
N LEU A 1078 8.17 -14.73 -14.69
CA LEU A 1078 9.25 -15.54 -15.27
C LEU A 1078 10.64 -14.91 -15.08
N LEU A 1079 10.76 -13.60 -15.33
CA LEU A 1079 12.03 -12.88 -15.17
C LEU A 1079 12.47 -12.80 -13.71
N GLN A 1080 11.56 -12.54 -12.77
CA GLN A 1080 11.89 -12.47 -11.34
C GLN A 1080 12.33 -13.81 -10.74
N ASN A 1081 11.78 -14.93 -11.25
CA ASN A 1081 12.07 -16.25 -10.72
C ASN A 1081 13.34 -16.89 -11.31
N ASN A 1082 13.68 -16.60 -12.57
CA ASN A 1082 14.76 -17.28 -13.29
C ASN A 1082 15.93 -16.37 -13.72
N TYR A 1083 15.78 -15.04 -13.65
CA TYR A 1083 16.79 -14.06 -14.07
C TYR A 1083 17.10 -13.06 -12.94
N PRO A 1084 17.64 -13.53 -11.78
CA PRO A 1084 17.94 -12.67 -10.65
C PRO A 1084 18.98 -11.60 -10.99
N GLU A 1085 18.71 -10.34 -10.61
CA GLU A 1085 19.69 -9.24 -10.67
C GLU A 1085 20.37 -9.04 -12.05
N PHE A 1086 19.63 -9.28 -13.12
CA PHE A 1086 20.05 -8.98 -14.51
C PHE A 1086 19.73 -7.56 -14.98
N VAL A 1087 19.00 -6.78 -14.20
CA VAL A 1087 18.65 -5.39 -14.54
C VAL A 1087 19.37 -4.43 -13.61
N ALA A 1088 20.26 -3.62 -14.20
CA ALA A 1088 20.95 -2.52 -13.52
C ALA A 1088 19.94 -1.44 -13.11
N ARG A 1089 19.09 -1.04 -14.08
CA ARG A 1089 18.08 0.00 -13.92
C ARG A 1089 16.92 -0.20 -14.91
N ASN A 1090 15.71 0.10 -14.45
CA ASN A 1090 14.47 0.13 -15.22
C ASN A 1090 14.03 1.59 -15.39
N ILE A 1091 14.23 2.17 -16.57
CA ILE A 1091 13.79 3.53 -16.91
C ILE A 1091 12.47 3.44 -17.68
N ILE A 1092 11.43 4.08 -17.15
CA ILE A 1092 10.08 4.08 -17.72
C ILE A 1092 9.83 5.46 -18.32
N ILE A 1093 9.70 5.52 -19.63
CA ILE A 1093 9.60 6.76 -20.40
C ILE A 1093 8.19 6.93 -20.99
N ASN A 1094 7.85 8.18 -21.33
CA ASN A 1094 6.50 8.58 -21.74
C ASN A 1094 5.40 8.13 -20.76
N ALA A 1095 5.73 8.01 -19.47
CA ALA A 1095 4.84 7.43 -18.49
C ALA A 1095 3.52 8.23 -18.41
N PRO A 1096 2.35 7.62 -18.68
CA PRO A 1096 1.06 8.29 -18.61
C PRO A 1096 0.67 8.58 -17.16
N PHE A 1097 -0.28 9.50 -16.95
CA PHE A 1097 -0.65 9.95 -15.59
C PHE A 1097 -1.06 8.78 -14.66
N TRP A 1098 -1.79 7.79 -15.18
CA TRP A 1098 -2.22 6.62 -14.42
C TRP A 1098 -1.06 5.76 -13.92
N TYR A 1099 0.10 5.76 -14.60
CA TYR A 1099 1.25 4.98 -14.18
C TYR A 1099 1.82 5.50 -12.85
N TYR A 1100 1.80 6.82 -12.63
CA TYR A 1100 2.24 7.41 -11.36
C TYR A 1100 1.33 7.01 -10.20
N ALA A 1101 0.01 6.94 -10.42
CA ALA A 1101 -0.94 6.45 -9.43
C ALA A 1101 -0.71 4.96 -9.10
N LEU A 1102 -0.48 4.13 -10.13
CA LEU A 1102 -0.17 2.71 -9.95
C LEU A 1102 1.15 2.50 -9.19
N ASN A 1103 2.21 3.23 -9.55
CA ASN A 1103 3.50 3.17 -8.86
C ASN A 1103 3.39 3.64 -7.40
N ALA A 1104 2.60 4.68 -7.11
CA ALA A 1104 2.35 5.14 -5.75
C ALA A 1104 1.61 4.10 -4.88
N LEU A 1105 0.74 3.29 -5.47
CA LEU A 1105 0.03 2.19 -4.79
C LEU A 1105 0.92 0.96 -4.56
N ILE A 1106 1.81 0.63 -5.50
CA ILE A 1106 2.69 -0.55 -5.41
C ILE A 1106 3.95 -0.27 -4.59
N SER A 1107 4.49 0.97 -4.63
CA SER A 1107 5.73 1.35 -3.93
C SER A 1107 5.80 0.91 -2.46
N PRO A 1108 4.76 1.04 -1.60
CA PRO A 1108 4.83 0.57 -0.21
C PRO A 1108 5.22 -0.91 -0.03
N PHE A 1109 5.01 -1.75 -1.05
CA PHE A 1109 5.29 -3.19 -1.04
C PHE A 1109 6.62 -3.59 -1.70
N LEU A 1110 7.33 -2.64 -2.32
CA LEU A 1110 8.65 -2.89 -2.92
C LEU A 1110 9.77 -2.66 -1.90
N THR A 1111 10.82 -3.48 -1.94
CA THR A 1111 12.02 -3.26 -1.12
C THR A 1111 12.75 -1.99 -1.57
N GLN A 1112 13.59 -1.39 -0.71
CA GLN A 1112 14.41 -0.23 -1.07
C GLN A 1112 15.34 -0.54 -2.26
N ARG A 1113 15.90 -1.75 -2.32
CA ARG A 1113 16.72 -2.29 -3.42
C ARG A 1113 15.94 -2.34 -4.75
N THR A 1114 14.67 -2.76 -4.69
CA THR A 1114 13.81 -2.78 -5.89
C THR A 1114 13.47 -1.36 -6.33
N LYS A 1115 13.13 -0.44 -5.41
CA LYS A 1115 12.79 0.96 -5.73
C LYS A 1115 13.92 1.73 -6.38
N SER A 1116 15.16 1.61 -5.88
CA SER A 1116 16.31 2.37 -6.37
C SER A 1116 16.72 2.05 -7.82
N LYS A 1117 16.22 0.92 -8.35
CA LYS A 1117 16.39 0.53 -9.76
C LYS A 1117 15.38 1.19 -10.69
N PHE A 1118 14.28 1.77 -10.22
CA PHE A 1118 13.28 2.42 -11.10
C PHE A 1118 13.52 3.92 -11.28
N VAL A 1119 13.44 4.38 -12.52
CA VAL A 1119 13.41 5.80 -12.90
C VAL A 1119 12.18 6.02 -13.78
N VAL A 1120 11.43 7.10 -13.56
CA VAL A 1120 10.19 7.37 -14.32
C VAL A 1120 10.23 8.78 -14.91
N ALA A 1121 10.03 8.89 -16.23
CA ALA A 1121 10.04 10.13 -16.98
C ALA A 1121 8.69 10.41 -17.64
N ARG A 1122 8.19 11.64 -17.45
CA ARG A 1122 7.05 12.19 -18.22
C ARG A 1122 7.49 12.46 -19.67
N PRO A 1123 6.58 12.46 -20.66
CA PRO A 1123 6.91 12.72 -22.07
C PRO A 1123 7.83 13.93 -22.30
N ALA A 1124 7.54 15.06 -21.65
CA ALA A 1124 8.33 16.30 -21.77
C ALA A 1124 9.77 16.24 -21.18
N LYS A 1125 10.15 15.14 -20.51
CA LYS A 1125 11.48 14.96 -19.88
C LYS A 1125 12.22 13.70 -20.35
N VAL A 1126 11.73 13.00 -21.38
CA VAL A 1126 12.31 11.72 -21.84
C VAL A 1126 13.77 11.87 -22.24
N THR A 1127 14.07 12.72 -23.22
CA THR A 1127 15.44 12.97 -23.71
C THR A 1127 16.38 13.43 -22.59
N GLU A 1128 15.95 14.40 -21.77
CA GLU A 1128 16.74 14.91 -20.64
C GLU A 1128 17.04 13.81 -19.60
N THR A 1129 16.12 12.86 -19.40
CA THR A 1129 16.31 11.75 -18.47
C THR A 1129 17.22 10.68 -19.05
N LEU A 1130 17.03 10.30 -20.31
CA LEU A 1130 17.83 9.25 -20.95
C LEU A 1130 19.30 9.68 -21.12
N LEU A 1131 19.57 10.94 -21.48
CA LEU A 1131 20.94 11.47 -21.64
C LEU A 1131 21.79 11.48 -20.35
N LYS A 1132 21.15 11.33 -19.17
CA LYS A 1132 21.86 11.15 -17.88
C LYS A 1132 22.48 9.77 -17.76
N TYR A 1133 21.93 8.77 -18.45
CA TYR A 1133 22.34 7.38 -18.39
C TYR A 1133 23.01 6.91 -19.69
N ILE A 1134 22.54 7.37 -20.85
CA ILE A 1134 23.01 6.95 -22.18
C ILE A 1134 23.76 8.13 -22.84
N PRO A 1135 24.93 7.91 -23.48
CA PRO A 1135 25.57 8.92 -24.33
C PRO A 1135 24.64 9.39 -25.47
N ALA A 1136 24.82 10.61 -25.97
CA ALA A 1136 23.93 11.13 -27.01
C ALA A 1136 24.07 10.35 -28.33
N GLU A 1137 25.30 10.00 -28.66
CA GLU A 1137 25.74 9.18 -29.78
C GLU A 1137 25.27 7.71 -29.72
N GLU A 1138 24.95 7.18 -28.53
CA GLU A 1138 24.41 5.82 -28.33
C GLU A 1138 22.88 5.80 -28.14
N LEU A 1139 22.26 6.97 -27.94
CA LEU A 1139 20.81 7.12 -27.77
C LEU A 1139 20.10 7.27 -29.14
N PRO A 1140 19.06 6.46 -29.46
CA PRO A 1140 18.31 6.57 -30.72
C PRO A 1140 17.69 7.95 -30.98
N VAL A 1141 17.65 8.37 -32.25
CA VAL A 1141 17.09 9.67 -32.68
C VAL A 1141 15.65 9.91 -32.22
N GLN A 1142 14.81 8.86 -32.17
CA GLN A 1142 13.42 8.96 -31.69
C GLN A 1142 13.29 9.38 -30.22
N TYR A 1143 14.37 9.24 -29.45
CA TYR A 1143 14.48 9.66 -28.05
C TYR A 1143 15.32 10.94 -27.87
N GLY A 1144 15.75 11.57 -28.97
CA GLY A 1144 16.48 12.84 -28.99
C GLY A 1144 18.01 12.73 -28.93
N GLY A 1145 18.58 11.53 -29.10
CA GLY A 1145 20.02 11.32 -29.31
C GLY A 1145 20.40 11.31 -30.79
N PHE A 1146 21.62 10.90 -31.14
CA PHE A 1146 22.13 10.92 -32.52
C PHE A 1146 22.27 9.55 -33.17
N LYS A 1147 21.96 8.47 -32.45
CA LYS A 1147 22.10 7.11 -32.99
C LYS A 1147 21.05 6.83 -34.06
N ARG A 1148 21.53 6.44 -35.24
CA ARG A 1148 20.73 6.04 -36.41
C ARG A 1148 21.18 4.65 -36.84
N GLU A 1149 20.27 3.90 -37.46
CA GLU A 1149 20.59 2.62 -38.07
C GLU A 1149 21.42 2.86 -39.35
N ASN A 1150 22.44 2.02 -39.57
CA ASN A 1150 23.35 2.11 -40.73
C ASN A 1150 23.99 3.50 -40.93
N ASP A 1151 24.37 4.18 -39.84
CA ASP A 1151 25.03 5.50 -39.88
C ASP A 1151 26.51 5.38 -40.27
N PHE A 1152 26.79 5.52 -41.56
CA PHE A 1152 28.17 5.58 -42.08
C PHE A 1152 28.79 7.00 -41.99
N GLU A 1153 28.04 8.01 -41.53
CA GLU A 1153 28.55 9.39 -41.52
C GLU A 1153 29.48 9.64 -40.33
N PHE A 1154 29.14 9.16 -39.13
CA PHE A 1154 29.93 9.38 -37.91
C PHE A 1154 30.42 8.04 -37.34
N SER A 1155 31.73 7.80 -37.38
CA SER A 1155 32.35 6.64 -36.74
C SER A 1155 32.49 6.85 -35.22
N LYS A 1156 32.80 5.78 -34.47
CA LYS A 1156 33.04 5.86 -33.02
C LYS A 1156 34.23 6.76 -32.62
N GLU A 1157 35.14 7.02 -33.56
CA GLU A 1157 36.37 7.79 -33.34
C GLU A 1157 36.28 9.22 -33.90
N GLY A 1158 35.29 9.51 -34.76
CA GLY A 1158 35.13 10.80 -35.44
C GLY A 1158 33.81 11.50 -35.14
N GLY A 1159 33.87 12.61 -34.40
CA GLY A 1159 32.73 13.49 -34.13
C GLY A 1159 32.21 13.43 -32.70
N ALA A 1160 33.06 13.79 -31.73
CA ALA A 1160 32.70 13.90 -30.32
C ALA A 1160 31.54 14.88 -30.11
N VAL A 1161 30.58 14.51 -29.25
CA VAL A 1161 29.43 15.35 -28.93
C VAL A 1161 29.84 16.47 -27.98
N SER A 1162 29.68 17.71 -28.44
CA SER A 1162 29.92 18.94 -27.69
C SER A 1162 28.61 19.47 -27.09
N GLU A 1163 28.69 20.14 -25.94
CA GLU A 1163 27.53 20.73 -25.24
C GLU A 1163 27.69 22.24 -25.03
N ILE A 1164 26.65 23.02 -25.34
CA ILE A 1164 26.54 24.45 -25.06
C ILE A 1164 25.29 24.72 -24.21
N THR A 1165 25.39 25.63 -23.23
CA THR A 1165 24.23 26.11 -22.46
C THR A 1165 23.76 27.46 -22.99
N LEU A 1166 22.60 27.49 -23.66
CA LEU A 1166 21.92 28.73 -24.05
C LEU A 1166 21.35 29.41 -22.80
N LYS A 1167 21.68 30.68 -22.56
CA LYS A 1167 21.04 31.49 -21.51
C LYS A 1167 19.62 31.86 -21.94
N ALA A 1168 18.82 32.36 -21.00
CA ALA A 1168 17.48 32.86 -21.29
C ALA A 1168 17.58 34.20 -22.03
N GLY A 1169 16.83 34.38 -23.12
CA GLY A 1169 16.86 35.59 -23.94
C GLY A 1169 18.20 35.84 -24.66
N SER A 1170 19.01 34.80 -24.93
CA SER A 1170 20.29 34.93 -25.62
C SER A 1170 20.35 34.14 -26.92
N THR A 1171 21.16 34.64 -27.85
CA THR A 1171 21.57 33.96 -29.07
C THR A 1171 23.00 33.45 -28.90
N GLU A 1172 23.26 32.21 -29.26
CA GLU A 1172 24.62 31.65 -29.35
C GLU A 1172 24.88 31.16 -30.79
N THR A 1173 26.15 31.18 -31.19
CA THR A 1173 26.59 30.75 -32.53
C THR A 1173 27.64 29.65 -32.44
N ILE A 1174 27.50 28.61 -33.26
CA ILE A 1174 28.50 27.55 -33.45
C ILE A 1174 29.18 27.77 -34.79
N GLU A 1175 30.50 27.98 -34.78
CA GLU A 1175 31.29 28.18 -36.00
C GLU A 1175 32.07 26.92 -36.35
N ILE A 1176 31.90 26.42 -37.58
CA ILE A 1176 32.61 25.27 -38.13
C ILE A 1176 33.44 25.75 -39.32
N GLN A 1177 34.76 25.65 -39.21
CA GLN A 1177 35.71 26.14 -40.22
C GLN A 1177 35.75 25.21 -41.44
N ALA A 1178 35.82 25.80 -42.64
CA ALA A 1178 36.02 25.10 -43.92
C ALA A 1178 37.03 25.89 -44.78
N PRO A 1179 38.34 25.80 -44.45
CA PRO A 1179 39.39 26.63 -45.06
C PRO A 1179 39.72 26.21 -46.51
N GLU A 1180 39.33 25.02 -46.93
CA GLU A 1180 39.58 24.48 -48.27
C GLU A 1180 38.31 24.44 -49.12
N ILE A 1181 38.45 24.68 -50.42
CA ILE A 1181 37.35 24.62 -51.40
C ILE A 1181 36.92 23.16 -51.59
N GLY A 1182 35.61 22.90 -51.59
CA GLY A 1182 35.05 21.58 -51.79
C GLY A 1182 34.99 20.70 -50.54
N THR A 1183 35.26 21.28 -49.37
CA THR A 1183 35.01 20.67 -48.05
C THR A 1183 33.52 20.39 -47.87
N THR A 1184 33.18 19.13 -47.60
CA THR A 1184 31.84 18.73 -47.18
C THR A 1184 31.77 18.75 -45.66
N ILE A 1185 30.95 19.64 -45.11
CA ILE A 1185 30.64 19.74 -43.69
C ILE A 1185 29.35 18.97 -43.42
N THR A 1186 29.34 18.08 -42.41
CA THR A 1186 28.15 17.35 -41.97
C THR A 1186 28.01 17.49 -40.47
N TRP A 1187 26.82 17.83 -39.97
CA TRP A 1187 26.57 18.03 -38.54
C TRP A 1187 25.25 17.41 -38.08
N ASP A 1188 25.26 16.96 -36.82
CA ASP A 1188 24.07 16.63 -36.04
C ASP A 1188 23.88 17.70 -34.96
N LEU A 1189 22.64 18.15 -34.73
CA LEU A 1189 22.30 19.10 -33.66
C LEU A 1189 20.98 18.72 -32.97
N THR A 1190 20.97 18.77 -31.64
CA THR A 1190 19.79 18.60 -30.81
C THR A 1190 19.80 19.59 -29.64
N VAL A 1191 18.72 20.34 -29.43
CA VAL A 1191 18.53 21.19 -28.25
C VAL A 1191 17.90 20.33 -27.13
N LEU A 1192 17.60 20.85 -25.94
CA LEU A 1192 16.77 20.17 -24.94
C LEU A 1192 15.60 21.06 -24.49
N GLY A 1193 14.37 20.54 -24.66
CA GLY A 1193 13.11 21.28 -24.40
C GLY A 1193 12.86 22.40 -25.43
N TRP A 1194 12.71 22.04 -26.71
CA TRP A 1194 12.85 22.97 -27.83
C TRP A 1194 11.71 23.99 -27.91
N GLU A 1195 12.08 25.26 -27.81
CA GLU A 1195 11.34 26.44 -28.26
C GLU A 1195 12.42 27.49 -28.55
N VAL A 1196 13.09 27.37 -29.70
CA VAL A 1196 14.20 28.25 -30.11
C VAL A 1196 14.03 28.65 -31.57
N SER A 1197 14.65 29.73 -32.03
CA SER A 1197 14.85 29.93 -33.47
C SER A 1197 16.23 29.39 -33.89
N TYR A 1198 16.29 28.77 -35.06
CA TYR A 1198 17.49 28.13 -35.60
C TYR A 1198 17.68 28.52 -37.06
N LYS A 1199 18.88 28.98 -37.42
CA LYS A 1199 19.29 29.30 -38.80
C LYS A 1199 20.71 28.80 -39.08
N GLU A 1200 21.01 28.57 -40.36
CA GLU A 1200 22.29 28.07 -40.84
C GLU A 1200 22.78 28.94 -41.99
N GLU A 1201 23.99 29.48 -41.89
CA GLU A 1201 24.58 30.41 -42.85
C GLU A 1201 26.03 30.03 -43.11
N PHE A 1202 26.49 30.09 -44.35
CA PHE A 1202 27.90 29.95 -44.71
C PHE A 1202 28.47 31.33 -45.06
N VAL A 1203 29.54 31.71 -44.37
CA VAL A 1203 30.24 32.99 -44.51
C VAL A 1203 31.58 32.71 -45.19
N PRO A 1204 31.77 33.12 -46.47
CA PRO A 1204 33.05 33.05 -47.15
C PRO A 1204 34.13 33.89 -46.44
N THR A 1205 35.41 33.56 -46.67
CA THR A 1205 36.56 34.31 -46.16
C THR A 1205 36.84 35.58 -46.99
N ASP A 1206 36.44 35.61 -48.25
CA ASP A 1206 36.56 36.79 -49.11
C ASP A 1206 35.51 37.84 -48.71
N GLU A 1207 35.97 39.04 -48.33
CA GLU A 1207 35.12 40.17 -47.95
C GLU A 1207 34.21 40.65 -49.10
N GLY A 1208 34.53 40.30 -50.35
CA GLY A 1208 33.70 40.58 -51.53
C GLY A 1208 32.56 39.58 -51.77
N SER A 1209 32.56 38.42 -51.11
CA SER A 1209 31.57 37.35 -51.34
C SER A 1209 30.35 37.43 -50.42
N TYR A 1210 29.18 37.09 -50.96
CA TYR A 1210 27.92 37.13 -50.21
C TYR A 1210 27.76 35.94 -49.25
N THR A 1211 27.22 36.18 -48.06
CA THR A 1211 26.82 35.10 -47.12
C THR A 1211 25.72 34.24 -47.74
N ILE A 1212 25.95 32.92 -47.76
CA ILE A 1212 25.02 31.93 -48.31
C ILE A 1212 24.10 31.44 -47.20
N ILE A 1213 22.78 31.63 -47.33
CA ILE A 1213 21.81 31.07 -46.39
C ILE A 1213 21.63 29.58 -46.71
N VAL A 1214 22.17 28.71 -45.85
CA VAL A 1214 22.06 27.25 -45.98
C VAL A 1214 20.67 26.78 -45.55
N GLN A 1215 20.18 27.29 -44.40
CA GLN A 1215 18.80 27.12 -43.96
C GLN A 1215 18.25 28.41 -43.36
N LYS A 1216 17.16 28.91 -43.96
CA LYS A 1216 16.41 30.06 -43.46
C LYS A 1216 15.93 29.81 -42.04
N GLY A 1217 15.93 30.87 -41.22
CA GLY A 1217 15.53 30.80 -39.81
C GLY A 1217 14.14 30.19 -39.62
N LYS A 1218 14.08 29.07 -38.91
CA LYS A 1218 12.84 28.42 -38.49
C LYS A 1218 12.69 28.44 -36.97
N LYS A 1219 11.45 28.30 -36.49
CA LYS A 1219 11.17 28.03 -35.08
C LYS A 1219 11.18 26.54 -34.85
N MET A 1220 12.00 26.10 -33.91
CA MET A 1220 12.19 24.70 -33.54
C MET A 1220 11.20 24.31 -32.46
N GLY A 1221 10.34 23.33 -32.75
CA GLY A 1221 9.26 22.88 -31.87
C GLY A 1221 9.67 21.72 -30.95
N PRO A 1222 8.97 21.51 -29.81
CA PRO A 1222 9.32 20.48 -28.81
C PRO A 1222 9.10 19.03 -29.27
N HIS A 1223 8.60 18.83 -30.49
CA HIS A 1223 8.39 17.53 -31.12
C HIS A 1223 9.32 17.27 -32.31
N GLU A 1224 10.13 18.24 -32.73
CA GLU A 1224 11.14 18.00 -33.75
C GLU A 1224 12.30 17.20 -33.16
N GLY A 1225 12.74 16.18 -33.91
CA GLY A 1225 13.88 15.36 -33.55
C GLY A 1225 15.21 16.01 -33.96
N PRO A 1226 16.34 15.40 -33.56
CA PRO A 1226 17.69 15.81 -33.92
C PRO A 1226 17.85 16.10 -35.43
N ILE A 1227 18.36 17.28 -35.76
CA ILE A 1227 18.67 17.66 -37.14
C ILE A 1227 19.95 16.95 -37.57
N ARG A 1228 20.00 16.47 -38.82
CA ARG A 1228 21.24 16.26 -39.57
C ARG A 1228 21.18 17.07 -40.85
N ASN A 1229 22.20 17.88 -41.10
CA ASN A 1229 22.38 18.60 -42.35
C ASN A 1229 23.81 18.43 -42.87
N THR A 1230 23.98 18.67 -44.17
CA THR A 1230 25.27 18.65 -44.88
C THR A 1230 25.35 19.84 -45.82
N PHE A 1231 26.51 20.48 -45.89
CA PHE A 1231 26.81 21.58 -46.82
C PHE A 1231 28.19 21.37 -47.43
N LYS A 1232 28.33 21.60 -48.74
CA LYS A 1232 29.63 21.60 -49.44
C LYS A 1232 29.94 23.03 -49.87
N ASN A 1233 31.10 23.54 -49.47
CA ASN A 1233 31.51 24.90 -49.85
C ASN A 1233 32.14 24.94 -51.24
N ASN A 1234 31.89 26.04 -51.97
CA ASN A 1234 32.53 26.34 -53.25
C ASN A 1234 33.69 27.35 -53.10
N GLU A 1235 33.81 27.98 -51.93
CA GLU A 1235 34.78 29.01 -51.56
C GLU A 1235 35.23 28.74 -50.12
N ALA A 1236 36.47 29.11 -49.75
CA ALA A 1236 36.94 29.00 -48.36
C ALA A 1236 36.11 29.87 -47.41
N GLY A 1237 35.81 29.39 -46.20
CA GLY A 1237 34.96 30.13 -45.26
C GLY A 1237 34.62 29.36 -43.99
N LYS A 1238 33.50 29.73 -43.34
CA LYS A 1238 32.95 29.05 -42.16
C LYS A 1238 31.44 28.87 -42.24
N LEU A 1239 30.94 27.76 -41.72
CA LEU A 1239 29.53 27.53 -41.46
C LEU A 1239 29.18 28.03 -40.05
N VAL A 1240 28.11 28.80 -39.94
CA VAL A 1240 27.62 29.41 -38.70
C VAL A 1240 26.20 28.89 -38.42
N LEU A 1241 26.07 28.12 -37.33
CA LEU A 1241 24.79 27.66 -36.82
C LEU A 1241 24.35 28.63 -35.71
N THR A 1242 23.28 29.39 -35.93
CA THR A 1242 22.79 30.37 -34.95
C THR A 1242 21.57 29.82 -34.23
N ILE A 1243 21.60 29.79 -32.89
CA ILE A 1243 20.47 29.33 -32.06
C ILE A 1243 20.04 30.46 -31.12
N ASP A 1244 18.83 30.97 -31.31
CA ASP A 1244 18.21 32.04 -30.51
C ASP A 1244 17.21 31.46 -29.50
N ASN A 1245 17.45 31.70 -28.21
CA ASN A 1245 16.58 31.31 -27.11
C ASN A 1245 15.76 32.49 -26.58
N ALA A 1246 14.72 32.87 -27.33
CA ALA A 1246 13.73 33.85 -26.90
C ALA A 1246 12.92 33.46 -25.63
N SER A 1247 13.14 32.29 -25.02
CA SER A 1247 12.43 31.84 -23.82
C SER A 1247 13.11 32.29 -22.52
N SER A 1248 12.33 32.44 -21.45
CA SER A 1248 12.82 32.81 -20.11
C SER A 1248 13.57 31.69 -19.37
N LYS A 1249 13.80 30.53 -20.00
CA LYS A 1249 14.48 29.37 -19.42
C LYS A 1249 15.77 29.09 -20.18
N LYS A 1250 16.85 28.79 -19.45
CA LYS A 1250 18.08 28.27 -20.08
C LYS A 1250 17.80 26.93 -20.77
N LYS A 1251 18.48 26.67 -21.88
CA LYS A 1251 18.41 25.42 -22.63
C LYS A 1251 19.82 24.84 -22.82
N ARG A 1252 19.90 23.58 -23.21
CA ARG A 1252 21.16 22.89 -23.56
C ARG A 1252 21.11 22.54 -25.03
N VAL A 1253 22.23 22.66 -25.73
CA VAL A 1253 22.43 22.22 -27.12
C VAL A 1253 23.53 21.20 -27.11
N LEU A 1254 23.26 20.03 -27.69
CA LEU A 1254 24.23 19.02 -28.01
C LEU A 1254 24.43 19.05 -29.52
N TYR A 1255 25.67 18.95 -29.98
CA TYR A 1255 26.00 18.90 -31.40
C TYR A 1255 27.26 18.09 -31.65
N ARG A 1256 27.39 17.54 -32.85
CA ARG A 1256 28.64 16.98 -33.37
C ARG A 1256 28.75 17.32 -34.85
N TYR A 1257 29.97 17.47 -35.36
CA TYR A 1257 30.20 17.73 -36.77
C TYR A 1257 31.45 17.02 -37.27
N LYS A 1258 31.56 16.91 -38.59
CA LYS A 1258 32.74 16.47 -39.30
C LYS A 1258 32.94 17.32 -40.56
N THR A 1259 34.17 17.38 -41.01
CA THR A 1259 34.59 18.04 -42.25
C THR A 1259 35.36 17.03 -43.09
N LYS A 1260 34.94 16.80 -44.34
CA LYS A 1260 35.67 15.96 -45.30
C LYS A 1260 36.15 16.83 -46.46
N ASN A 1261 37.45 17.06 -46.52
CA ASN A 1261 38.10 17.77 -47.62
C ASN A 1261 38.21 16.83 -48.84
N PHE A 1262 38.34 17.39 -50.05
CA PHE A 1262 38.29 16.60 -51.30
C PHE A 1262 39.67 16.06 -51.75
N SER A 1263 40.67 16.02 -50.85
CA SER A 1263 42.05 15.62 -51.15
C SER A 1263 42.51 14.34 -50.41
N SER A 1264 41.66 13.30 -50.40
CA SER A 1264 42.03 11.87 -50.28
C SER A 1264 40.81 10.97 -50.50
#